data_AF-A0A1Q8TH99-F1
#
_entry.id   AF-A0A1Q8TH99-F1
#
_cell.length_a   1.000
_cell.length_b   1.000
_cell.length_c   1.000
_cell.angle_alpha   90.00
_cell.angle_beta   90.00
_cell.angle_gamma   90.00
#
_symmetry.space_group_name_H-M   'P 1'
#
loop_
_entity.id
_entity.type
_entity.pdbx_description
1 polymer ?
#
loop_
_entity_poly.entity_id
_entity_poly.type
_entity_poly.pdbx_seq_one_letter_code
_entity_poly.pdbx_strand_id
1 'polypeptide(L)'
;MQHVAIEGKEDFLAQLKEQLAKRLPQEKVERIAAFAEDLYASAPFEEAAERGLDDIYGATLSAWHFMQTHDPSEAKVRVFNADFEEHGWQSPHTVVAVLHEDMPFLVDSVRIELNRRGLTVHAIHNSVLAVERDAKHHLKRVTSTEAKNAPASRESIILVEVDRHSDTATLDDLHDSLEEVLRDVRAAVEDFDPMRERVRESIKELKAQRPKQIKADDHKEAIAFLEWLLDDHFTFLGYDEYEVLQEDGQDRLRQIPKSELGVFRLDQPRYRERISTDEGVEDDQYVLVPELLSFAKSAYHARVHRPAYPDYISIDRYDEDGRVIGERRFLGLYTSTVYNESPRNVPVLRKKIDAVIKAAGVNPKGHNGKQLTQILEVYPRDDLFQIDTDELAQTAFGILNIRERRKVRLFIREDRFGQFYSCLAFVPRDVFSTELRVRIQNLLCEELDATFGDFNTYLSESVLARIQFILRFNGERPAEYDIRRLEKKITALSRSWRDDLQTAMVEGYGEEQANRLMQDYREAFPNSYREDFSARTAVYDIHHLGELGGNAPISLSLYRLVEENIDGVNLKLFHADQPIPLSDVLPVLENLGLRVISERPYEVECPDQTYWIHDFTLEHRGDGVVNLQEMRDVFIEAFTRIWTGDAESDAFNRLVIGANLAWREVAVLRAYARYLKQLRFGLSQDYIANTLASHPEITRELVTLFELRFDPDDAAGDSEIEECVTRIEGLLDEVASLNDDLLLRRYMALIQATLRTNYYQRREDGEAKDYIALKLEPTQVPDMPKPRPMFEIFVYSPRVEGVHLRSGKVARGGLRWSDRHEDFRTEILGLAKAQQVKNAVIVPVGAKGGFICKRMPDGADRDTVQKEGIACYQIFIRALLDVTDNLDGGETVPPERVVRHDEADPYLVVAADKGTATFSDIANAISLEYGHWLGDAFASGGEHGYDHKKMGITAKGAWESVKRHFREMGLNTQETPFSVVGIGDMAGDVFGNGMLLSDKIRLVAAFNHRHIFVDPDPDTSASFKERKRMFELARSSWEDYDTALISEGGGVFSRDAKSINITPQMKKAFDIKAGKLSPNELIRAILTSRCDLLWNGGIGTYVKASDETHAEVGDKANDALRVDGHELRCRVIGEGGNLGFTQLGRMEAAEQGVRVTTDFIDNAGGVNCSDHEVNIKILLDDIVKAGDMTDKQRNELLASMTEEVSELVLRDNYRQTQALSLSEILSQQGMGPYRRFINELEAAGGLDRELEFLPSDEMLVERSNAEN
;
A
#
# COMPACT_ATOMS: atom_id res chain seq x y z
N MET A 1 31.95 -32.20 -3.40
CA MET A 1 32.75 -32.93 -2.38
C MET A 1 32.10 -32.67 -1.03
N GLN A 2 31.95 -33.69 -0.18
CA GLN A 2 31.43 -33.52 1.17
C GLN A 2 32.41 -32.66 1.98
N HIS A 3 31.99 -31.48 2.43
CA HIS A 3 32.73 -30.71 3.43
C HIS A 3 32.73 -31.51 4.73
N VAL A 4 33.87 -32.07 5.09
CA VAL A 4 34.11 -32.56 6.45
C VAL A 4 34.23 -31.32 7.32
N ALA A 5 33.37 -31.19 8.33
CA ALA A 5 33.44 -30.08 9.28
C ALA A 5 34.78 -30.19 10.04
N ILE A 6 35.61 -29.14 9.94
CA ILE A 6 36.86 -29.06 10.70
C ILE A 6 36.49 -28.52 12.08
N GLU A 7 36.67 -29.32 13.14
CA GLU A 7 36.18 -28.98 14.49
C GLU A 7 37.22 -28.23 15.36
N GLY A 8 38.43 -28.00 14.84
CA GLY A 8 39.45 -27.21 15.52
C GLY A 8 40.80 -27.13 14.80
N LYS A 9 41.70 -26.28 15.31
CA LYS A 9 43.02 -26.00 14.71
C LYS A 9 43.92 -27.23 14.55
N GLU A 10 43.83 -28.18 15.48
CA GLU A 10 44.56 -29.45 15.38
C GLU A 10 44.04 -30.35 14.24
N ASP A 11 42.71 -30.39 14.05
CA ASP A 11 42.06 -31.13 12.97
C ASP A 11 42.37 -30.50 11.60
N PHE A 12 42.39 -29.17 11.53
CA PHE A 12 42.84 -28.41 10.36
C PHE A 12 44.26 -28.79 9.92
N LEU A 13 45.22 -28.74 10.85
CA LEU A 13 46.62 -29.08 10.58
C LEU A 13 46.77 -30.57 10.23
N ALA A 14 45.99 -31.46 10.84
CA ALA A 14 45.96 -32.88 10.51
C ALA A 14 45.46 -33.13 9.08
N GLN A 15 44.38 -32.47 8.66
CA GLN A 15 43.83 -32.57 7.31
C GLN A 15 44.78 -31.97 6.26
N LEU A 16 45.42 -30.85 6.55
CA LEU A 16 46.46 -30.26 5.70
C LEU A 16 47.65 -31.22 5.53
N LYS A 17 48.09 -31.85 6.62
CA LYS A 17 49.15 -32.87 6.60
C LYS A 17 48.76 -34.10 5.79
N GLU A 18 47.50 -34.54 5.87
CA GLU A 18 46.98 -35.63 5.05
C GLU A 18 47.01 -35.27 3.55
N GLN A 19 46.62 -34.04 3.18
CA GLN A 19 46.71 -33.57 1.79
C GLN A 19 48.14 -33.49 1.27
N LEU A 20 49.08 -33.01 2.10
CA LEU A 20 50.51 -33.04 1.78
C LEU A 20 51.00 -34.47 1.55
N ALA A 21 50.61 -35.43 2.40
CA ALA A 21 51.00 -36.84 2.28
C ALA A 21 50.46 -37.53 1.01
N LYS A 22 49.31 -37.10 0.49
CA LYS A 22 48.74 -37.64 -0.76
C LYS A 22 49.56 -37.29 -2.00
N ARG A 23 50.24 -36.14 -2.00
CA ARG A 23 50.86 -35.56 -3.21
C ARG A 23 52.38 -35.38 -3.14
N LEU A 24 53.01 -35.55 -1.97
CA LEU A 24 54.44 -35.34 -1.77
C LEU A 24 55.15 -36.55 -1.12
N PRO A 25 56.45 -36.75 -1.37
CA PRO A 25 57.25 -37.76 -0.66
C PRO A 25 57.30 -37.50 0.86
N GLN A 26 57.27 -38.56 1.66
CA GLN A 26 57.21 -38.52 3.13
C GLN A 26 58.22 -37.56 3.78
N GLU A 27 59.47 -37.52 3.28
CA GLU A 27 60.52 -36.64 3.80
C GLU A 27 60.19 -35.15 3.63
N LYS A 28 59.50 -34.78 2.54
CA LYS A 28 59.05 -33.40 2.32
C LYS A 28 57.82 -33.07 3.16
N VAL A 29 56.91 -34.03 3.33
CA VAL A 29 55.68 -33.88 4.12
C VAL A 29 56.01 -33.51 5.56
N GLU A 30 56.97 -34.20 6.18
CA GLU A 30 57.36 -33.91 7.57
C GLU A 30 57.92 -32.49 7.73
N ARG A 31 58.73 -32.02 6.77
CA ARG A 31 59.32 -30.67 6.81
C ARG A 31 58.29 -29.57 6.54
N ILE A 32 57.41 -29.76 5.57
CA ILE A 32 56.40 -28.77 5.18
C ILE A 32 55.28 -28.71 6.22
N ALA A 33 54.89 -29.84 6.81
CA ALA A 33 53.90 -29.88 7.88
C ALA A 33 54.40 -29.14 9.13
N ALA A 34 55.67 -29.35 9.53
CA ALA A 34 56.27 -28.61 10.64
C ALA A 34 56.31 -27.09 10.37
N PHE A 35 56.62 -26.69 9.13
CA PHE A 35 56.54 -25.28 8.73
C PHE A 35 55.10 -24.74 8.75
N ALA A 36 54.11 -25.52 8.31
CA ALA A 36 52.71 -25.12 8.35
C ALA A 36 52.20 -24.94 9.79
N GLU A 37 52.61 -25.83 10.70
CA GLU A 37 52.33 -25.68 12.14
C GLU A 37 52.87 -24.34 12.68
N ASP A 38 54.11 -23.98 12.34
CA ASP A 38 54.72 -22.70 12.75
C ASP A 38 54.12 -21.48 12.03
N LEU A 39 53.73 -21.59 10.76
CA LEU A 39 53.17 -20.50 9.95
C LEU A 39 51.77 -20.12 10.44
N TYR A 40 50.94 -21.11 10.74
CA TYR A 40 49.56 -20.91 11.18
C TYR A 40 49.42 -20.86 12.71
N ALA A 41 50.51 -20.90 13.48
CA ALA A 41 50.47 -20.94 14.95
C ALA A 41 49.69 -19.77 15.59
N SER A 42 49.78 -18.57 15.00
CA SER A 42 49.09 -17.35 15.45
C SER A 42 47.78 -17.05 14.69
N ALA A 43 47.46 -17.82 13.64
CA ALA A 43 46.28 -17.58 12.81
C ALA A 43 44.96 -17.91 13.56
N PRO A 44 43.92 -17.05 13.47
CA PRO A 44 42.57 -17.36 13.92
C PRO A 44 42.03 -18.58 13.16
N PHE A 45 41.44 -19.54 13.89
CA PHE A 45 40.94 -20.78 13.28
C PHE A 45 39.75 -20.53 12.34
N GLU A 46 38.89 -19.57 12.70
CA GLU A 46 37.68 -19.21 11.93
C GLU A 46 38.04 -18.76 10.51
N GLU A 47 39.04 -17.89 10.36
CA GLU A 47 39.54 -17.41 9.05
C GLU A 47 40.17 -18.53 8.20
N ALA A 48 40.81 -19.51 8.84
CA ALA A 48 41.40 -20.66 8.16
C ALA A 48 40.36 -21.69 7.74
N ALA A 49 39.25 -21.82 8.49
CA ALA A 49 38.18 -22.79 8.23
C ALA A 49 37.25 -22.36 7.07
N GLU A 50 37.16 -21.06 6.77
CA GLU A 50 36.37 -20.52 5.66
C GLU A 50 36.97 -20.83 4.27
N ARG A 51 38.23 -21.29 4.23
CA ARG A 51 38.96 -21.53 2.99
C ARG A 51 38.91 -23.01 2.58
N GLY A 52 38.91 -23.24 1.26
CA GLY A 52 39.06 -24.57 0.70
C GLY A 52 40.42 -25.17 1.09
N LEU A 53 40.42 -26.42 1.55
CA LEU A 53 41.65 -27.13 1.96
C LEU A 53 42.69 -27.22 0.82
N ASP A 54 42.25 -27.28 -0.45
CA ASP A 54 43.14 -27.26 -1.62
C ASP A 54 43.84 -25.89 -1.81
N ASP A 55 43.16 -24.77 -1.53
CA ASP A 55 43.74 -23.43 -1.65
C ASP A 55 44.72 -23.15 -0.51
N ILE A 56 44.44 -23.64 0.70
CA ILE A 56 45.35 -23.57 1.86
C ILE A 56 46.59 -24.41 1.61
N TYR A 57 46.42 -25.62 1.07
CA TYR A 57 47.52 -26.47 0.63
C TYR A 57 48.39 -25.73 -0.40
N GLY A 58 47.78 -25.09 -1.38
CA GLY A 58 48.45 -24.29 -2.39
C GLY A 58 49.21 -23.08 -1.83
N ALA A 59 48.56 -22.30 -0.96
CA ALA A 59 49.15 -21.16 -0.27
C ALA A 59 50.35 -21.57 0.60
N THR A 60 50.22 -22.67 1.35
CA THR A 60 51.29 -23.23 2.19
C THR A 60 52.50 -23.62 1.34
N LEU A 61 52.29 -24.29 0.21
CA LEU A 61 53.38 -24.64 -0.70
C LEU A 61 53.98 -23.43 -1.39
N SER A 62 53.16 -22.45 -1.78
CA SER A 62 53.63 -21.19 -2.35
C SER A 62 54.55 -20.44 -1.38
N ALA A 63 54.18 -20.38 -0.10
CA ALA A 63 55.01 -19.82 0.97
C ALA A 63 56.30 -20.63 1.20
N TRP A 64 56.19 -21.97 1.25
CA TRP A 64 57.35 -22.86 1.37
C TRP A 64 58.33 -22.71 0.21
N HIS A 65 57.85 -22.54 -1.02
CA HIS A 65 58.68 -22.29 -2.20
C HIS A 65 59.31 -20.90 -2.15
N PHE A 66 58.54 -19.90 -1.75
CA PHE A 66 59.02 -18.52 -1.61
C PHE A 66 60.23 -18.42 -0.67
N MET A 67 60.25 -19.18 0.43
CA MET A 67 61.34 -19.16 1.40
C MET A 67 62.60 -19.98 1.03
N GLN A 68 62.58 -20.77 -0.04
CA GLN A 68 63.71 -21.66 -0.36
C GLN A 68 65.01 -20.89 -0.64
N THR A 69 64.92 -19.68 -1.20
CA THR A 69 66.06 -18.82 -1.50
C THR A 69 65.79 -17.40 -0.99
N HIS A 70 66.66 -16.87 -0.14
CA HIS A 70 66.52 -15.53 0.44
C HIS A 70 67.89 -15.02 0.90
N ASP A 71 68.29 -13.85 0.41
CA ASP A 71 69.46 -13.15 0.91
C ASP A 71 69.07 -12.29 2.13
N PRO A 72 69.51 -12.62 3.36
CA PRO A 72 69.09 -11.90 4.56
C PRO A 72 69.46 -10.41 4.57
N SER A 73 70.39 -9.96 3.72
CA SER A 73 70.74 -8.53 3.62
C SER A 73 69.68 -7.68 2.93
N GLU A 74 68.74 -8.30 2.20
CA GLU A 74 67.68 -7.60 1.47
C GLU A 74 66.30 -8.11 1.88
N ALA A 75 65.28 -7.25 1.75
CA ALA A 75 63.90 -7.67 1.89
C ALA A 75 63.47 -8.43 0.63
N LYS A 76 62.75 -9.54 0.78
CA LYS A 76 62.12 -10.22 -0.36
C LYS A 76 60.61 -10.03 -0.28
N VAL A 77 60.06 -9.29 -1.25
CA VAL A 77 58.62 -9.02 -1.36
C VAL A 77 58.07 -9.68 -2.62
N ARG A 78 56.82 -10.14 -2.58
CA ARG A 78 56.07 -10.63 -3.74
C ARG A 78 54.60 -10.27 -3.60
N VAL A 79 54.06 -9.56 -4.58
CA VAL A 79 52.66 -9.14 -4.65
C VAL A 79 52.03 -9.75 -5.91
N PHE A 80 50.98 -10.55 -5.78
CA PHE A 80 50.37 -11.24 -6.92
C PHE A 80 48.93 -11.67 -6.65
N ASN A 81 48.18 -11.92 -7.71
CA ASN A 81 46.86 -12.56 -7.63
C ASN A 81 47.02 -14.06 -7.91
N ALA A 82 46.76 -14.90 -6.90
CA ALA A 82 46.80 -16.34 -7.09
C ALA A 82 45.64 -16.79 -7.99
N ASP A 83 46.00 -17.36 -9.14
CA ASP A 83 45.08 -17.98 -10.10
C ASP A 83 45.40 -19.47 -10.26
N PHE A 84 44.35 -20.30 -10.36
CA PHE A 84 44.50 -21.74 -10.36
C PHE A 84 45.31 -22.28 -11.55
N GLU A 85 45.22 -21.66 -12.73
CA GLU A 85 45.93 -22.12 -13.94
C GLU A 85 47.43 -21.85 -13.86
N GLU A 86 47.83 -20.66 -13.40
CA GLU A 86 49.24 -20.24 -13.33
C GLU A 86 49.94 -20.70 -12.04
N HIS A 87 49.23 -20.71 -10.91
CA HIS A 87 49.82 -20.93 -9.58
C HIS A 87 49.45 -22.28 -8.96
N GLY A 88 48.47 -23.00 -9.52
CA GLY A 88 47.99 -24.28 -8.99
C GLY A 88 47.10 -24.17 -7.74
N TRP A 89 46.73 -22.94 -7.38
CA TRP A 89 45.79 -22.59 -6.31
C TRP A 89 45.23 -21.20 -6.58
N GLN A 90 44.10 -20.86 -5.97
CA GLN A 90 43.48 -19.55 -6.18
C GLN A 90 43.21 -18.86 -4.85
N SER A 91 43.23 -17.53 -4.88
CA SER A 91 42.68 -16.70 -3.82
C SER A 91 41.75 -15.67 -4.44
N PRO A 92 40.59 -15.35 -3.83
CA PRO A 92 39.79 -14.22 -4.25
C PRO A 92 40.49 -12.88 -4.02
N HIS A 93 41.60 -12.85 -3.27
CA HIS A 93 42.34 -11.66 -2.85
C HIS A 93 43.71 -11.51 -3.53
N THR A 94 44.30 -10.31 -3.44
CA THR A 94 45.71 -10.09 -3.77
C THR A 94 46.58 -10.56 -2.59
N VAL A 95 47.60 -11.36 -2.89
CA VAL A 95 48.50 -11.96 -1.90
C VAL A 95 49.81 -11.18 -1.85
N VAL A 96 50.17 -10.70 -0.66
CA VAL A 96 51.44 -10.06 -0.34
C VAL A 96 52.26 -11.01 0.51
N ALA A 97 53.43 -11.43 0.02
CA ALA A 97 54.38 -12.26 0.75
C ALA A 97 55.68 -11.48 1.00
N VAL A 98 56.08 -11.39 2.26
CA VAL A 98 57.32 -10.75 2.70
C VAL A 98 58.17 -11.77 3.44
N LEU A 99 59.45 -11.83 3.11
CA LEU A 99 60.46 -12.56 3.86
C LEU A 99 61.61 -11.60 4.18
N HIS A 100 61.98 -11.54 5.45
CA HIS A 100 62.98 -10.61 5.95
C HIS A 100 63.77 -11.24 7.10
N GLU A 101 64.98 -10.75 7.37
CA GLU A 101 65.65 -11.02 8.66
C GLU A 101 64.77 -10.51 9.82
N ASP A 102 64.63 -11.30 10.87
CA ASP A 102 63.74 -10.95 11.98
C ASP A 102 64.23 -9.69 12.73
N MET A 103 63.37 -8.68 12.82
CA MET A 103 63.62 -7.44 13.53
C MET A 103 62.32 -6.78 13.97
N PRO A 104 62.36 -5.87 14.98
CA PRO A 104 61.18 -5.14 15.42
C PRO A 104 60.50 -4.35 14.29
N PHE A 105 59.19 -4.13 14.43
CA PHE A 105 58.34 -3.28 13.57
C PHE A 105 58.03 -3.77 12.16
N LEU A 106 58.46 -4.97 11.74
CA LEU A 106 58.18 -5.47 10.38
C LEU A 106 56.68 -5.58 10.07
N VAL A 107 55.93 -6.29 10.92
CA VAL A 107 54.49 -6.55 10.71
C VAL A 107 53.67 -5.25 10.77
N ASP A 108 53.96 -4.40 11.75
CA ASP A 108 53.23 -3.14 11.93
C ASP A 108 53.45 -2.20 10.74
N SER A 109 54.70 -2.06 10.28
CA SER A 109 55.06 -1.20 9.14
C SER A 109 54.42 -1.67 7.82
N VAL A 110 54.36 -2.98 7.58
CA VAL A 110 53.64 -3.56 6.42
C VAL A 110 52.14 -3.21 6.48
N ARG A 111 51.51 -3.40 7.64
CA ARG A 111 50.07 -3.08 7.81
C ARG A 111 49.79 -1.59 7.63
N ILE A 112 50.68 -0.72 8.09
CA ILE A 112 50.57 0.73 7.94
C ILE A 112 50.52 1.11 6.46
N GLU A 113 51.42 0.55 5.65
CA GLU A 113 51.45 0.86 4.21
C GLU A 113 50.18 0.40 3.50
N LEU A 114 49.66 -0.78 3.85
CA LEU A 114 48.39 -1.30 3.29
C LEU A 114 47.20 -0.43 3.67
N ASN A 115 47.06 -0.10 4.96
CA ASN A 115 45.96 0.76 5.45
C ASN A 115 46.01 2.18 4.86
N ARG A 116 47.21 2.75 4.68
CA ARG A 116 47.39 4.08 4.07
C ARG A 116 46.83 4.15 2.65
N ARG A 117 46.85 3.03 1.93
CA ARG A 117 46.31 2.90 0.57
C ARG A 117 44.82 2.58 0.54
N GLY A 118 44.17 2.49 1.71
CA GLY A 118 42.77 2.11 1.83
C GLY A 118 42.49 0.64 1.53
N LEU A 119 43.53 -0.22 1.55
CA LEU A 119 43.39 -1.65 1.30
C LEU A 119 42.90 -2.35 2.56
N THR A 120 41.77 -3.03 2.47
CA THR A 120 41.26 -3.88 3.54
C THR A 120 42.14 -5.11 3.68
N VAL A 121 42.64 -5.39 4.89
CA VAL A 121 43.39 -6.61 5.20
C VAL A 121 42.40 -7.71 5.59
N HIS A 122 42.28 -8.75 4.75
CA HIS A 122 41.37 -9.88 4.93
C HIS A 122 41.99 -11.01 5.75
N ALA A 123 43.30 -11.22 5.64
CA ALA A 123 44.03 -12.19 6.45
C ALA A 123 45.48 -11.76 6.63
N ILE A 124 46.06 -12.05 7.79
CA ILE A 124 47.50 -11.88 8.06
C ILE A 124 48.06 -13.09 8.79
N HIS A 125 49.10 -13.69 8.23
CA HIS A 125 49.83 -14.81 8.82
C HIS A 125 51.30 -14.40 8.92
N ASN A 126 51.83 -14.37 10.14
CA ASN A 126 53.23 -14.07 10.37
C ASN A 126 53.87 -15.10 11.30
N SER A 127 55.11 -15.48 10.99
CA SER A 127 55.86 -16.44 11.78
C SER A 127 57.36 -16.15 11.71
N VAL A 128 58.03 -16.28 12.86
CA VAL A 128 59.49 -16.15 12.95
C VAL A 128 60.08 -17.55 12.97
N LEU A 129 61.02 -17.81 12.07
CA LEU A 129 61.58 -19.14 11.83
C LEU A 129 63.09 -19.13 12.05
N ALA A 130 63.62 -20.18 12.68
CA ALA A 130 65.05 -20.37 12.83
C ALA A 130 65.61 -21.10 11.60
N VAL A 131 66.49 -20.44 10.84
CA VAL A 131 66.93 -20.93 9.52
C VAL A 131 68.44 -21.13 9.44
N GLU A 132 68.85 -22.12 8.65
CA GLU A 132 70.23 -22.33 8.23
C GLU A 132 70.27 -22.36 6.71
N ARG A 133 71.07 -21.48 6.10
CA ARG A 133 71.23 -21.35 4.63
C ARG A 133 72.62 -21.74 4.18
N ASP A 134 72.75 -22.14 2.91
CA ASP A 134 74.06 -22.36 2.26
C ASP A 134 74.70 -21.04 1.78
N ALA A 135 75.92 -21.12 1.25
CA ALA A 135 76.64 -19.94 0.74
C ALA A 135 76.02 -19.32 -0.54
N LYS A 136 74.96 -19.94 -1.10
CA LYS A 136 74.16 -19.42 -2.21
C LYS A 136 72.76 -19.01 -1.74
N HIS A 137 72.57 -18.85 -0.42
CA HIS A 137 71.31 -18.43 0.20
C HIS A 137 70.15 -19.45 0.09
N HIS A 138 70.44 -20.70 -0.27
CA HIS A 138 69.43 -21.77 -0.28
C HIS A 138 69.19 -22.31 1.13
N LEU A 139 67.93 -22.59 1.45
CA LEU A 139 67.50 -23.14 2.73
C LEU A 139 68.01 -24.58 2.91
N LYS A 140 68.89 -24.80 3.89
CA LYS A 140 69.31 -26.14 4.32
C LYS A 140 68.35 -26.70 5.36
N ARG A 141 68.07 -25.91 6.40
CA ARG A 141 67.29 -26.33 7.57
C ARG A 141 66.41 -25.17 8.06
N VAL A 142 65.18 -25.50 8.45
CA VAL A 142 64.23 -24.57 9.09
C VAL A 142 63.60 -25.30 10.26
N THR A 143 63.45 -24.60 11.39
CA THR A 143 62.78 -25.09 12.59
C THR A 143 62.04 -23.95 13.28
N SER A 144 61.10 -24.28 14.15
CA SER A 144 60.61 -23.37 15.18
C SER A 144 61.77 -22.74 15.99
N THR A 145 61.58 -21.51 16.45
CA THR A 145 62.58 -20.76 17.24
C THR A 145 62.86 -21.41 18.60
N GLU A 146 61.91 -22.19 19.13
CA GLU A 146 62.01 -22.88 20.42
C GLU A 146 62.62 -24.29 20.32
N ALA A 147 62.97 -24.75 19.12
CA ALA A 147 63.53 -26.09 18.93
C ALA A 147 64.90 -26.24 19.63
N LYS A 148 65.15 -27.38 20.29
CA LYS A 148 66.39 -27.66 21.06
C LYS A 148 67.70 -27.44 20.29
N ASN A 149 67.68 -27.56 18.97
CA ASN A 149 68.82 -27.38 18.07
C ASN A 149 68.56 -26.29 17.00
N ALA A 150 67.73 -25.29 17.31
CA ALA A 150 67.40 -24.21 16.39
C ALA A 150 68.68 -23.51 15.88
N PRO A 151 68.79 -23.25 14.56
CA PRO A 151 69.83 -22.35 14.02
C PRO A 151 69.87 -21.00 14.73
N ALA A 152 70.94 -20.20 14.56
CA ALA A 152 71.04 -18.87 15.17
C ALA A 152 70.31 -17.77 14.37
N SER A 153 70.31 -17.88 13.03
CA SER A 153 69.62 -16.90 12.16
C SER A 153 68.10 -17.01 12.31
N ARG A 154 67.43 -15.86 12.28
CA ARG A 154 65.99 -15.70 12.43
C ARG A 154 65.47 -14.96 11.20
N GLU A 155 64.44 -15.51 10.57
CA GLU A 155 63.75 -14.86 9.47
C GLU A 155 62.26 -14.77 9.79
N SER A 156 61.66 -13.61 9.51
CA SER A 156 60.22 -13.37 9.63
C SER A 156 59.58 -13.54 8.25
N ILE A 157 58.61 -14.45 8.16
CA ILE A 157 57.72 -14.57 6.99
C ILE A 157 56.38 -13.92 7.33
N ILE A 158 55.87 -13.08 6.43
CA ILE A 158 54.59 -12.39 6.55
C ILE A 158 53.81 -12.63 5.26
N LEU A 159 52.60 -13.17 5.38
CA LEU A 159 51.66 -13.37 4.31
C LEU A 159 50.41 -12.56 4.62
N VAL A 160 50.03 -11.65 3.72
CA VAL A 160 48.86 -10.80 3.87
C VAL A 160 47.97 -10.96 2.66
N GLU A 161 46.67 -11.02 2.87
CA GLU A 161 45.68 -10.94 1.80
C GLU A 161 44.89 -9.65 1.90
N VAL A 162 44.79 -8.95 0.78
CA VAL A 162 44.13 -7.65 0.68
C VAL A 162 43.12 -7.61 -0.46
N ASP A 163 42.34 -6.54 -0.54
CA ASP A 163 41.42 -6.29 -1.65
C ASP A 163 42.07 -6.61 -3.00
N ARG A 164 41.34 -7.35 -3.85
CA ARG A 164 41.90 -7.81 -5.12
C ARG A 164 42.04 -6.64 -6.09
N HIS A 165 43.26 -6.38 -6.52
CA HIS A 165 43.55 -5.40 -7.58
C HIS A 165 44.01 -6.11 -8.86
N SER A 166 43.34 -5.82 -9.98
CA SER A 166 43.66 -6.40 -11.29
C SER A 166 44.67 -5.60 -12.10
N ASP A 167 44.93 -4.34 -11.72
CA ASP A 167 45.90 -3.47 -12.38
C ASP A 167 47.33 -3.79 -11.94
N THR A 168 48.16 -4.23 -12.88
CA THR A 168 49.56 -4.59 -12.62
C THR A 168 50.39 -3.40 -12.15
N ALA A 169 50.12 -2.17 -12.64
CA ALA A 169 50.86 -0.99 -12.20
C ALA A 169 50.63 -0.69 -10.71
N THR A 170 49.41 -0.90 -10.23
CA THR A 170 49.06 -0.79 -8.81
C THR A 170 49.75 -1.87 -7.96
N LEU A 171 49.89 -3.10 -8.47
CA LEU A 171 50.60 -4.18 -7.78
C LEU A 171 52.11 -3.95 -7.71
N ASP A 172 52.71 -3.45 -8.79
CA ASP A 172 54.14 -3.11 -8.86
C ASP A 172 54.46 -1.94 -7.92
N ASP A 173 53.63 -0.89 -7.89
CA ASP A 173 53.80 0.24 -6.96
C ASP A 173 53.63 -0.19 -5.48
N LEU A 174 52.72 -1.12 -5.20
CA LEU A 174 52.57 -1.69 -3.86
C LEU A 174 53.80 -2.50 -3.46
N HIS A 175 54.34 -3.31 -4.38
CA HIS A 175 55.58 -4.05 -4.18
C HIS A 175 56.74 -3.10 -3.82
N ASP A 176 56.99 -2.09 -4.65
CA ASP A 176 58.11 -1.16 -4.47
C ASP A 176 57.98 -0.36 -3.18
N SER A 177 56.77 0.08 -2.84
CA SER A 177 56.54 0.80 -1.60
C SER A 177 56.73 -0.06 -0.34
N LEU A 178 56.42 -1.36 -0.40
CA LEU A 178 56.67 -2.28 0.71
C LEU A 178 58.17 -2.54 0.89
N GLU A 179 58.93 -2.66 -0.20
CA GLU A 179 60.39 -2.73 -0.11
C GLU A 179 61.00 -1.49 0.53
N GLU A 180 60.55 -0.28 0.14
CA GLU A 180 61.00 0.97 0.75
C GLU A 180 60.72 0.99 2.26
N VAL A 181 59.50 0.61 2.67
CA VAL A 181 59.12 0.56 4.09
C VAL A 181 60.03 -0.40 4.88
N LEU A 182 60.36 -1.56 4.31
CA LEU A 182 61.24 -2.53 4.96
C LEU A 182 62.68 -2.04 5.04
N ARG A 183 63.16 -1.26 4.06
CA ARG A 183 64.46 -0.55 4.13
C ARG A 183 64.47 0.50 5.24
N ASP A 184 63.38 1.26 5.40
CA ASP A 184 63.23 2.23 6.49
C ASP A 184 63.30 1.54 7.86
N VAL A 185 62.60 0.40 8.03
CA VAL A 185 62.64 -0.39 9.28
C VAL A 185 64.07 -0.87 9.58
N ARG A 186 64.75 -1.46 8.59
CA ARG A 186 66.13 -1.94 8.77
C ARG A 186 67.07 -0.80 9.17
N ALA A 187 67.01 0.33 8.46
CA ALA A 187 67.87 1.47 8.74
C ALA A 187 67.67 2.01 10.17
N ALA A 188 66.42 2.10 10.64
CA ALA A 188 66.10 2.56 12.00
C ALA A 188 66.57 1.56 13.08
N VAL A 189 66.36 0.26 12.86
CA VAL A 189 66.70 -0.79 13.86
C VAL A 189 68.21 -1.00 13.97
N GLU A 190 68.95 -1.09 12.87
CA GLU A 190 70.40 -1.34 12.88
C GLU A 190 71.17 -0.22 13.61
N ASP A 191 70.70 1.01 13.51
CA ASP A 191 71.32 2.19 14.13
C ASP A 191 70.67 2.62 15.45
N PHE A 192 69.71 1.84 15.98
CA PHE A 192 68.98 2.22 17.19
C PHE A 192 69.92 2.46 18.39
N ASP A 193 70.84 1.54 18.66
CA ASP A 193 71.82 1.69 19.75
C ASP A 193 72.85 2.81 19.48
N PRO A 194 73.43 2.94 18.27
CA PRO A 194 74.22 4.12 17.88
C PRO A 194 73.52 5.46 18.14
N MET A 195 72.22 5.59 17.80
CA MET A 195 71.45 6.81 18.08
C MET A 195 71.30 7.05 19.59
N ARG A 196 71.06 6.00 20.39
CA ARG A 196 71.02 6.12 21.86
C ARG A 196 72.36 6.57 22.45
N GLU A 197 73.49 6.10 21.90
CA GLU A 197 74.82 6.58 22.31
C GLU A 197 75.00 8.08 22.04
N ARG A 198 74.47 8.62 20.93
CA ARG A 198 74.50 10.07 20.66
C ARG A 198 73.72 10.88 21.70
N VAL A 199 72.60 10.37 22.21
CA VAL A 199 71.89 11.01 23.34
C VAL A 199 72.74 10.96 24.61
N ARG A 200 73.41 9.84 24.91
CA ARG A 200 74.32 9.72 26.06
C ARG A 200 75.49 10.70 25.97
N GLU A 201 76.04 10.91 24.78
CA GLU A 201 77.07 11.91 24.51
C GLU A 201 76.56 13.33 24.77
N SER A 202 75.37 13.68 24.30
CA SER A 202 74.72 14.97 24.59
C SER A 202 74.50 15.19 26.08
N ILE A 203 74.03 14.16 26.81
CA ILE A 203 73.88 14.23 28.28
C ILE A 203 75.23 14.50 28.95
N LYS A 204 76.31 13.83 28.51
CA LYS A 204 77.65 14.00 29.06
C LYS A 204 78.19 15.41 28.80
N GLU A 205 77.98 15.93 27.59
CA GLU A 205 78.36 17.29 27.18
C GLU A 205 77.63 18.35 28.04
N LEU A 206 76.30 18.21 28.19
CA LEU A 206 75.48 19.08 29.03
C LEU A 206 75.85 18.99 30.53
N LYS A 207 76.21 17.81 31.04
CA LYS A 207 76.66 17.65 32.44
C LYS A 207 78.05 18.24 32.69
N ALA A 208 78.92 18.22 31.69
CA ALA A 208 80.28 18.75 31.81
C ALA A 208 80.29 20.28 31.95
N GLN A 209 79.39 20.97 31.25
CA GLN A 209 79.29 22.42 31.29
C GLN A 209 77.84 22.90 31.18
N ARG A 210 77.43 23.79 32.09
CA ARG A 210 76.20 24.56 31.97
C ARG A 210 76.49 25.91 31.28
N PRO A 211 75.89 26.22 30.13
CA PRO A 211 76.01 27.54 29.51
C PRO A 211 75.48 28.63 30.46
N LYS A 212 76.18 29.76 30.58
CA LYS A 212 75.87 30.81 31.60
C LYS A 212 74.49 31.45 31.40
N GLN A 213 74.03 31.54 30.15
CA GLN A 213 72.76 32.11 29.75
C GLN A 213 71.55 31.19 30.04
N ILE A 214 71.76 29.88 30.22
CA ILE A 214 70.69 28.94 30.52
C ILE A 214 70.45 28.86 32.04
N LYS A 215 69.20 29.02 32.49
CA LYS A 215 68.85 28.95 33.91
C LYS A 215 69.15 27.55 34.46
N ALA A 216 69.58 27.48 35.72
CA ALA A 216 69.98 26.21 36.35
C ALA A 216 68.86 25.16 36.37
N ASP A 217 67.60 25.60 36.52
CA ASP A 217 66.45 24.69 36.52
C ASP A 217 66.10 24.19 35.11
N ASP A 218 66.27 25.03 34.07
CA ASP A 218 66.05 24.61 32.67
C ASP A 218 67.12 23.61 32.21
N HIS A 219 68.38 23.83 32.61
CA HIS A 219 69.49 22.90 32.36
C HIS A 219 69.27 21.52 33.01
N LYS A 220 68.77 21.50 34.25
CA LYS A 220 68.43 20.24 34.94
C LYS A 220 67.28 19.51 34.28
N GLU A 221 66.22 20.23 33.87
CA GLU A 221 65.08 19.62 33.18
C GLU A 221 65.46 19.05 31.82
N ALA A 222 66.33 19.73 31.05
CA ALA A 222 66.80 19.20 29.78
C ALA A 222 67.58 17.89 29.94
N ILE A 223 68.48 17.80 30.93
CA ILE A 223 69.21 16.55 31.23
C ILE A 223 68.23 15.45 31.64
N ALA A 224 67.26 15.76 32.52
CA ALA A 224 66.25 14.81 32.96
C ALA A 224 65.36 14.32 31.80
N PHE A 225 65.05 15.20 30.84
CA PHE A 225 64.31 14.86 29.64
C PHE A 225 65.09 13.89 28.74
N LEU A 226 66.37 14.15 28.47
CA LEU A 226 67.20 13.26 27.65
C LEU A 226 67.42 11.89 28.32
N GLU A 227 67.58 11.86 29.65
CA GLU A 227 67.63 10.60 30.41
C GLU A 227 66.30 9.85 30.33
N TRP A 228 65.18 10.58 30.38
CA TRP A 228 63.83 10.03 30.25
C TRP A 228 63.57 9.44 28.85
N LEU A 229 64.03 10.08 27.76
CA LEU A 229 63.96 9.51 26.40
C LEU A 229 64.67 8.15 26.30
N LEU A 230 65.82 8.00 26.97
CA LEU A 230 66.61 6.75 26.96
C LEU A 230 65.98 5.60 27.75
N ASP A 231 65.04 5.91 28.64
CA ASP A 231 64.27 4.98 29.49
C ASP A 231 62.99 4.51 28.78
N ASP A 232 63.11 4.12 27.50
CA ASP A 232 62.02 3.59 26.65
C ASP A 232 60.81 4.51 26.46
N HIS A 233 60.98 5.83 26.60
CA HIS A 233 59.93 6.83 26.30
C HIS A 233 59.97 7.33 24.86
N PHE A 234 60.99 6.97 24.07
CA PHE A 234 61.15 7.41 22.69
C PHE A 234 61.76 6.31 21.80
N THR A 235 61.11 6.04 20.68
CA THR A 235 61.61 5.17 19.62
C THR A 235 62.38 6.01 18.61
N PHE A 236 63.71 5.91 18.63
CA PHE A 236 64.60 6.62 17.71
C PHE A 236 64.52 6.04 16.29
N LEU A 237 64.35 6.91 15.30
CA LEU A 237 64.26 6.56 13.88
C LEU A 237 65.42 7.14 13.06
N GLY A 238 65.89 8.35 13.38
CA GLY A 238 66.99 9.02 12.67
C GLY A 238 67.78 9.97 13.55
N TYR A 239 69.04 10.23 13.17
CA TYR A 239 69.90 11.22 13.82
C TYR A 239 70.85 11.86 12.81
N ASP A 240 71.11 13.15 12.95
CA ASP A 240 72.19 13.87 12.27
C ASP A 240 72.73 15.02 13.12
N GLU A 241 73.87 15.57 12.71
CA GLU A 241 74.56 16.63 13.43
C GLU A 241 74.90 17.80 12.50
N TYR A 242 74.71 19.02 12.99
CA TYR A 242 75.00 20.26 12.28
C TYR A 242 76.06 21.07 13.02
N GLU A 243 76.90 21.77 12.28
CA GLU A 243 77.86 22.75 12.79
C GLU A 243 77.48 24.16 12.33
N VAL A 244 77.75 25.16 13.17
CA VAL A 244 77.60 26.57 12.81
C VAL A 244 78.87 27.05 12.11
N LEU A 245 78.75 27.59 10.90
CA LEU A 245 79.84 28.18 10.14
C LEU A 245 79.57 29.65 9.83
N GLN A 246 80.62 30.45 9.85
CA GLN A 246 80.57 31.82 9.35
C GLN A 246 80.80 31.85 7.83
N GLU A 247 79.74 32.10 7.07
CA GLU A 247 79.81 32.38 5.63
C GLU A 247 79.31 33.82 5.39
N ASP A 248 80.08 34.63 4.65
CA ASP A 248 79.75 36.03 4.33
C ASP A 248 79.43 36.95 5.54
N GLY A 249 79.97 36.63 6.72
CA GLY A 249 79.71 37.38 7.97
C GLY A 249 78.38 37.02 8.63
N GLN A 250 77.71 35.97 8.17
CA GLN A 250 76.48 35.40 8.73
C GLN A 250 76.75 33.99 9.25
N ASP A 251 76.12 33.63 10.35
CA ASP A 251 76.15 32.26 10.88
C ASP A 251 75.18 31.40 10.07
N ARG A 252 75.61 30.21 9.62
CA ARG A 252 74.77 29.23 8.91
C ARG A 252 74.99 27.83 9.45
N LEU A 253 73.93 27.04 9.52
CA LEU A 253 74.03 25.62 9.85
C LEU A 253 74.43 24.80 8.63
N ARG A 254 75.45 23.96 8.78
CA ARG A 254 75.85 22.96 7.79
C ARG A 254 75.82 21.58 8.43
N GLN A 255 75.15 20.64 7.77
CA GLN A 255 75.17 19.23 8.20
C GLN A 255 76.60 18.68 8.14
N ILE A 256 77.03 18.00 9.20
CA ILE A 256 78.33 17.35 9.28
C ILE A 256 78.28 16.08 8.43
N PRO A 257 79.11 15.95 7.38
CA PRO A 257 79.06 14.79 6.50
C PRO A 257 79.31 13.48 7.25
N LYS A 258 78.50 12.43 6.97
CA LYS A 258 78.57 11.10 7.62
C LYS A 258 78.17 11.09 9.10
N SER A 259 77.46 12.12 9.56
CA SER A 259 76.84 12.12 10.89
C SER A 259 75.50 11.36 10.91
N GLU A 260 74.92 11.12 9.73
CA GLU A 260 73.58 10.57 9.54
C GLU A 260 73.51 9.11 10.03
N LEU A 261 72.55 8.84 10.91
CA LEU A 261 72.21 7.51 11.42
C LEU A 261 70.72 7.24 11.21
N GLY A 262 70.34 5.97 11.24
CA GLY A 262 68.94 5.57 11.09
C GLY A 262 68.41 5.85 9.69
N VAL A 263 67.14 6.29 9.59
CA VAL A 263 66.46 6.63 8.32
C VAL A 263 67.08 7.82 7.58
N PHE A 264 67.84 8.69 8.24
CA PHE A 264 68.51 9.82 7.58
C PHE A 264 69.66 9.41 6.65
N ARG A 265 70.15 8.17 6.77
CA ARG A 265 71.09 7.60 5.79
C ARG A 265 70.44 7.31 4.44
N LEU A 266 69.11 7.26 4.39
CA LEU A 266 68.36 6.98 3.18
C LEU A 266 68.18 8.27 2.38
N ASP A 267 68.57 8.24 1.11
CA ASP A 267 68.39 9.35 0.17
C ASP A 267 66.93 9.42 -0.30
N GLN A 268 66.02 9.84 0.60
CA GLN A 268 64.60 10.04 0.28
C GLN A 268 64.14 11.46 0.60
N PRO A 269 63.25 12.07 -0.22
CA PRO A 269 62.74 13.43 0.00
C PRO A 269 62.12 13.66 1.39
N ARG A 270 61.42 12.64 1.93
CA ARG A 270 60.73 12.71 3.24
C ARG A 270 61.66 12.91 4.43
N TYR A 271 62.94 12.54 4.29
CA TYR A 271 63.96 12.63 5.34
C TYR A 271 64.93 13.79 5.11
N ARG A 272 64.65 14.64 4.10
CA ARG A 272 65.43 15.84 3.74
C ARG A 272 64.62 17.13 3.95
N GLU A 273 63.61 17.08 4.82
CA GLU A 273 62.81 18.26 5.14
C GLU A 273 63.68 19.36 5.75
N ARG A 274 63.43 20.60 5.35
CA ARG A 274 63.96 21.78 6.05
C ARG A 274 63.02 22.09 7.19
N ILE A 275 63.50 21.95 8.42
CA ILE A 275 62.75 22.38 9.60
C ILE A 275 63.04 23.85 9.79
N SER A 276 62.04 24.67 10.13
CA SER A 276 62.23 26.12 10.27
C SER A 276 63.27 26.52 11.34
N THR A 277 63.65 25.60 12.24
CA THR A 277 64.81 25.74 13.15
C THR A 277 66.13 25.93 12.40
N ASP A 278 66.26 25.39 11.18
CA ASP A 278 67.42 25.57 10.30
C ASP A 278 67.49 26.97 9.68
N GLU A 279 66.37 27.68 9.59
CA GLU A 279 66.34 28.99 8.95
C GLU A 279 66.63 30.10 9.94
N GLY A 280 66.08 30.14 11.15
CA GLY A 280 66.41 31.18 12.12
C GLY A 280 66.45 32.61 11.54
N VAL A 281 65.77 32.89 10.42
CA VAL A 281 65.98 34.10 9.62
C VAL A 281 64.95 35.13 10.04
N GLU A 282 65.37 36.14 10.80
CA GLU A 282 64.75 37.46 10.73
C GLU A 282 65.64 38.34 9.82
N ASP A 283 65.07 38.91 8.75
CA ASP A 283 65.75 39.83 7.83
C ASP A 283 67.09 39.34 7.24
N ASP A 284 67.11 38.15 6.62
CA ASP A 284 68.31 37.49 6.04
C ASP A 284 69.46 37.22 7.05
N GLN A 285 69.20 37.20 8.37
CA GLN A 285 70.17 36.89 9.42
C GLN A 285 69.72 35.72 10.30
N TYR A 286 70.60 34.73 10.49
CA TYR A 286 70.39 33.61 11.42
C TYR A 286 70.49 34.10 12.88
N VAL A 287 69.40 34.00 13.65
CA VAL A 287 69.33 34.38 15.06
C VAL A 287 69.21 33.13 15.93
N LEU A 288 70.29 32.77 16.61
CA LEU A 288 70.31 31.72 17.63
C LEU A 288 69.55 32.17 18.88
N VAL A 289 68.34 31.65 19.10
CA VAL A 289 67.65 31.79 20.38
C VAL A 289 68.32 30.83 21.38
N PRO A 290 68.76 31.29 22.56
CA PRO A 290 69.40 30.42 23.55
C PRO A 290 68.38 29.51 24.25
N GLU A 291 67.88 28.49 23.52
CA GLU A 291 67.10 27.39 24.05
C GLU A 291 67.96 26.11 24.06
N LEU A 292 67.82 25.26 25.07
CA LEU A 292 68.66 24.06 25.22
C LEU A 292 68.09 22.84 24.47
N LEU A 293 66.77 22.84 24.28
CA LEU A 293 66.00 21.82 23.58
C LEU A 293 64.92 22.51 22.76
N SER A 294 64.76 22.10 21.51
CA SER A 294 63.64 22.51 20.65
C SER A 294 62.90 21.29 20.12
N PHE A 295 61.59 21.46 19.90
CA PHE A 295 60.66 20.41 19.50
C PHE A 295 59.93 20.82 18.23
N ALA A 296 59.94 19.98 17.21
CA ALA A 296 59.18 20.18 15.99
C ALA A 296 58.53 18.86 15.55
N LYS A 297 57.51 18.93 14.68
CA LYS A 297 56.84 17.76 14.13
C LYS A 297 57.17 17.62 12.65
N SER A 298 57.48 16.40 12.18
CA SER A 298 57.71 16.16 10.75
C SER A 298 56.43 16.35 9.94
N ALA A 299 56.56 16.78 8.68
CA ALA A 299 55.41 16.93 7.81
C ALA A 299 54.92 15.61 7.19
N TYR A 300 55.64 14.50 7.42
CA TYR A 300 55.29 13.17 6.94
C TYR A 300 55.01 12.19 8.10
N HIS A 301 54.07 11.27 7.90
CA HIS A 301 53.88 10.15 8.82
C HIS A 301 55.08 9.19 8.81
N ALA A 302 55.38 8.63 9.97
CA ALA A 302 56.35 7.56 10.09
C ALA A 302 55.89 6.34 9.27
N ARG A 303 56.83 5.76 8.54
CA ARG A 303 56.64 4.44 7.90
C ARG A 303 57.00 3.28 8.82
N VAL A 304 57.71 3.57 9.91
CA VAL A 304 58.19 2.59 10.88
C VAL A 304 57.30 2.62 12.13
N HIS A 305 56.91 1.44 12.61
CA HIS A 305 56.20 1.19 13.88
C HIS A 305 54.74 1.64 13.97
N ARG A 306 54.41 2.93 13.73
CA ARG A 306 53.03 3.46 13.79
C ARG A 306 52.81 4.66 12.87
N PRO A 307 51.59 4.86 12.33
CA PRO A 307 51.31 5.94 11.37
C PRO A 307 51.07 7.27 12.09
N ALA A 308 52.09 7.75 12.81
CA ALA A 308 52.06 9.03 13.50
C ALA A 308 53.12 9.95 12.92
N TYR A 309 52.90 11.27 12.97
CA TYR A 309 53.93 12.23 12.64
C TYR A 309 55.08 12.16 13.66
N PRO A 310 56.32 11.83 13.24
CA PRO A 310 57.49 11.82 14.12
C PRO A 310 57.78 13.19 14.73
N ASP A 311 58.39 13.16 15.90
CA ASP A 311 58.92 14.33 16.60
C ASP A 311 60.40 14.49 16.30
N TYR A 312 60.78 15.72 15.99
CA TYR A 312 62.16 16.18 15.99
C TYR A 312 62.50 16.76 17.35
N ILE A 313 63.59 16.25 17.93
CA ILE A 313 64.16 16.75 19.18
C ILE A 313 65.57 17.24 18.86
N SER A 314 65.76 18.55 19.02
CA SER A 314 66.97 19.25 18.65
C SER A 314 67.68 19.74 19.91
N ILE A 315 69.00 19.50 19.98
CA ILE A 315 69.83 19.80 21.14
C ILE A 315 70.97 20.72 20.71
N ASP A 316 70.94 21.96 21.20
CA ASP A 316 71.98 22.95 20.94
C ASP A 316 73.29 22.58 21.65
N ARG A 317 74.40 22.74 20.94
CA ARG A 317 75.76 22.53 21.45
C ARG A 317 76.44 23.87 21.68
N TYR A 318 77.16 24.01 22.79
CA TYR A 318 77.76 25.27 23.21
C TYR A 318 79.28 25.15 23.39
N ASP A 319 80.02 26.22 23.11
CA ASP A 319 81.44 26.35 23.45
C ASP A 319 81.68 26.78 24.91
N GLU A 320 82.95 26.92 25.30
CA GLU A 320 83.36 27.37 26.64
C GLU A 320 82.87 28.79 26.98
N ASP A 321 82.67 29.65 25.98
CA ASP A 321 82.18 31.02 26.11
C ASP A 321 80.64 31.10 26.14
N GLY A 322 79.95 29.98 25.87
CA GLY A 322 78.50 29.87 25.84
C GLY A 322 77.89 30.28 24.50
N ARG A 323 78.62 30.26 23.39
CA ARG A 323 78.05 30.44 22.04
C ARG A 323 77.60 29.10 21.47
N VAL A 324 76.52 29.09 20.70
CA VAL A 324 76.05 27.88 20.01
C VAL A 324 77.02 27.57 18.87
N ILE A 325 77.53 26.34 18.82
CA ILE A 325 78.51 25.87 17.82
C ILE A 325 77.93 24.81 16.88
N GLY A 326 76.71 24.34 17.13
CA GLY A 326 76.06 23.31 16.34
C GLY A 326 74.82 22.75 17.04
N GLU A 327 74.18 21.79 16.39
CA GLU A 327 72.95 21.15 16.85
C GLU A 327 73.02 19.64 16.62
N ARG A 328 72.48 18.85 17.55
CA ARG A 328 72.21 17.42 17.36
C ARG A 328 70.72 17.20 17.26
N ARG A 329 70.28 16.57 16.18
CA ARG A 329 68.87 16.35 15.88
C ARG A 329 68.53 14.88 15.93
N PHE A 330 67.44 14.57 16.59
CA PHE A 330 66.88 13.23 16.71
C PHE A 330 65.47 13.22 16.13
N LEU A 331 65.18 12.25 15.27
CA LEU A 331 63.85 11.96 14.77
C LEU A 331 63.33 10.69 15.43
N GLY A 332 62.09 10.70 15.89
CA GLY A 332 61.48 9.50 16.44
C GLY A 332 60.05 9.66 16.90
N LEU A 333 59.57 8.69 17.67
CA LEU A 333 58.19 8.61 18.12
C LEU A 333 58.14 8.40 19.63
N TYR A 334 57.37 9.22 20.35
CA TYR A 334 57.11 8.96 21.78
C TYR A 334 56.37 7.63 21.98
N THR A 335 56.78 6.80 22.94
CA THR A 335 56.13 5.50 23.15
C THR A 335 54.72 5.63 23.73
N SER A 336 53.92 4.55 23.69
CA SER A 336 52.54 4.56 24.20
C SER A 336 52.45 4.96 25.69
N THR A 337 53.50 4.70 26.47
CA THR A 337 53.63 5.11 27.88
C THR A 337 53.46 6.62 28.04
N VAL A 338 54.04 7.42 27.14
CA VAL A 338 53.98 8.89 27.19
C VAL A 338 52.55 9.43 27.11
N TYR A 339 51.69 8.77 26.33
CA TYR A 339 50.29 9.18 26.17
C TYR A 339 49.42 8.74 27.36
N ASN A 340 49.81 7.69 28.07
CA ASN A 340 49.04 7.11 29.18
C ASN A 340 49.46 7.62 30.56
N GLU A 341 50.65 8.19 30.70
CA GLU A 341 51.12 8.80 31.95
C GLU A 341 50.64 10.25 32.12
N SER A 342 50.70 10.72 33.36
CA SER A 342 50.40 12.12 33.68
C SER A 342 51.48 13.02 33.09
N PRO A 343 51.13 14.08 32.33
CA PRO A 343 52.12 15.02 31.79
C PRO A 343 52.86 15.79 32.90
N ARG A 344 52.40 15.69 34.15
CA ARG A 344 53.07 16.20 35.35
C ARG A 344 54.29 15.38 35.78
N ASN A 345 54.44 14.16 35.26
CA ASN A 345 55.62 13.32 35.49
C ASN A 345 56.68 13.50 34.40
N VAL A 346 56.28 14.00 33.23
CA VAL A 346 57.16 14.19 32.08
C VAL A 346 58.05 15.42 32.31
N PRO A 347 59.40 15.27 32.28
CA PRO A 347 60.33 16.41 32.34
C PRO A 347 60.01 17.45 31.27
N VAL A 348 60.34 18.72 31.53
CA VAL A 348 59.91 19.90 30.72
C VAL A 348 58.41 20.19 30.80
N LEU A 349 57.51 19.23 30.55
CA LEU A 349 56.05 19.44 30.59
C LEU A 349 55.54 19.75 32.00
N ARG A 350 56.04 19.05 33.02
CA ARG A 350 55.64 19.27 34.42
C ARG A 350 55.83 20.71 34.87
N LYS A 351 56.93 21.33 34.42
CA LYS A 351 57.25 22.73 34.72
C LYS A 351 56.32 23.68 33.97
N LYS A 352 56.01 23.40 32.70
CA LYS A 352 55.04 24.16 31.89
C LYS A 352 53.65 24.13 32.53
N ILE A 353 53.18 22.96 32.95
CA ILE A 353 51.90 22.77 33.65
C ILE A 353 51.87 23.52 34.98
N ASP A 354 52.90 23.39 35.81
CA ASP A 354 52.98 24.09 37.09
C ASP A 354 52.98 25.62 36.91
N ALA A 355 53.60 26.12 35.85
CA ALA A 355 53.57 27.53 35.48
C ALA A 355 52.15 28.01 35.12
N VAL A 356 51.40 27.26 34.32
CA VAL A 356 50.00 27.56 33.96
C VAL A 356 49.09 27.54 35.19
N ILE A 357 49.22 26.53 36.06
CA ILE A 357 48.46 26.44 37.31
C ILE A 357 48.76 27.64 38.21
N LYS A 358 50.02 28.08 38.28
CA LYS A 358 50.42 29.27 39.05
C LYS A 358 49.87 30.57 38.45
N ALA A 359 49.91 30.70 37.12
CA ALA A 359 49.36 31.86 36.40
C ALA A 359 47.84 32.00 36.57
N ALA A 360 47.13 30.89 36.72
CA ALA A 360 45.68 30.86 36.93
C ALA A 360 45.21 31.52 38.24
N GLY A 361 46.07 31.57 39.26
CA GLY A 361 45.71 32.10 40.58
C GLY A 361 44.55 31.35 41.29
N VAL A 362 44.11 30.20 40.77
CA VAL A 362 43.01 29.40 41.33
C VAL A 362 43.49 28.55 42.49
N ASN A 363 42.64 28.35 43.51
CA ASN A 363 42.94 27.40 44.58
C ASN A 363 43.00 25.97 44.00
N PRO A 364 44.14 25.26 44.06
CA PRO A 364 44.29 23.91 43.47
C PRO A 364 43.30 22.88 44.05
N LYS A 365 42.80 23.09 45.27
CA LYS A 365 41.81 22.22 45.91
C LYS A 365 40.36 22.60 45.63
N GLY A 366 40.12 23.79 45.05
CA GLY A 366 38.79 24.28 44.68
C GLY A 366 38.28 23.68 43.36
N HIS A 367 36.99 23.87 43.06
CA HIS A 367 36.34 23.31 41.87
C HIS A 367 37.06 23.70 40.56
N ASN A 368 37.31 25.00 40.34
CA ASN A 368 38.01 25.49 39.15
C ASN A 368 39.47 24.98 39.07
N GLY A 369 40.14 24.81 40.22
CA GLY A 369 41.50 24.26 40.26
C GLY A 369 41.54 22.78 39.84
N LYS A 370 40.57 21.98 40.31
CA LYS A 370 40.42 20.58 39.89
C LYS A 370 40.06 20.45 38.41
N GLN A 371 39.14 21.28 37.91
CA GLN A 371 38.79 21.29 36.48
C GLN A 371 39.96 21.73 35.60
N LEU A 372 40.71 22.77 35.98
CA LEU A 372 41.90 23.20 35.24
C LEU A 372 42.96 22.10 35.22
N THR A 373 43.18 21.41 36.34
CA THR A 373 44.10 20.27 36.40
C THR A 373 43.65 19.17 35.46
N GLN A 374 42.35 18.84 35.44
CA GLN A 374 41.79 17.84 34.53
C GLN A 374 41.96 18.23 33.06
N ILE A 375 41.73 19.51 32.70
CA ILE A 375 41.91 20.02 31.33
C ILE A 375 43.36 19.83 30.87
N LEU A 376 44.33 20.16 31.72
CA LEU A 376 45.76 20.00 31.43
C LEU A 376 46.17 18.53 31.39
N GLU A 377 45.54 17.66 32.20
CA GLU A 377 45.79 16.22 32.24
C GLU A 377 45.38 15.52 30.92
N VAL A 378 44.29 15.97 30.30
CA VAL A 378 43.74 15.38 29.06
C VAL A 378 44.06 16.20 27.81
N TYR A 379 44.87 17.25 27.93
CA TYR A 379 45.33 18.04 26.77
C TYR A 379 46.16 17.14 25.83
N PRO A 380 46.08 17.32 24.50
CA PRO A 380 46.91 16.54 23.59
C PRO A 380 48.39 16.65 23.94
N ARG A 381 49.07 15.50 24.10
CA ARG A 381 50.46 15.44 24.60
C ARG A 381 51.42 16.14 23.64
N ASP A 382 51.28 15.88 22.34
CA ASP A 382 52.12 16.49 21.31
C ASP A 382 51.99 18.03 21.33
N ASP A 383 50.76 18.56 21.50
CA ASP A 383 50.57 20.01 21.63
C ASP A 383 51.19 20.56 22.91
N LEU A 384 51.18 19.82 24.04
CA LEU A 384 51.83 20.28 25.28
C LEU A 384 53.34 20.48 25.12
N PHE A 385 54.01 19.69 24.28
CA PHE A 385 55.44 19.88 24.01
C PHE A 385 55.68 21.18 23.22
N GLN A 386 54.86 21.45 22.21
CA GLN A 386 55.08 22.54 21.24
C GLN A 386 54.48 23.90 21.66
N ILE A 387 53.34 23.91 22.35
CA ILE A 387 52.66 25.14 22.75
C ILE A 387 53.48 25.91 23.78
N ASP A 388 53.53 27.24 23.68
CA ASP A 388 54.18 28.05 24.70
C ASP A 388 53.32 28.16 25.98
N THR A 389 53.93 28.63 27.07
CA THR A 389 53.27 28.65 28.39
C THR A 389 52.10 29.64 28.44
N ASP A 390 52.20 30.78 27.74
CA ASP A 390 51.19 31.84 27.78
C ASP A 390 50.00 31.46 26.89
N GLU A 391 50.24 30.91 25.71
CA GLU A 391 49.21 30.40 24.80
C GLU A 391 48.46 29.20 25.41
N LEU A 392 49.17 28.30 26.10
CA LEU A 392 48.56 27.20 26.84
C LEU A 392 47.66 27.71 27.97
N ALA A 393 48.09 28.74 28.71
CA ALA A 393 47.28 29.35 29.76
C ALA A 393 45.98 29.95 29.18
N GLN A 394 46.08 30.71 28.08
CA GLN A 394 44.92 31.31 27.41
C GLN A 394 43.92 30.23 26.93
N THR A 395 44.42 29.19 26.26
CA THR A 395 43.57 28.10 25.76
C THR A 395 42.93 27.30 26.89
N ALA A 396 43.69 26.95 27.93
CA ALA A 396 43.17 26.22 29.08
C ALA A 396 42.08 27.01 29.84
N PHE A 397 42.23 28.34 29.97
CA PHE A 397 41.17 29.20 30.54
C PHE A 397 39.97 29.34 29.61
N GLY A 398 40.19 29.39 28.30
CA GLY A 398 39.12 29.34 27.30
C GLY A 398 38.26 28.10 27.46
N ILE A 399 38.89 26.92 27.59
CA ILE A 399 38.22 25.64 27.81
C ILE A 399 37.49 25.62 29.17
N LEU A 400 38.13 26.10 30.24
CA LEU A 400 37.50 26.19 31.57
C LEU A 400 36.24 27.06 31.57
N ASN A 401 36.23 28.13 30.78
CA ASN A 401 35.09 29.05 30.67
C ASN A 401 33.90 28.51 29.87
N ILE A 402 34.04 27.35 29.21
CA ILE A 402 32.92 26.68 28.54
C ILE A 402 31.86 26.24 29.57
N ARG A 403 32.27 25.88 30.80
CA ARG A 403 31.41 25.53 31.95
C ARG A 403 30.29 24.53 31.61
N GLU A 404 30.59 23.53 30.78
CA GLU A 404 29.61 22.52 30.32
C GLU A 404 28.35 23.12 29.65
N ARG A 405 28.43 24.35 29.15
CA ARG A 405 27.35 24.94 28.36
C ARG A 405 27.37 24.31 26.97
N ARG A 406 26.18 24.06 26.41
CA ARG A 406 25.97 23.57 25.04
C ARG A 406 26.33 24.65 24.01
N LYS A 407 27.62 25.01 23.94
CA LYS A 407 28.17 26.02 23.04
C LYS A 407 29.33 25.43 22.26
N VAL A 408 29.27 25.61 20.94
CA VAL A 408 30.40 25.31 20.07
C VAL A 408 31.55 26.25 20.39
N ARG A 409 32.76 25.70 20.52
CA ARG A 409 34.02 26.46 20.67
C ARG A 409 35.10 25.88 19.79
N LEU A 410 35.95 26.76 19.26
CA LEU A 410 37.11 26.39 18.46
C LEU A 410 38.35 27.09 19.04
N PHE A 411 39.42 26.33 19.23
CA PHE A 411 40.75 26.86 19.54
C PHE A 411 41.71 26.38 18.45
N ILE A 412 42.53 27.28 17.91
CA ILE A 412 43.49 26.99 16.85
C ILE A 412 44.87 27.35 17.39
N ARG A 413 45.81 26.41 17.32
CA ARG A 413 47.23 26.65 17.53
C ARG A 413 47.94 26.51 16.20
N GLU A 414 48.73 27.51 15.85
CA GLU A 414 49.68 27.43 14.75
C GLU A 414 50.97 26.80 15.26
N ASP A 415 51.44 25.76 14.57
CA ASP A 415 52.78 25.24 14.82
C ASP A 415 53.81 26.23 14.27
N ARG A 416 54.68 26.72 15.15
CA ARG A 416 55.74 27.70 14.82
C ARG A 416 56.85 27.08 13.99
N PHE A 417 57.00 25.75 14.01
CA PHE A 417 58.15 25.05 13.45
C PHE A 417 57.76 24.00 12.40
N GLY A 418 56.56 23.43 12.53
CA GLY A 418 55.94 22.53 11.54
C GLY A 418 54.77 23.23 10.83
N GLN A 419 54.54 22.89 9.56
CA GLN A 419 53.52 23.53 8.71
C GLN A 419 52.09 23.08 9.07
N PHE A 420 51.67 23.17 10.34
CA PHE A 420 50.39 22.62 10.82
C PHE A 420 49.54 23.59 11.67
N TYR A 421 48.22 23.45 11.57
CA TYR A 421 47.24 23.89 12.55
C TYR A 421 46.83 22.72 13.44
N SER A 422 46.82 22.92 14.76
CA SER A 422 46.12 22.06 15.71
C SER A 422 44.83 22.75 16.15
N CYS A 423 43.69 22.22 15.69
CA CYS A 423 42.37 22.79 15.93
C CYS A 423 41.58 21.94 16.94
N LEU A 424 41.29 22.48 18.12
CA LEU A 424 40.42 21.87 19.13
C LEU A 424 38.99 22.40 19.00
N ALA A 425 38.10 21.61 18.42
CA ALA A 425 36.67 21.89 18.30
C ALA A 425 35.87 21.18 19.42
N PHE A 426 35.01 21.92 20.11
CA PHE A 426 34.06 21.41 21.08
C PHE A 426 32.65 21.52 20.51
N VAL A 427 31.94 20.40 20.39
CA VAL A 427 30.56 20.33 19.84
C VAL A 427 29.65 19.54 20.79
N PRO A 428 28.32 19.76 20.80
CA PRO A 428 27.42 18.99 21.65
C PRO A 428 27.53 17.48 21.35
N ARG A 429 27.62 16.66 22.40
CA ARG A 429 27.88 15.22 22.28
C ARG A 429 26.74 14.47 21.60
N ASP A 430 25.51 14.95 21.76
CA ASP A 430 24.28 14.34 21.23
C ASP A 430 24.06 14.56 19.73
N VAL A 431 24.73 15.55 19.12
CA VAL A 431 24.73 15.79 17.67
C VAL A 431 26.02 15.32 16.99
N PHE A 432 27.00 14.82 17.75
CA PHE A 432 28.27 14.37 17.21
C PHE A 432 28.09 13.08 16.40
N SER A 433 28.41 13.15 15.11
CA SER A 433 28.49 12.01 14.20
C SER A 433 29.76 12.08 13.36
N THR A 434 30.13 10.95 12.74
CA THR A 434 31.23 10.90 11.76
C THR A 434 31.00 11.89 10.61
N GLU A 435 29.75 12.06 10.17
CA GLU A 435 29.39 13.01 9.12
C GLU A 435 29.61 14.46 9.56
N LEU A 436 29.13 14.84 10.75
CA LEU A 436 29.37 16.18 11.29
C LEU A 436 30.87 16.48 11.41
N ARG A 437 31.66 15.51 11.86
CA ARG A 437 33.13 15.61 11.91
C ARG A 437 33.72 15.90 10.53
N VAL A 438 33.33 15.16 9.48
CA VAL A 438 33.83 15.39 8.11
C VAL A 438 33.42 16.77 7.59
N ARG A 439 32.21 17.22 7.87
CA ARG A 439 31.74 18.56 7.46
C ARG A 439 32.53 19.67 8.14
N ILE A 440 32.83 19.53 9.44
CA ILE A 440 33.69 20.45 10.18
C ILE A 440 35.12 20.41 9.64
N GLN A 441 35.66 19.21 9.38
CA GLN A 441 36.98 19.01 8.78
C GLN A 441 37.10 19.76 7.45
N ASN A 442 36.19 19.53 6.51
CA ASN A 442 36.22 20.15 5.18
C ASN A 442 36.08 21.68 5.28
N LEU A 443 35.21 22.16 6.16
CA LEU A 443 35.07 23.59 6.44
C LEU A 443 36.40 24.21 6.94
N LEU A 444 37.09 23.54 7.86
CA LEU A 444 38.36 24.02 8.40
C LEU A 444 39.49 23.95 7.35
N CYS A 445 39.56 22.90 6.54
CA CYS A 445 40.52 22.80 5.44
C CYS A 445 40.34 23.94 4.42
N GLU A 446 39.08 24.24 4.06
CA GLU A 446 38.76 25.30 3.10
C GLU A 446 39.09 26.69 3.65
N GLU A 447 38.65 27.01 4.87
CA GLU A 447 38.83 28.36 5.44
C GLU A 447 40.26 28.64 5.94
N LEU A 448 41.05 27.62 6.24
CA LEU A 448 42.44 27.77 6.70
C LEU A 448 43.49 27.55 5.59
N ASP A 449 43.05 27.31 4.35
CA ASP A 449 43.90 26.90 3.21
C ASP A 449 44.87 25.77 3.59
N ALA A 450 44.28 24.66 4.04
CA ALA A 450 45.01 23.54 4.62
C ALA A 450 44.58 22.20 4.04
N THR A 451 45.51 21.25 3.98
CA THR A 451 45.24 19.85 3.68
C THR A 451 45.01 19.09 4.99
N PHE A 452 44.03 18.19 5.02
CA PHE A 452 43.77 17.37 6.20
C PHE A 452 44.95 16.44 6.52
N GLY A 453 45.41 16.43 7.77
CA GLY A 453 46.43 15.52 8.27
C GLY A 453 45.82 14.35 9.04
N ASP A 454 45.33 14.62 10.25
CA ASP A 454 44.78 13.60 11.15
C ASP A 454 43.74 14.19 12.11
N PHE A 455 42.98 13.34 12.83
CA PHE A 455 42.05 13.76 13.87
C PHE A 455 42.05 12.84 15.09
N ASN A 456 41.80 13.41 16.26
CA ASN A 456 41.62 12.66 17.51
C ASN A 456 40.34 13.10 18.21
N THR A 457 39.47 12.14 18.55
CA THR A 457 38.23 12.43 19.28
C THR A 457 38.38 12.01 20.74
N TYR A 458 38.02 12.91 21.65
CA TYR A 458 37.96 12.65 23.08
C TYR A 458 36.54 12.79 23.59
N LEU A 459 35.93 11.66 23.94
CA LEU A 459 34.60 11.57 24.57
C LEU A 459 34.76 11.31 26.06
N SER A 460 34.12 12.15 26.88
CA SER A 460 34.13 12.05 28.34
C SER A 460 32.71 12.14 28.90
N GLU A 461 32.58 12.27 30.23
CA GLU A 461 31.31 12.56 30.91
C GLU A 461 30.73 13.94 30.56
N SER A 462 31.52 14.81 29.91
CA SER A 462 31.09 16.12 29.42
C SER A 462 29.93 16.01 28.42
N VAL A 463 29.04 17.01 28.43
CA VAL A 463 27.99 17.22 27.41
C VAL A 463 28.53 17.65 26.04
N LEU A 464 29.84 17.89 25.95
CA LEU A 464 30.54 18.25 24.72
C LEU A 464 31.54 17.14 24.33
N ALA A 465 31.56 16.80 23.05
CA ALA A 465 32.63 16.05 22.42
C ALA A 465 33.77 17.01 22.02
N ARG A 466 35.03 16.63 22.32
CA ARG A 466 36.22 17.36 21.86
C ARG A 466 36.81 16.63 20.66
N ILE A 467 37.01 17.36 19.57
CA ILE A 467 37.66 16.87 18.36
C ILE A 467 38.92 17.70 18.15
N GLN A 468 40.07 17.05 18.06
CA GLN A 468 41.31 17.64 17.61
C GLN A 468 41.48 17.35 16.12
N PHE A 469 41.70 18.38 15.31
CA PHE A 469 42.09 18.25 13.91
C PHE A 469 43.52 18.74 13.75
N ILE A 470 44.35 17.97 13.05
CA ILE A 470 45.69 18.33 12.62
C ILE A 470 45.62 18.61 11.12
N LEU A 471 45.85 19.86 10.71
CA LEU A 471 45.70 20.32 9.32
C LEU A 471 47.04 20.89 8.84
N ARG A 472 47.51 20.51 7.66
CA ARG A 472 48.79 20.99 7.09
C ARG A 472 48.58 22.22 6.22
N PHE A 473 49.44 23.23 6.32
CA PHE A 473 49.42 24.39 5.43
C PHE A 473 49.61 23.95 3.97
N ASN A 474 48.92 24.61 3.04
CA ASN A 474 49.18 24.44 1.61
C ASN A 474 50.35 25.32 1.12
N GLY A 475 50.65 26.43 1.83
CA GLY A 475 51.77 27.34 1.56
C GLY A 475 52.87 27.32 2.63
N GLU A 476 53.87 28.21 2.50
CA GLU A 476 55.00 28.32 3.45
C GLU A 476 54.65 29.05 4.76
N ARG A 477 53.49 29.73 4.83
CA ARG A 477 53.01 30.49 6.00
C ARG A 477 51.52 30.25 6.26
N PRO A 478 51.04 30.38 7.50
CA PRO A 478 49.62 30.26 7.82
C PRO A 478 48.78 31.36 7.15
N ALA A 479 47.54 31.02 6.79
CA ALA A 479 46.54 31.92 6.23
C ALA A 479 45.89 32.79 7.31
N GLU A 480 45.36 33.96 6.95
CA GLU A 480 44.60 34.80 7.88
C GLU A 480 43.19 34.22 8.12
N TYR A 481 42.77 34.05 9.39
CA TYR A 481 41.46 33.52 9.75
C TYR A 481 40.74 34.31 10.87
N ASP A 482 39.40 34.25 10.87
CA ASP A 482 38.54 34.81 11.94
C ASP A 482 37.86 33.68 12.73
N ILE A 483 38.33 33.46 13.95
CA ILE A 483 37.84 32.40 14.84
C ILE A 483 36.33 32.52 15.14
N ARG A 484 35.78 33.74 15.23
CA ARG A 484 34.35 33.94 15.54
C ARG A 484 33.47 33.59 14.35
N ARG A 485 33.95 33.83 13.13
CA ARG A 485 33.24 33.45 11.89
C ARG A 485 33.22 31.92 11.74
N LEU A 486 34.35 31.26 12.01
CA LEU A 486 34.45 29.80 12.01
C LEU A 486 33.51 29.15 13.05
N GLU A 487 33.50 29.66 14.29
CA GLU A 487 32.58 29.17 15.34
C GLU A 487 31.10 29.25 14.91
N LYS A 488 30.68 30.34 14.23
CA LYS A 488 29.30 30.48 13.73
C LYS A 488 28.96 29.46 12.66
N LYS A 489 29.88 29.21 11.71
CA LYS A 489 29.68 28.21 10.66
C LYS A 489 29.58 26.80 11.25
N ILE A 490 30.45 26.45 12.19
CA ILE A 490 30.39 25.16 12.90
C ILE A 490 29.08 25.02 13.70
N THR A 491 28.61 26.10 14.33
CA THR A 491 27.32 26.10 15.05
C THR A 491 26.16 25.77 14.11
N ALA A 492 26.13 26.33 12.90
CA ALA A 492 25.10 26.04 11.90
C ALA A 492 25.11 24.57 11.44
N LEU A 493 26.29 23.96 11.33
CA LEU A 493 26.43 22.54 11.03
C LEU A 493 25.92 21.61 12.14
N SER A 494 25.84 22.11 13.38
CA SER A 494 25.51 21.33 14.59
C SER A 494 24.04 21.41 15.05
N ARG A 495 23.10 21.92 14.23
CA ARG A 495 21.66 22.02 14.58
C ARG A 495 20.94 20.68 14.36
N SER A 496 19.95 20.36 15.20
CA SER A 496 19.14 19.14 15.09
C SER A 496 17.80 19.39 14.39
N TRP A 497 17.27 18.37 13.69
CA TRP A 497 15.95 18.42 13.03
C TRP A 497 14.82 18.83 14.00
N ARG A 498 14.94 18.48 15.28
CA ARG A 498 13.97 18.84 16.34
C ARG A 498 13.98 20.33 16.67
N ASP A 499 15.16 20.94 16.70
CA ASP A 499 15.29 22.38 16.92
C ASP A 499 14.71 23.16 15.72
N ASP A 500 14.85 22.60 14.52
CA ASP A 500 14.27 23.14 13.30
C ASP A 500 12.74 22.95 13.26
N LEU A 501 12.20 21.83 13.77
CA LEU A 501 10.76 21.62 13.92
C LEU A 501 10.14 22.63 14.89
N GLN A 502 10.74 22.85 16.06
CA GLN A 502 10.26 23.88 17.00
C GLN A 502 10.22 25.26 16.34
N THR A 503 11.26 25.60 15.58
CA THR A 503 11.34 26.90 14.88
C THR A 503 10.25 27.00 13.81
N ALA A 504 10.10 25.97 12.98
CA ALA A 504 9.10 25.93 11.91
C ALA A 504 7.65 25.94 12.45
N MET A 505 7.39 25.25 13.57
CA MET A 505 6.09 25.26 14.24
C MET A 505 5.73 26.66 14.76
N VAL A 506 6.70 27.39 15.36
CA VAL A 506 6.49 28.78 15.81
C VAL A 506 6.22 29.71 14.63
N GLU A 507 6.93 29.53 13.51
CA GLU A 507 6.69 30.27 12.26
C GLU A 507 5.28 29.99 11.68
N GLY A 508 4.82 28.74 11.71
CA GLY A 508 3.54 28.31 11.10
C GLY A 508 2.29 28.54 11.95
N TYR A 509 2.35 28.25 13.26
CA TYR A 509 1.19 28.29 14.18
C TYR A 509 1.26 29.41 15.22
N GLY A 510 2.36 30.16 15.30
CA GLY A 510 2.61 31.12 16.36
C GLY A 510 3.06 30.47 17.68
N GLU A 511 3.67 31.26 18.57
CA GLU A 511 4.42 30.74 19.72
C GLU A 511 3.58 29.91 20.72
N GLU A 512 2.36 30.33 21.05
CA GLU A 512 1.50 29.64 22.02
C GLU A 512 1.04 28.26 21.49
N GLN A 513 0.51 28.22 20.26
CA GLN A 513 -0.04 27.02 19.68
C GLN A 513 1.06 26.04 19.27
N ALA A 514 2.20 26.54 18.76
CA ALA A 514 3.39 25.74 18.52
C ALA A 514 3.87 25.04 19.79
N ASN A 515 3.93 25.75 20.92
CA ASN A 515 4.37 25.16 22.19
C ASN A 515 3.42 24.07 22.72
N ARG A 516 2.10 24.17 22.45
CA ARG A 516 1.14 23.11 22.78
C ARG A 516 1.35 21.88 21.90
N LEU A 517 1.34 22.05 20.57
CA LEU A 517 1.54 20.94 19.63
C LEU A 517 2.91 20.26 19.81
N MET A 518 3.93 21.02 20.21
CA MET A 518 5.26 20.48 20.53
C MET A 518 5.29 19.66 21.83
N GLN A 519 4.24 19.64 22.65
CA GLN A 519 4.13 18.65 23.73
C GLN A 519 3.88 17.25 23.17
N ASP A 520 3.09 17.16 22.09
CA ASP A 520 2.66 15.89 21.51
C ASP A 520 3.61 15.40 20.41
N TYR A 521 4.07 16.31 19.53
CA TYR A 521 4.80 15.93 18.32
C TYR A 521 6.33 15.97 18.41
N ARG A 522 6.90 16.47 19.51
CA ARG A 522 8.36 16.68 19.62
C ARG A 522 9.18 15.41 19.44
N GLU A 523 8.68 14.29 19.95
CA GLU A 523 9.33 12.98 19.83
C GLU A 523 8.57 12.02 18.89
N ALA A 524 7.43 12.44 18.33
CA ALA A 524 6.50 11.54 17.65
C ALA A 524 6.98 11.01 16.30
N PHE A 525 7.76 11.78 15.54
CA PHE A 525 8.21 11.37 14.20
C PHE A 525 9.37 10.37 14.25
N PRO A 526 9.35 9.27 13.47
CA PRO A 526 10.43 8.27 13.44
C PRO A 526 11.66 8.81 12.71
N ASN A 527 12.82 8.17 12.91
CA ASN A 527 14.07 8.63 12.27
C ASN A 527 14.00 8.58 10.73
N SER A 528 13.37 7.57 10.14
CA SER A 528 13.17 7.47 8.69
C SER A 528 12.43 8.67 8.12
N TYR A 529 11.37 9.13 8.79
CA TYR A 529 10.65 10.34 8.37
C TYR A 529 11.54 11.60 8.44
N ARG A 530 12.37 11.71 9.48
CA ARG A 530 13.27 12.87 9.68
C ARG A 530 14.41 12.93 8.65
N GLU A 531 14.77 11.78 8.07
CA GLU A 531 15.74 11.68 6.97
C GLU A 531 15.11 12.07 5.63
N ASP A 532 13.87 11.64 5.37
CA ASP A 532 13.18 11.88 4.11
C ASP A 532 12.53 13.28 4.01
N PHE A 533 12.12 13.89 5.13
CA PHE A 533 11.37 15.15 5.15
C PHE A 533 11.97 16.25 6.02
N SER A 534 11.84 17.48 5.54
CA SER A 534 12.23 18.67 6.29
C SER A 534 11.28 18.95 7.45
N ALA A 535 11.78 19.63 8.49
CA ALA A 535 10.97 20.13 9.59
C ALA A 535 9.79 21.01 9.13
N ARG A 536 9.91 21.74 8.01
CA ARG A 536 8.81 22.54 7.44
C ARG A 536 7.71 21.67 6.84
N THR A 537 8.07 20.57 6.19
CA THR A 537 7.10 19.60 5.67
C THR A 537 6.32 18.96 6.82
N ALA A 538 7.01 18.63 7.92
CA ALA A 538 6.37 18.08 9.11
C ALA A 538 5.29 19.00 9.70
N VAL A 539 5.44 20.33 9.64
CA VAL A 539 4.42 21.29 10.08
C VAL A 539 3.11 21.15 9.28
N TYR A 540 3.21 20.93 7.97
CA TYR A 540 2.05 20.67 7.10
C TYR A 540 1.45 19.30 7.36
N ASP A 541 2.27 18.28 7.58
CA ASP A 541 1.77 16.94 7.91
C ASP A 541 1.04 16.94 9.27
N ILE A 542 1.53 17.68 10.27
CA ILE A 542 0.81 17.90 11.55
C ILE A 542 -0.55 18.56 11.33
N HIS A 543 -0.67 19.47 10.35
CA HIS A 543 -1.97 20.07 10.01
C HIS A 543 -2.97 18.99 9.59
N HIS A 544 -2.58 18.12 8.65
CA HIS A 544 -3.43 17.04 8.15
C HIS A 544 -3.75 15.99 9.22
N LEU A 545 -2.81 15.70 10.12
CA LEU A 545 -3.06 14.85 11.28
C LEU A 545 -4.13 15.45 12.21
N GLY A 546 -4.14 16.78 12.36
CA GLY A 546 -5.15 17.50 13.15
C GLY A 546 -6.56 17.54 12.52
N GLU A 547 -6.69 17.24 11.22
CA GLU A 547 -7.98 17.15 10.53
C GLU A 547 -8.67 15.79 10.75
N LEU A 548 -7.94 14.79 11.25
CA LEU A 548 -8.46 13.45 11.49
C LEU A 548 -9.41 13.44 12.71
N GLY A 549 -10.56 12.78 12.58
CA GLY A 549 -11.57 12.71 13.64
C GLY A 549 -12.80 11.88 13.25
N GLY A 550 -13.81 11.81 14.12
CA GLY A 550 -14.92 10.84 14.03
C GLY A 550 -15.68 10.76 12.69
N ASN A 551 -15.75 11.86 11.92
CA ASN A 551 -16.38 11.89 10.59
C ASN A 551 -15.38 11.98 9.42
N ALA A 552 -14.08 12.08 9.68
CA ALA A 552 -13.01 12.22 8.69
C ALA A 552 -11.92 11.16 8.98
N PRO A 553 -12.13 9.91 8.51
CA PRO A 553 -11.22 8.80 8.81
C PRO A 553 -9.88 8.91 8.06
N ILE A 554 -9.81 9.73 7.02
CA ILE A 554 -8.62 9.90 6.17
C ILE A 554 -8.44 11.38 5.79
N SER A 555 -7.20 11.83 5.73
CA SER A 555 -6.81 13.12 5.11
C SER A 555 -5.76 12.84 4.02
N LEU A 556 -5.65 13.74 3.04
CA LEU A 556 -4.81 13.57 1.86
C LEU A 556 -4.00 14.82 1.56
N SER A 557 -2.74 14.64 1.13
CA SER A 557 -1.90 15.72 0.64
C SER A 557 -1.20 15.31 -0.66
N LEU A 558 -1.56 16.00 -1.75
CA LEU A 558 -0.93 15.84 -3.06
C LEU A 558 0.18 16.90 -3.21
N TYR A 559 1.40 16.48 -3.48
CA TYR A 559 2.56 17.36 -3.61
C TYR A 559 3.54 16.83 -4.65
N ARG A 560 4.56 17.64 -4.96
CA ARG A 560 5.63 17.28 -5.90
C ARG A 560 6.97 17.73 -5.38
N LEU A 561 7.98 16.87 -5.52
CA LEU A 561 9.36 17.22 -5.21
C LEU A 561 9.95 18.07 -6.35
N VAL A 562 10.68 19.13 -5.98
CA VAL A 562 11.27 20.10 -6.94
C VAL A 562 12.25 19.43 -7.90
N GLU A 563 12.86 18.32 -7.47
CA GLU A 563 13.88 17.56 -8.20
C GLU A 563 13.30 16.49 -9.15
N GLU A 564 11.98 16.23 -9.11
CA GLU A 564 11.33 15.21 -9.93
C GLU A 564 10.95 15.71 -11.34
N ASN A 565 11.03 14.80 -12.32
CA ASN A 565 10.59 15.00 -13.71
C ASN A 565 9.11 15.44 -13.78
N ILE A 566 8.69 15.99 -14.93
CA ILE A 566 7.35 16.56 -15.15
C ILE A 566 6.19 15.61 -14.79
N ASP A 567 6.43 14.30 -14.85
CA ASP A 567 5.38 13.27 -14.77
C ASP A 567 5.23 12.58 -13.40
N GLY A 568 6.07 12.91 -12.41
CA GLY A 568 6.03 12.34 -11.04
C GLY A 568 5.18 13.17 -10.07
N VAL A 569 4.32 12.51 -9.29
CA VAL A 569 3.52 13.13 -8.22
C VAL A 569 3.55 12.28 -6.96
N ASN A 570 3.60 12.94 -5.81
CA ASN A 570 3.56 12.28 -4.51
C ASN A 570 2.20 12.49 -3.83
N LEU A 571 1.71 11.46 -3.15
CA LEU A 571 0.48 11.50 -2.38
C LEU A 571 0.73 10.98 -0.97
N LYS A 572 0.45 11.79 0.04
CA LYS A 572 0.36 11.35 1.42
C LYS A 572 -1.08 11.04 1.81
N LEU A 573 -1.28 9.89 2.42
CA LEU A 573 -2.50 9.53 3.11
C LEU A 573 -2.25 9.51 4.62
N PHE A 574 -3.15 10.15 5.36
CA PHE A 574 -3.09 10.26 6.81
C PHE A 574 -4.23 9.47 7.42
N HIS A 575 -3.95 8.59 8.38
CA HIS A 575 -4.95 7.76 9.04
C HIS A 575 -4.66 7.63 10.54
N ALA A 576 -5.72 7.47 11.35
CA ALA A 576 -5.61 7.33 12.79
C ALA A 576 -5.57 5.86 13.22
N ASP A 577 -4.80 5.56 14.26
CA ASP A 577 -4.68 4.31 15.01
C ASP A 577 -4.09 3.10 14.24
N GLN A 578 -4.53 2.85 13.01
CA GLN A 578 -4.12 1.69 12.21
C GLN A 578 -3.52 2.10 10.86
N PRO A 579 -2.54 1.35 10.32
CA PRO A 579 -2.07 1.55 8.96
C PRO A 579 -3.15 1.16 7.95
N ILE A 580 -3.16 1.83 6.79
CA ILE A 580 -4.06 1.49 5.69
C ILE A 580 -3.49 0.25 4.96
N PRO A 581 -4.27 -0.84 4.81
CA PRO A 581 -3.84 -1.98 3.99
C PRO A 581 -3.66 -1.58 2.53
N LEU A 582 -2.53 -1.95 1.92
CA LEU A 582 -2.27 -1.69 0.50
C LEU A 582 -3.34 -2.30 -0.43
N SER A 583 -3.93 -3.44 -0.03
CA SER A 583 -5.03 -4.07 -0.78
C SER A 583 -6.25 -3.18 -0.96
N ASP A 584 -6.43 -2.20 -0.07
CA ASP A 584 -7.62 -1.36 -0.03
C ASP A 584 -7.37 -0.05 -0.80
N VAL A 585 -6.13 0.48 -0.72
CA VAL A 585 -5.75 1.76 -1.34
C VAL A 585 -5.32 1.62 -2.81
N LEU A 586 -4.58 0.56 -3.16
CA LEU A 586 -4.02 0.40 -4.50
C LEU A 586 -5.11 0.32 -5.57
N PRO A 587 -6.23 -0.42 -5.37
CA PRO A 587 -7.30 -0.44 -6.37
C PRO A 587 -7.92 0.93 -6.62
N VAL A 588 -8.02 1.79 -5.61
CA VAL A 588 -8.58 3.14 -5.75
C VAL A 588 -7.65 4.00 -6.62
N LEU A 589 -6.35 4.00 -6.33
CA LEU A 589 -5.35 4.76 -7.09
C LEU A 589 -5.25 4.27 -8.55
N GLU A 590 -5.25 2.95 -8.76
CA GLU A 590 -5.21 2.37 -10.12
C GLU A 590 -6.47 2.69 -10.93
N ASN A 591 -7.64 2.67 -10.29
CA ASN A 591 -8.90 3.05 -10.91
C ASN A 591 -8.97 4.55 -11.21
N LEU A 592 -8.28 5.41 -10.46
CA LEU A 592 -8.11 6.83 -10.78
C LEU A 592 -7.12 7.08 -11.93
N GLY A 593 -6.45 6.04 -12.44
CA GLY A 593 -5.51 6.14 -13.57
C GLY A 593 -4.05 6.31 -13.17
N LEU A 594 -3.73 6.11 -11.89
CA LEU A 594 -2.38 6.26 -11.35
C LEU A 594 -1.69 4.90 -11.22
N ARG A 595 -0.38 4.89 -11.42
CA ARG A 595 0.48 3.75 -11.16
C ARG A 595 1.30 4.03 -9.92
N VAL A 596 1.24 3.15 -8.94
CA VAL A 596 2.06 3.25 -7.73
C VAL A 596 3.45 2.69 -8.01
N ILE A 597 4.48 3.51 -7.80
CA ILE A 597 5.89 3.16 -7.99
C ILE A 597 6.49 2.65 -6.68
N SER A 598 6.23 3.35 -5.58
CA SER A 598 6.64 2.98 -4.24
C SER A 598 5.70 3.56 -3.19
N GLU A 599 5.68 2.93 -2.02
CA GLU A 599 4.99 3.41 -0.82
C GLU A 599 5.98 3.37 0.36
N ARG A 600 5.90 4.39 1.22
CA ARG A 600 6.67 4.47 2.47
C ARG A 600 5.72 4.82 3.63
N PRO A 601 5.49 3.90 4.57
CA PRO A 601 4.70 4.17 5.76
C PRO A 601 5.55 4.75 6.88
N TYR A 602 5.02 5.76 7.57
CA TYR A 602 5.62 6.34 8.77
C TYR A 602 4.62 6.32 9.91
N GLU A 603 4.99 5.64 10.99
CA GLU A 603 4.25 5.61 12.26
C GLU A 603 4.64 6.84 13.09
N VAL A 604 3.65 7.68 13.43
CA VAL A 604 3.82 8.89 14.24
C VAL A 604 3.17 8.63 15.60
N GLU A 605 4.00 8.43 16.62
CA GLU A 605 3.56 8.08 17.98
C GLU A 605 3.38 9.33 18.86
N CYS A 606 2.14 9.76 19.07
CA CYS A 606 1.81 10.80 20.05
C CYS A 606 1.43 10.17 21.40
N PRO A 607 1.43 10.93 22.52
CA PRO A 607 1.16 10.39 23.86
C PRO A 607 -0.19 9.65 24.01
N ASP A 608 -1.24 10.14 23.37
CA ASP A 608 -2.62 9.63 23.51
C ASP A 608 -3.15 8.92 22.25
N GLN A 609 -2.44 8.99 21.11
CA GLN A 609 -2.90 8.46 19.83
C GLN A 609 -1.72 8.15 18.90
N THR A 610 -1.87 7.14 18.06
CA THR A 610 -0.92 6.84 16.98
C THR A 610 -1.51 7.26 15.64
N TYR A 611 -0.70 7.86 14.78
CA TYR A 611 -1.08 8.18 13.40
C TYR A 611 -0.17 7.49 12.40
N TRP A 612 -0.69 7.25 11.21
CA TRP A 612 0.04 6.67 10.09
C TRP A 612 0.04 7.66 8.92
N ILE A 613 1.24 7.90 8.37
CA ILE A 613 1.44 8.66 7.14
C ILE A 613 1.94 7.67 6.08
N HIS A 614 1.15 7.44 5.03
CA HIS A 614 1.56 6.65 3.88
C HIS A 614 1.93 7.57 2.73
N ASP A 615 3.21 7.64 2.38
CA ASP A 615 3.71 8.46 1.27
C ASP A 615 3.90 7.61 0.02
N PHE A 616 3.10 7.88 -1.00
CA PHE A 616 3.11 7.19 -2.28
C PHE A 616 3.82 8.01 -3.34
N THR A 617 4.69 7.36 -4.11
CA THR A 617 5.22 7.90 -5.38
C THR A 617 4.37 7.35 -6.52
N LEU A 618 3.79 8.25 -7.32
CA LEU A 618 2.80 7.94 -8.33
C LEU A 618 3.27 8.40 -9.72
N GLU A 619 2.91 7.63 -10.73
CA GLU A 619 3.11 7.93 -12.15
C GLU A 619 1.76 7.87 -12.87
N HIS A 620 1.44 8.85 -13.71
CA HIS A 620 0.21 8.84 -14.51
C HIS A 620 0.37 7.97 -15.77
N ARG A 621 -0.62 7.13 -16.09
CA ARG A 621 -0.56 6.17 -17.22
C ARG A 621 -0.99 6.73 -18.60
N GLY A 622 -1.45 7.97 -18.70
CA GLY A 622 -2.05 8.50 -19.94
C GLY A 622 -1.09 9.25 -20.88
N ASP A 623 -1.40 9.24 -22.18
CA ASP A 623 -0.73 10.04 -23.22
C ASP A 623 -1.14 11.52 -23.09
N GLY A 624 -0.49 12.25 -22.18
CA GLY A 624 -0.70 13.69 -22.00
C GLY A 624 0.03 14.24 -20.78
N VAL A 625 0.52 15.48 -20.87
CA VAL A 625 1.08 16.21 -19.72
C VAL A 625 -0.09 16.64 -18.84
N VAL A 626 -0.41 15.85 -17.81
CA VAL A 626 -1.49 16.16 -16.87
C VAL A 626 -0.96 17.04 -15.74
N ASN A 627 -1.51 18.25 -15.58
CA ASN A 627 -1.20 19.10 -14.44
C ASN A 627 -2.06 18.71 -13.23
N LEU A 628 -1.62 17.67 -12.50
CA LEU A 628 -2.29 17.19 -11.29
C LEU A 628 -2.44 18.26 -10.19
N GLN A 629 -1.68 19.36 -10.26
CA GLN A 629 -1.78 20.46 -9.30
C GLN A 629 -3.04 21.32 -9.52
N GLU A 630 -3.48 21.49 -10.78
CA GLU A 630 -4.76 22.14 -11.11
C GLU A 630 -5.95 21.27 -10.72
N MET A 631 -5.75 19.95 -10.69
CA MET A 631 -6.79 18.94 -10.43
C MET A 631 -6.82 18.46 -8.98
N ARG A 632 -6.01 19.09 -8.10
CA ARG A 632 -5.79 18.64 -6.72
C ARG A 632 -7.08 18.45 -5.95
N ASP A 633 -7.95 19.45 -5.96
CA ASP A 633 -9.17 19.45 -5.15
C ASP A 633 -10.17 18.41 -5.66
N VAL A 634 -10.33 18.31 -6.98
CA VAL A 634 -11.18 17.32 -7.66
C VAL A 634 -10.72 15.89 -7.35
N PHE A 635 -9.40 15.66 -7.39
CA PHE A 635 -8.81 14.36 -7.05
C PHE A 635 -9.01 14.00 -5.57
N ILE A 636 -8.71 14.92 -4.65
CA ILE A 636 -8.84 14.68 -3.21
C ILE A 636 -10.30 14.40 -2.85
N GLU A 637 -11.25 15.16 -3.39
CA GLU A 637 -12.66 14.92 -3.16
C GLU A 637 -13.09 13.56 -3.71
N ALA A 638 -12.74 13.24 -4.96
CA ALA A 638 -13.09 11.97 -5.57
C ALA A 638 -12.52 10.78 -4.77
N PHE A 639 -11.25 10.84 -4.38
CA PHE A 639 -10.63 9.81 -3.55
C PHE A 639 -11.39 9.65 -2.23
N THR A 640 -11.68 10.76 -1.54
CA THR A 640 -12.38 10.74 -0.24
C THR A 640 -13.77 10.12 -0.36
N ARG A 641 -14.52 10.46 -1.41
CA ARG A 641 -15.87 9.91 -1.67
C ARG A 641 -15.81 8.43 -2.06
N ILE A 642 -14.79 7.99 -2.79
CA ILE A 642 -14.58 6.56 -3.08
C ILE A 642 -14.23 5.80 -1.79
N TRP A 643 -13.34 6.37 -0.96
CA TRP A 643 -12.87 5.76 0.28
C TRP A 643 -13.98 5.58 1.32
N THR A 644 -14.82 6.59 1.48
CA THR A 644 -15.99 6.56 2.39
C THR A 644 -17.15 5.75 1.80
N GLY A 645 -17.08 5.39 0.52
CA GLY A 645 -18.08 4.60 -0.18
C GLY A 645 -19.23 5.41 -0.78
N ASP A 646 -19.20 6.74 -0.74
CA ASP A 646 -20.14 7.63 -1.44
C ASP A 646 -20.03 7.54 -2.98
N ALA A 647 -18.90 7.03 -3.49
CA ALA A 647 -18.67 6.73 -4.90
C ALA A 647 -18.16 5.28 -5.09
N GLU A 648 -18.26 4.75 -6.31
CA GLU A 648 -17.74 3.41 -6.64
C GLU A 648 -16.26 3.47 -7.03
N SER A 649 -15.50 2.41 -6.71
CA SER A 649 -14.12 2.23 -7.19
C SER A 649 -14.09 1.34 -8.44
N ASP A 650 -14.13 1.93 -9.63
CA ASP A 650 -14.07 1.22 -10.91
C ASP A 650 -13.35 2.03 -12.00
N ALA A 651 -13.26 1.47 -13.21
CA ALA A 651 -12.55 2.07 -14.33
C ALA A 651 -13.05 3.47 -14.76
N PHE A 652 -14.28 3.87 -14.41
CA PHE A 652 -14.80 5.21 -14.72
C PHE A 652 -14.06 6.30 -13.92
N ASN A 653 -13.45 5.97 -12.78
CA ASN A 653 -12.71 6.95 -11.97
C ASN A 653 -11.49 7.52 -12.71
N ARG A 654 -11.01 6.87 -13.78
CA ARG A 654 -9.95 7.43 -14.65
C ARG A 654 -10.35 8.76 -15.27
N LEU A 655 -11.65 8.99 -15.44
CA LEU A 655 -12.18 10.25 -15.98
C LEU A 655 -11.92 11.44 -15.06
N VAL A 656 -11.72 11.20 -13.76
CA VAL A 656 -11.35 12.25 -12.81
C VAL A 656 -10.06 12.93 -13.25
N ILE A 657 -9.04 12.14 -13.60
CA ILE A 657 -7.74 12.66 -14.04
C ILE A 657 -7.67 12.86 -15.56
N GLY A 658 -8.18 11.91 -16.34
CA GLY A 658 -8.08 11.95 -17.81
C GLY A 658 -8.97 13.01 -18.47
N ALA A 659 -10.12 13.33 -17.87
CA ALA A 659 -11.08 14.29 -18.42
C ALA A 659 -11.31 15.52 -17.53
N ASN A 660 -10.70 15.58 -16.33
CA ASN A 660 -10.91 16.61 -15.30
C ASN A 660 -12.38 16.72 -14.86
N LEU A 661 -12.99 15.57 -14.55
CA LEU A 661 -14.36 15.49 -14.08
C LEU A 661 -14.44 15.27 -12.56
N ALA A 662 -15.36 15.96 -11.91
CA ALA A 662 -15.78 15.70 -10.55
C ALA A 662 -16.44 14.32 -10.41
N TRP A 663 -16.36 13.77 -9.19
CA TRP A 663 -16.86 12.42 -8.91
C TRP A 663 -18.35 12.24 -9.23
N ARG A 664 -19.16 13.30 -9.13
CA ARG A 664 -20.59 13.28 -9.46
C ARG A 664 -20.85 13.24 -10.97
N GLU A 665 -20.07 13.96 -11.77
CA GLU A 665 -20.17 13.91 -13.23
C GLU A 665 -19.81 12.50 -13.72
N VAL A 666 -18.75 11.92 -13.16
CA VAL A 666 -18.39 10.50 -13.37
C VAL A 666 -19.53 9.58 -12.96
N ALA A 667 -20.23 9.86 -11.85
CA ALA A 667 -21.37 9.06 -11.41
C ALA A 667 -22.56 9.12 -12.38
N VAL A 668 -22.83 10.26 -13.03
CA VAL A 668 -23.88 10.37 -14.08
C VAL A 668 -23.50 9.55 -15.32
N LEU A 669 -22.26 9.67 -15.79
CA LEU A 669 -21.79 8.86 -16.93
C LEU A 669 -21.86 7.36 -16.60
N ARG A 670 -21.45 6.98 -15.39
CA ARG A 670 -21.60 5.60 -14.88
C ARG A 670 -23.07 5.18 -14.81
N ALA A 671 -24.00 6.05 -14.40
CA ALA A 671 -25.42 5.74 -14.39
C ALA A 671 -25.94 5.41 -15.79
N TYR A 672 -25.58 6.19 -16.82
CA TYR A 672 -25.91 5.87 -18.21
C TYR A 672 -25.25 4.56 -18.69
N ALA A 673 -24.00 4.29 -18.30
CA ALA A 673 -23.36 3.01 -18.59
C ALA A 673 -24.11 1.82 -17.98
N ARG A 674 -24.57 1.95 -16.72
CA ARG A 674 -25.36 0.92 -16.03
C ARG A 674 -26.72 0.73 -16.71
N TYR A 675 -27.34 1.81 -17.17
CA TYR A 675 -28.56 1.72 -17.97
C TYR A 675 -28.32 0.99 -19.30
N LEU A 676 -27.24 1.30 -20.03
CA LEU A 676 -26.85 0.58 -21.25
C LEU A 676 -26.64 -0.92 -21.03
N LYS A 677 -26.03 -1.30 -19.90
CA LYS A 677 -25.91 -2.70 -19.50
C LYS A 677 -27.28 -3.36 -19.38
N GLN A 678 -28.25 -2.69 -18.76
CA GLN A 678 -29.63 -3.17 -18.64
C GLN A 678 -30.40 -3.23 -19.97
N LEU A 679 -29.96 -2.47 -20.99
CA LEU A 679 -30.44 -2.59 -22.38
C LEU A 679 -29.76 -3.73 -23.15
N ARG A 680 -28.86 -4.49 -22.52
CA ARG A 680 -28.03 -5.54 -23.14
C ARG A 680 -27.16 -5.00 -24.28
N PHE A 681 -26.68 -3.77 -24.13
CA PHE A 681 -25.69 -3.21 -25.04
C PHE A 681 -24.42 -4.07 -25.02
N GLY A 682 -23.94 -4.52 -26.17
CA GLY A 682 -22.94 -5.59 -26.29
C GLY A 682 -21.51 -5.25 -25.84
N LEU A 683 -21.29 -4.09 -25.21
CA LEU A 683 -19.99 -3.62 -24.72
C LEU A 683 -19.91 -3.72 -23.20
N SER A 684 -18.76 -4.14 -22.67
CA SER A 684 -18.53 -4.23 -21.23
C SER A 684 -18.40 -2.85 -20.58
N GLN A 685 -18.67 -2.76 -19.26
CA GLN A 685 -18.49 -1.50 -18.51
C GLN A 685 -17.04 -0.99 -18.59
N ASP A 686 -16.05 -1.87 -18.53
CA ASP A 686 -14.64 -1.50 -18.68
C ASP A 686 -14.32 -0.94 -20.06
N TYR A 687 -14.89 -1.52 -21.13
CA TYR A 687 -14.74 -0.98 -22.48
C TYR A 687 -15.33 0.43 -22.54
N ILE A 688 -16.54 0.61 -21.99
CA ILE A 688 -17.21 1.92 -21.97
C ILE A 688 -16.37 2.97 -21.25
N ALA A 689 -15.88 2.66 -20.04
CA ALA A 689 -15.02 3.56 -19.28
C ALA A 689 -13.73 3.93 -20.03
N ASN A 690 -13.09 2.94 -20.68
CA ASN A 690 -11.87 3.18 -21.46
C ASN A 690 -12.14 4.01 -22.72
N THR A 691 -13.28 3.83 -23.40
CA THR A 691 -13.63 4.67 -24.55
C THR A 691 -13.83 6.11 -24.12
N LEU A 692 -14.58 6.36 -23.04
CA LEU A 692 -14.76 7.72 -22.51
C LEU A 692 -13.41 8.34 -22.13
N ALA A 693 -12.52 7.58 -21.47
CA ALA A 693 -11.19 8.06 -21.09
C ALA A 693 -10.26 8.31 -22.29
N SER A 694 -10.44 7.59 -23.40
CA SER A 694 -9.66 7.78 -24.63
C SER A 694 -10.14 8.98 -25.46
N HIS A 695 -11.37 9.44 -25.24
CA HIS A 695 -11.97 10.59 -25.92
C HIS A 695 -12.40 11.67 -24.90
N PRO A 696 -11.45 12.26 -24.14
CA PRO A 696 -11.77 13.14 -23.02
C PRO A 696 -12.46 14.45 -23.44
N GLU A 697 -12.19 14.95 -24.65
CA GLU A 697 -12.88 16.13 -25.20
C GLU A 697 -14.38 15.86 -25.44
N ILE A 698 -14.70 14.74 -26.11
CA ILE A 698 -16.11 14.34 -26.33
C ILE A 698 -16.79 14.07 -24.99
N THR A 699 -16.09 13.40 -24.07
CA THR A 699 -16.64 13.10 -22.73
C THR A 699 -16.97 14.36 -21.95
N ARG A 700 -16.14 15.42 -22.01
CA ARG A 700 -16.47 16.72 -21.42
C ARG A 700 -17.69 17.36 -22.07
N GLU A 701 -17.78 17.38 -23.40
CA GLU A 701 -18.95 17.94 -24.08
C GLU A 701 -20.24 17.15 -23.79
N LEU A 702 -20.17 15.83 -23.55
CA LEU A 702 -21.33 15.06 -23.08
C LEU A 702 -21.80 15.50 -21.68
N VAL A 703 -20.86 15.81 -20.78
CA VAL A 703 -21.20 16.38 -19.46
C VAL A 703 -21.78 17.77 -19.64
N THR A 704 -21.16 18.63 -20.46
CA THR A 704 -21.71 19.96 -20.81
C THR A 704 -23.14 19.87 -21.34
N LEU A 705 -23.43 18.91 -22.24
CA LEU A 705 -24.78 18.69 -22.75
C LEU A 705 -25.77 18.30 -21.64
N PHE A 706 -25.34 17.49 -20.68
CA PHE A 706 -26.16 17.13 -19.53
C PHE A 706 -26.42 18.37 -18.65
N GLU A 707 -25.41 19.18 -18.37
CA GLU A 707 -25.54 20.39 -17.55
C GLU A 707 -26.46 21.42 -18.20
N LEU A 708 -26.24 21.74 -19.48
CA LEU A 708 -27.10 22.67 -20.24
C LEU A 708 -28.57 22.25 -20.25
N ARG A 709 -28.86 20.95 -20.17
CA ARG A 709 -30.25 20.43 -20.16
C ARG A 709 -30.87 20.44 -18.77
N PHE A 710 -30.10 20.32 -17.69
CA PHE A 710 -30.66 19.96 -16.38
C PHE A 710 -30.23 20.86 -15.22
N ASP A 711 -29.25 21.74 -15.37
CA ASP A 711 -28.87 22.68 -14.32
C ASP A 711 -29.99 23.74 -14.14
N PRO A 712 -30.65 23.80 -12.97
CA PRO A 712 -31.71 24.77 -12.74
C PRO A 712 -31.19 26.21 -12.56
N ASP A 713 -29.90 26.40 -12.24
CA ASP A 713 -29.31 27.72 -12.02
C ASP A 713 -28.75 28.31 -13.33
N ASP A 714 -28.46 27.47 -14.33
CA ASP A 714 -27.98 27.85 -15.67
C ASP A 714 -28.87 27.26 -16.78
N ALA A 715 -30.14 27.67 -16.79
CA ALA A 715 -31.12 27.20 -17.76
C ALA A 715 -30.80 27.72 -19.17
N ALA A 716 -30.01 26.95 -19.91
CA ALA A 716 -29.61 27.22 -21.28
C ALA A 716 -30.82 27.25 -22.24
N GLY A 717 -30.72 28.06 -23.29
CA GLY A 717 -31.73 28.08 -24.35
C GLY A 717 -31.58 26.88 -25.30
N ASP A 718 -32.67 26.50 -25.99
CA ASP A 718 -32.65 25.40 -26.98
C ASP A 718 -31.51 25.55 -28.02
N SER A 719 -31.18 26.80 -28.41
CA SER A 719 -30.08 27.11 -29.34
C SER A 719 -28.71 26.69 -28.80
N GLU A 720 -28.43 26.87 -27.51
CA GLU A 720 -27.14 26.52 -26.90
C GLU A 720 -26.98 25.00 -26.78
N ILE A 721 -28.08 24.30 -26.49
CA ILE A 721 -28.15 22.84 -26.49
C ILE A 721 -27.88 22.31 -27.91
N GLU A 722 -28.53 22.87 -28.95
CA GLU A 722 -28.30 22.49 -30.35
C GLU A 722 -26.86 22.76 -30.82
N GLU A 723 -26.27 23.88 -30.39
CA GLU A 723 -24.86 24.19 -30.67
C GLU A 723 -23.91 23.16 -30.02
N CYS A 724 -24.17 22.76 -28.78
CA CYS A 724 -23.38 21.71 -28.10
C CYS A 724 -23.51 20.35 -28.80
N VAL A 725 -24.72 19.96 -29.18
CA VAL A 725 -24.95 18.74 -29.97
C VAL A 725 -24.17 18.78 -31.28
N THR A 726 -24.20 19.91 -32.00
CA THR A 726 -23.45 20.07 -33.26
C THR A 726 -21.94 19.95 -33.05
N ARG A 727 -21.40 20.48 -31.95
CA ARG A 727 -19.97 20.30 -31.60
C ARG A 727 -19.63 18.84 -31.32
N ILE A 728 -20.47 18.13 -30.55
CA ILE A 728 -20.29 16.70 -30.26
C ILE A 728 -20.31 15.91 -31.56
N GLU A 729 -21.27 16.15 -32.45
CA GLU A 729 -21.36 15.48 -33.76
C GLU A 729 -20.11 15.72 -34.61
N GLY A 730 -19.58 16.95 -34.63
CA GLY A 730 -18.34 17.26 -35.33
C GLY A 730 -17.12 16.50 -34.78
N LEU A 731 -17.00 16.36 -33.46
CA LEU A 731 -15.93 15.58 -32.83
C LEU A 731 -16.10 14.07 -33.09
N LEU A 732 -17.34 13.57 -33.13
CA LEU A 732 -17.65 12.17 -33.40
C LEU A 732 -17.23 11.76 -34.82
N ASP A 733 -17.33 12.66 -35.79
CA ASP A 733 -16.91 12.39 -37.17
C ASP A 733 -15.39 12.12 -37.31
N GLU A 734 -14.59 12.51 -36.31
CA GLU A 734 -13.14 12.25 -36.24
C GLU A 734 -12.79 10.93 -35.55
N VAL A 735 -13.76 10.22 -34.95
CA VAL A 735 -13.53 8.97 -34.21
C VAL A 735 -13.31 7.79 -35.17
N ALA A 736 -12.09 7.23 -35.17
CA ALA A 736 -11.72 6.16 -36.10
C ALA A 736 -12.38 4.79 -35.80
N SER A 737 -12.69 4.50 -34.53
CA SER A 737 -13.30 3.23 -34.10
C SER A 737 -14.82 3.30 -34.19
N LEU A 738 -15.42 2.45 -35.04
CA LEU A 738 -16.88 2.38 -35.20
C LEU A 738 -17.61 2.02 -33.89
N ASN A 739 -17.01 1.19 -33.04
CA ASN A 739 -17.59 0.84 -31.74
C ASN A 739 -17.57 2.03 -30.78
N ASP A 740 -16.52 2.85 -30.83
CA ASP A 740 -16.38 4.04 -29.98
C ASP A 740 -17.39 5.11 -30.41
N ASP A 741 -17.48 5.38 -31.72
CA ASP A 741 -18.48 6.29 -32.30
C ASP A 741 -19.91 5.85 -31.92
N LEU A 742 -20.24 4.57 -32.11
CA LEU A 742 -21.56 4.02 -31.75
C LEU A 742 -21.88 4.22 -30.26
N LEU A 743 -20.90 3.99 -29.38
CA LEU A 743 -21.05 4.16 -27.94
C LEU A 743 -21.27 5.62 -27.56
N LEU A 744 -20.44 6.53 -28.06
CA LEU A 744 -20.51 7.96 -27.72
C LEU A 744 -21.80 8.59 -28.27
N ARG A 745 -22.23 8.22 -29.49
CA ARG A 745 -23.56 8.57 -30.03
C ARG A 745 -24.69 8.05 -29.16
N ARG A 746 -24.53 6.86 -28.56
CA ARG A 746 -25.53 6.30 -27.63
C ARG A 746 -25.63 7.12 -26.34
N TYR A 747 -24.51 7.59 -25.79
CA TYR A 747 -24.52 8.50 -24.63
C TYR A 747 -25.26 9.80 -24.95
N MET A 748 -24.94 10.43 -26.08
CA MET A 748 -25.64 11.64 -26.52
C MET A 748 -27.15 11.41 -26.63
N ALA A 749 -27.56 10.32 -27.27
CA ALA A 749 -28.98 9.97 -27.40
C ALA A 749 -29.66 9.70 -26.05
N LEU A 750 -28.98 9.08 -25.08
CA LEU A 750 -29.53 8.85 -23.74
C LEU A 750 -29.71 10.15 -22.94
N ILE A 751 -28.76 11.07 -23.05
CA ILE A 751 -28.86 12.40 -22.41
C ILE A 751 -30.02 13.18 -23.01
N GLN A 752 -30.17 13.18 -24.34
CA GLN A 752 -31.30 13.81 -25.03
C GLN A 752 -32.65 13.17 -24.69
N ALA A 753 -32.69 11.84 -24.56
CA ALA A 753 -33.90 11.10 -24.16
C ALA A 753 -34.24 11.23 -22.66
N THR A 754 -33.38 11.85 -21.85
CA THR A 754 -33.65 12.12 -20.45
C THR A 754 -34.57 13.35 -20.35
N LEU A 755 -35.65 13.22 -19.58
CA LEU A 755 -36.70 14.22 -19.39
C LEU A 755 -36.55 14.99 -18.09
N ARG A 756 -36.11 14.32 -17.02
CA ARG A 756 -35.92 14.88 -15.67
C ARG A 756 -34.80 14.15 -14.94
N THR A 757 -34.12 14.85 -14.03
CA THR A 757 -33.14 14.27 -13.12
C THR A 757 -33.15 14.98 -11.77
N ASN A 758 -32.89 14.25 -10.68
CA ASN A 758 -32.73 14.83 -9.34
C ASN A 758 -31.28 15.22 -9.01
N TYR A 759 -30.37 15.17 -10.00
CA TYR A 759 -28.93 15.35 -9.81
C TYR A 759 -28.54 16.64 -9.05
N TYR A 760 -29.30 17.72 -9.24
CA TYR A 760 -29.09 19.05 -8.63
C TYR A 760 -29.84 19.27 -7.31
N GLN A 761 -30.60 18.28 -6.84
CA GLN A 761 -31.24 18.33 -5.52
C GLN A 761 -30.22 18.07 -4.41
N ARG A 762 -30.43 18.75 -3.28
CA ARG A 762 -29.59 18.65 -2.09
C ARG A 762 -30.37 18.01 -0.94
N ARG A 763 -29.63 17.43 0.00
CA ARG A 763 -30.14 16.97 1.30
C ARG A 763 -30.32 18.18 2.23
N GLU A 764 -30.96 17.96 3.39
CA GLU A 764 -31.21 19.02 4.39
C GLU A 764 -29.93 19.68 4.92
N ASP A 765 -28.80 18.96 4.92
CA ASP A 765 -27.48 19.45 5.31
C ASP A 765 -26.78 20.30 4.23
N GLY A 766 -27.39 20.44 3.05
CA GLY A 766 -26.85 21.17 1.89
C GLY A 766 -25.92 20.35 1.00
N GLU A 767 -25.60 19.10 1.37
CA GLU A 767 -24.82 18.18 0.55
C GLU A 767 -25.67 17.62 -0.60
N ALA A 768 -25.01 17.14 -1.65
CA ALA A 768 -25.73 16.48 -2.73
C ALA A 768 -26.29 15.11 -2.28
N LYS A 769 -27.40 14.69 -2.90
CA LYS A 769 -27.99 13.35 -2.68
C LYS A 769 -27.04 12.24 -3.16
N ASP A 770 -27.02 11.12 -2.46
CA ASP A 770 -26.18 9.93 -2.71
C ASP A 770 -26.76 8.97 -3.77
N TYR A 771 -27.78 9.43 -4.49
CA TYR A 771 -28.45 8.68 -5.55
C TYR A 771 -28.92 9.64 -6.66
N ILE A 772 -29.00 9.11 -7.88
CA ILE A 772 -29.39 9.82 -9.11
C ILE A 772 -30.58 9.09 -9.72
N ALA A 773 -31.63 9.82 -10.04
CA ALA A 773 -32.79 9.35 -10.79
C ALA A 773 -32.78 10.00 -12.18
N LEU A 774 -32.90 9.19 -13.23
CA LEU A 774 -33.01 9.61 -14.61
C LEU A 774 -34.38 9.17 -15.12
N LYS A 775 -35.29 10.10 -15.38
CA LYS A 775 -36.57 9.82 -16.06
C LYS A 775 -36.32 9.92 -17.56
N LEU A 776 -36.45 8.81 -18.29
CA LEU A 776 -36.21 8.73 -19.73
C LEU A 776 -37.50 8.51 -20.52
N GLU A 777 -37.48 8.94 -21.78
CA GLU A 777 -38.43 8.56 -22.83
C GLU A 777 -37.81 7.46 -23.72
N PRO A 778 -38.11 6.16 -23.48
CA PRO A 778 -37.45 5.05 -24.18
C PRO A 778 -37.63 5.03 -25.69
N THR A 779 -38.69 5.67 -26.21
CA THR A 779 -38.99 5.73 -27.64
C THR A 779 -38.00 6.57 -28.43
N GLN A 780 -37.32 7.53 -27.78
CA GLN A 780 -36.26 8.37 -28.37
C GLN A 780 -34.89 7.69 -28.38
N VAL A 781 -34.72 6.62 -27.59
CA VAL A 781 -33.45 5.89 -27.53
C VAL A 781 -33.36 4.96 -28.75
N PRO A 782 -32.33 5.10 -29.62
CA PRO A 782 -32.20 4.22 -30.77
C PRO A 782 -32.01 2.77 -30.30
N ASP A 783 -32.40 1.79 -31.14
CA ASP A 783 -32.30 0.35 -30.88
C ASP A 783 -32.86 -0.15 -29.53
N MET A 784 -33.72 0.64 -28.87
CA MET A 784 -34.35 0.25 -27.61
C MET A 784 -35.16 -1.05 -27.80
N PRO A 785 -34.88 -2.12 -27.02
CA PRO A 785 -35.62 -3.37 -27.08
C PRO A 785 -37.12 -3.17 -26.88
N LYS A 786 -37.93 -3.87 -27.66
CA LYS A 786 -39.39 -3.88 -27.49
C LYS A 786 -39.80 -4.80 -26.31
N PRO A 787 -40.95 -4.56 -25.65
CA PRO A 787 -41.80 -3.38 -25.78
C PRO A 787 -41.14 -2.14 -25.14
N ARG A 788 -41.46 -0.95 -25.65
CA ARG A 788 -40.93 0.33 -25.15
C ARG A 788 -41.95 0.98 -24.22
N PRO A 789 -41.68 1.09 -22.91
CA PRO A 789 -42.52 1.85 -21.99
C PRO A 789 -42.62 3.32 -22.43
N MET A 790 -43.67 4.02 -21.99
CA MET A 790 -43.80 5.47 -22.20
C MET A 790 -42.73 6.21 -21.41
N PHE A 791 -42.52 5.82 -20.16
CA PHE A 791 -41.48 6.38 -19.30
C PHE A 791 -40.72 5.28 -18.56
N GLU A 792 -39.42 5.51 -18.37
CA GLU A 792 -38.57 4.71 -17.49
C GLU A 792 -37.85 5.61 -16.50
N ILE A 793 -37.99 5.36 -15.21
CA ILE A 793 -37.16 6.02 -14.20
C ILE A 793 -36.05 5.05 -13.80
N PHE A 794 -34.83 5.33 -14.22
CA PHE A 794 -33.64 4.59 -13.82
C PHE A 794 -33.03 5.25 -12.59
N VAL A 795 -32.83 4.49 -11.51
CA VAL A 795 -32.24 4.95 -10.26
C VAL A 795 -30.87 4.31 -10.10
N TYR A 796 -29.87 5.14 -9.83
CA TYR A 796 -28.49 4.75 -9.65
C TYR A 796 -27.93 5.31 -8.35
N SER A 797 -27.25 4.46 -7.58
CA SER A 797 -26.50 4.79 -6.37
C SER A 797 -25.40 3.74 -6.18
N PRO A 798 -24.35 4.01 -5.39
CA PRO A 798 -23.42 2.96 -4.95
C PRO A 798 -24.10 1.82 -4.17
N ARG A 799 -25.27 2.06 -3.56
CA ARG A 799 -26.02 1.06 -2.77
C ARG A 799 -27.15 0.38 -3.54
N VAL A 800 -27.81 1.09 -4.46
CA VAL A 800 -29.01 0.61 -5.16
C VAL A 800 -28.96 0.91 -6.65
N GLU A 801 -29.43 -0.03 -7.47
CA GLU A 801 -29.78 0.18 -8.87
C GLU A 801 -31.23 -0.26 -9.06
N GLY A 802 -32.02 0.46 -9.84
CA GLY A 802 -33.42 0.10 -10.06
C GLY A 802 -34.04 0.77 -11.27
N VAL A 803 -35.17 0.22 -11.72
CA VAL A 803 -35.99 0.76 -12.81
C VAL A 803 -37.44 0.82 -12.37
N HIS A 804 -38.16 1.85 -12.83
CA HIS A 804 -39.62 1.91 -12.79
C HIS A 804 -40.16 2.20 -14.20
N LEU A 805 -40.85 1.21 -14.78
CA LEU A 805 -41.35 1.20 -16.14
C LEU A 805 -42.85 1.53 -16.13
N ARG A 806 -43.28 2.51 -16.93
CA ARG A 806 -44.69 2.93 -17.04
C ARG A 806 -45.15 2.90 -18.49
N SER A 807 -46.28 2.22 -18.76
CA SER A 807 -46.90 2.22 -20.08
C SER A 807 -47.82 3.44 -20.34
N GLY A 808 -47.95 4.36 -19.39
CA GLY A 808 -48.75 5.57 -19.51
C GLY A 808 -48.66 6.48 -18.28
N LYS A 809 -49.34 7.64 -18.33
CA LYS A 809 -49.36 8.62 -17.22
C LYS A 809 -50.09 8.11 -15.98
N VAL A 810 -51.27 7.52 -16.16
CA VAL A 810 -52.00 6.90 -15.04
C VAL A 810 -51.68 5.42 -15.07
N ALA A 811 -50.60 5.04 -14.39
CA ALA A 811 -50.08 3.68 -14.40
C ALA A 811 -49.83 3.14 -13.00
N ARG A 812 -49.95 1.82 -12.84
CA ARG A 812 -49.85 1.15 -11.54
C ARG A 812 -49.10 -0.16 -11.62
N GLY A 813 -48.23 -0.38 -10.64
CA GLY A 813 -47.33 -1.54 -10.63
C GLY A 813 -46.75 -1.88 -9.27
N GLY A 814 -46.49 -3.17 -9.06
CA GLY A 814 -45.70 -3.64 -7.93
C GLY A 814 -44.21 -3.34 -8.08
N LEU A 815 -43.50 -3.18 -6.96
CA LEU A 815 -42.04 -2.99 -6.89
C LEU A 815 -41.35 -4.27 -6.40
N ARG A 816 -40.50 -4.87 -7.22
CA ARG A 816 -39.78 -6.12 -6.87
C ARG A 816 -38.37 -5.84 -6.35
N TRP A 817 -38.01 -6.50 -5.24
CA TRP A 817 -36.60 -6.66 -4.88
C TRP A 817 -36.04 -7.86 -5.66
N SER A 818 -35.18 -7.59 -6.63
CA SER A 818 -34.57 -8.60 -7.51
C SER A 818 -33.19 -9.03 -7.00
N ASP A 819 -32.85 -10.29 -7.26
CA ASP A 819 -31.51 -10.86 -7.11
C ASP A 819 -30.72 -10.88 -8.43
N ARG A 820 -31.32 -10.45 -9.55
CA ARG A 820 -30.73 -10.46 -10.91
C ARG A 820 -29.89 -9.21 -11.21
N HIS A 821 -28.67 -9.18 -10.72
CA HIS A 821 -27.77 -8.03 -10.89
C HIS A 821 -27.45 -7.69 -12.36
N GLU A 822 -27.36 -8.71 -13.22
CA GLU A 822 -26.93 -8.53 -14.62
C GLU A 822 -28.05 -8.05 -15.54
N ASP A 823 -29.31 -8.38 -15.28
CA ASP A 823 -30.41 -8.12 -16.21
C ASP A 823 -31.80 -7.91 -15.56
N PHE A 824 -31.84 -7.36 -14.34
CA PHE A 824 -33.10 -7.07 -13.64
C PHE A 824 -34.09 -6.26 -14.48
N ARG A 825 -33.65 -5.32 -15.34
CA ARG A 825 -34.58 -4.59 -16.21
C ARG A 825 -35.36 -5.52 -17.13
N THR A 826 -34.75 -6.59 -17.64
CA THR A 826 -35.44 -7.57 -18.48
C THR A 826 -36.51 -8.31 -17.69
N GLU A 827 -36.21 -8.68 -16.45
CA GLU A 827 -37.18 -9.27 -15.53
C GLU A 827 -38.36 -8.31 -15.27
N ILE A 828 -38.08 -7.06 -14.91
CA ILE A 828 -39.10 -6.06 -14.62
C ILE A 828 -39.92 -5.72 -15.86
N LEU A 829 -39.33 -5.68 -17.05
CA LEU A 829 -40.03 -5.45 -18.32
C LEU A 829 -41.01 -6.58 -18.64
N GLY A 830 -40.61 -7.85 -18.42
CA GLY A 830 -41.50 -9.00 -18.57
C GLY A 830 -42.71 -8.92 -17.62
N LEU A 831 -42.47 -8.50 -16.38
CA LEU A 831 -43.53 -8.28 -15.38
C LEU A 831 -44.42 -7.07 -15.72
N ALA A 832 -43.85 -5.99 -16.25
CA ALA A 832 -44.61 -4.81 -16.69
C ALA A 832 -45.56 -5.15 -17.83
N LYS A 833 -45.11 -5.97 -18.79
CA LYS A 833 -45.95 -6.47 -19.88
C LYS A 833 -47.13 -7.29 -19.35
N ALA A 834 -46.88 -8.24 -18.44
CA ALA A 834 -47.95 -9.01 -17.81
C ALA A 834 -48.93 -8.09 -17.04
N GLN A 835 -48.41 -7.07 -16.36
CA GLN A 835 -49.23 -6.09 -15.65
C GLN A 835 -50.09 -5.25 -16.59
N GLN A 836 -49.61 -4.92 -17.78
CA GLN A 836 -50.37 -4.15 -18.78
C GLN A 836 -51.63 -4.89 -19.23
N VAL A 837 -51.52 -6.20 -19.50
CA VAL A 837 -52.68 -7.03 -19.85
C VAL A 837 -53.59 -7.23 -18.64
N LYS A 838 -53.01 -7.46 -17.45
CA LYS A 838 -53.77 -7.63 -16.20
C LYS A 838 -54.58 -6.38 -15.84
N ASN A 839 -54.07 -5.20 -16.14
CA ASN A 839 -54.73 -3.94 -15.85
C ASN A 839 -55.84 -3.57 -16.85
N ALA A 840 -56.08 -4.35 -17.91
CA ALA A 840 -57.15 -4.08 -18.88
C ALA A 840 -58.57 -4.06 -18.27
N VAL A 841 -58.71 -4.49 -17.01
CA VAL A 841 -59.97 -4.59 -16.26
C VAL A 841 -60.15 -3.44 -15.27
N ILE A 842 -59.15 -2.55 -15.14
CA ILE A 842 -59.15 -1.37 -14.27
C ILE A 842 -58.78 -0.10 -15.08
N VAL A 843 -58.86 1.07 -14.46
CA VAL A 843 -58.57 2.35 -15.15
C VAL A 843 -57.06 2.58 -15.41
N PRO A 844 -56.15 2.39 -14.44
CA PRO A 844 -54.73 2.64 -14.64
C PRO A 844 -54.09 1.61 -15.58
N VAL A 845 -53.23 2.04 -16.51
CA VAL A 845 -52.43 1.11 -17.32
C VAL A 845 -51.32 0.45 -16.50
N GLY A 846 -50.60 -0.51 -17.09
CA GLY A 846 -49.54 -1.23 -16.41
C GLY A 846 -48.31 -0.37 -16.09
N ALA A 847 -47.79 -0.53 -14.87
CA ALA A 847 -46.42 -0.18 -14.51
C ALA A 847 -45.75 -1.35 -13.79
N LYS A 848 -44.42 -1.30 -13.67
CA LYS A 848 -43.67 -2.19 -12.78
C LYS A 848 -42.36 -1.55 -12.41
N GLY A 849 -41.94 -1.71 -11.17
CA GLY A 849 -40.59 -1.36 -10.79
C GLY A 849 -39.84 -2.52 -10.16
N GLY A 850 -38.54 -2.36 -10.06
CA GLY A 850 -37.72 -3.23 -9.25
C GLY A 850 -36.31 -2.70 -9.07
N PHE A 851 -35.65 -3.19 -8.02
CA PHE A 851 -34.33 -2.73 -7.61
C PHE A 851 -33.48 -3.91 -7.12
N ILE A 852 -32.17 -3.71 -7.14
CA ILE A 852 -31.15 -4.59 -6.58
C ILE A 852 -30.38 -3.85 -5.48
N CYS A 853 -29.87 -4.60 -4.50
CA CYS A 853 -29.00 -4.07 -3.45
C CYS A 853 -27.55 -4.42 -3.79
N LYS A 854 -26.70 -3.43 -4.05
CA LYS A 854 -25.33 -3.62 -4.55
C LYS A 854 -24.33 -3.96 -3.45
N ARG A 855 -24.59 -3.51 -2.22
CA ARG A 855 -23.69 -3.67 -1.06
C ARG A 855 -24.35 -4.47 0.05
N MET A 856 -24.77 -5.69 -0.27
CA MET A 856 -25.30 -6.60 0.73
C MET A 856 -24.18 -7.08 1.65
N PRO A 857 -24.36 -7.04 2.98
CA PRO A 857 -23.31 -7.49 3.91
C PRO A 857 -23.11 -9.01 3.82
N ASP A 858 -21.86 -9.42 3.59
CA ASP A 858 -21.49 -10.83 3.41
C ASP A 858 -21.64 -11.63 4.70
N GLY A 859 -22.25 -12.82 4.61
CA GLY A 859 -22.44 -13.72 5.74
C GLY A 859 -23.35 -13.19 6.85
N ALA A 860 -24.06 -12.08 6.60
CA ALA A 860 -24.91 -11.45 7.60
C ALA A 860 -26.17 -12.27 7.93
N ASP A 861 -26.73 -12.03 9.12
CA ASP A 861 -27.98 -12.64 9.50
C ASP A 861 -29.18 -12.06 8.73
N ARG A 862 -30.32 -12.76 8.78
CA ARG A 862 -31.52 -12.37 8.03
C ARG A 862 -32.03 -10.97 8.41
N ASP A 863 -31.86 -10.54 9.66
CA ASP A 863 -32.31 -9.22 10.12
C ASP A 863 -31.47 -8.09 9.51
N THR A 864 -30.15 -8.25 9.47
CA THR A 864 -29.24 -7.30 8.83
C THR A 864 -29.49 -7.20 7.33
N VAL A 865 -29.68 -8.33 6.65
CA VAL A 865 -30.08 -8.41 5.23
C VAL A 865 -31.39 -7.66 4.97
N GLN A 866 -32.38 -7.84 5.84
CA GLN A 866 -33.67 -7.17 5.73
C GLN A 866 -33.55 -5.65 5.91
N LYS A 867 -32.74 -5.18 6.88
CA LYS A 867 -32.50 -3.75 7.12
C LYS A 867 -31.83 -3.07 5.93
N GLU A 868 -30.84 -3.70 5.31
CA GLU A 868 -30.21 -3.15 4.09
C GLU A 868 -31.21 -3.08 2.94
N GLY A 869 -32.01 -4.15 2.75
CA GLY A 869 -33.08 -4.15 1.75
C GLY A 869 -34.10 -3.02 1.94
N ILE A 870 -34.46 -2.73 3.19
CA ILE A 870 -35.34 -1.59 3.54
C ILE A 870 -34.66 -0.26 3.21
N ALA A 871 -33.38 -0.08 3.55
CA ALA A 871 -32.64 1.15 3.26
C ALA A 871 -32.54 1.40 1.74
N CYS A 872 -32.23 0.37 0.94
CA CYS A 872 -32.22 0.46 -0.52
C CYS A 872 -33.60 0.76 -1.11
N TYR A 873 -34.66 0.15 -0.57
CA TYR A 873 -36.05 0.46 -0.97
C TYR A 873 -36.42 1.92 -0.67
N GLN A 874 -36.02 2.42 0.50
CA GLN A 874 -36.23 3.79 0.92
C GLN A 874 -35.53 4.79 -0.02
N ILE A 875 -34.30 4.51 -0.46
CA ILE A 875 -33.59 5.31 -1.48
C ILE A 875 -34.37 5.26 -2.80
N PHE A 876 -34.77 4.07 -3.24
CA PHE A 876 -35.47 3.89 -4.50
C PHE A 876 -36.80 4.67 -4.55
N ILE A 877 -37.64 4.62 -3.51
CA ILE A 877 -38.89 5.39 -3.45
C ILE A 877 -38.62 6.90 -3.47
N ARG A 878 -37.65 7.39 -2.69
CA ARG A 878 -37.28 8.81 -2.68
C ARG A 878 -36.82 9.28 -4.06
N ALA A 879 -36.01 8.48 -4.73
CA ALA A 879 -35.55 8.76 -6.09
C ALA A 879 -36.71 8.85 -7.11
N LEU A 880 -37.76 8.01 -6.98
CA LEU A 880 -38.94 8.11 -7.84
C LEU A 880 -39.74 9.40 -7.56
N LEU A 881 -39.93 9.75 -6.29
CA LEU A 881 -40.66 10.95 -5.90
C LEU A 881 -39.91 12.24 -6.25
N ASP A 882 -38.58 12.23 -6.19
CA ASP A 882 -37.72 13.37 -6.52
C ASP A 882 -37.89 13.87 -7.98
N VAL A 883 -38.41 13.05 -8.88
CA VAL A 883 -38.67 13.39 -10.30
C VAL A 883 -40.15 13.37 -10.69
N THR A 884 -41.06 13.21 -9.71
CA THR A 884 -42.51 13.12 -9.91
C THR A 884 -43.19 14.41 -9.42
N ASP A 885 -44.07 15.00 -10.23
CA ASP A 885 -44.79 16.21 -9.77
C ASP A 885 -45.72 15.89 -8.58
N ASN A 886 -46.12 16.91 -7.84
CA ASN A 886 -47.13 16.81 -6.78
C ASN A 886 -48.43 17.54 -7.17
N LEU A 887 -49.52 17.32 -6.43
CA LEU A 887 -50.78 18.06 -6.58
C LEU A 887 -51.16 18.75 -5.27
N ASP A 888 -51.33 20.07 -5.32
CA ASP A 888 -51.89 20.87 -4.22
C ASP A 888 -53.15 21.59 -4.70
N GLY A 889 -54.30 21.29 -4.08
CA GLY A 889 -55.59 21.86 -4.50
C GLY A 889 -55.99 21.63 -5.97
N GLY A 890 -55.41 20.61 -6.63
CA GLY A 890 -55.58 20.34 -8.05
C GLY A 890 -54.59 21.07 -8.98
N GLU A 891 -53.73 21.93 -8.44
CA GLU A 891 -52.62 22.54 -9.17
C GLU A 891 -51.37 21.65 -9.12
N THR A 892 -50.66 21.56 -10.24
CA THR A 892 -49.42 20.78 -10.32
C THR A 892 -48.24 21.54 -9.72
N VAL A 893 -47.59 20.95 -8.72
CA VAL A 893 -46.38 21.49 -8.08
C VAL A 893 -45.16 20.70 -8.58
N PRO A 894 -44.19 21.32 -9.28
CA PRO A 894 -42.99 20.63 -9.72
C PRO A 894 -42.07 20.22 -8.55
N PRO A 895 -41.24 19.17 -8.72
CA PRO A 895 -40.17 18.87 -7.78
C PRO A 895 -39.16 20.02 -7.68
N GLU A 896 -38.56 20.20 -6.51
CA GLU A 896 -37.55 21.23 -6.29
C GLU A 896 -36.30 20.98 -7.14
N ARG A 897 -35.72 22.05 -7.71
CA ARG A 897 -34.46 22.02 -8.48
C ARG A 897 -34.42 20.95 -9.60
N VAL A 898 -35.54 20.74 -10.29
CA VAL A 898 -35.66 19.84 -11.46
C VAL A 898 -36.13 20.62 -12.69
N VAL A 899 -35.34 20.60 -13.76
CA VAL A 899 -35.76 21.05 -15.09
C VAL A 899 -36.63 19.97 -15.73
N ARG A 900 -37.78 20.36 -16.31
CA ARG A 900 -38.76 19.44 -16.91
C ARG A 900 -38.80 19.62 -18.42
N HIS A 901 -38.51 18.55 -19.16
CA HIS A 901 -38.62 18.47 -20.63
C HIS A 901 -39.89 17.75 -21.12
N ASP A 902 -40.81 17.47 -20.20
CA ASP A 902 -42.10 16.82 -20.43
C ASP A 902 -43.25 17.59 -19.76
N GLU A 903 -44.46 17.13 -20.00
CA GLU A 903 -45.68 17.69 -19.40
C GLU A 903 -45.87 17.28 -17.92
N ALA A 904 -46.88 17.84 -17.27
CA ALA A 904 -47.22 17.52 -15.88
C ALA A 904 -47.48 16.01 -15.68
N ASP A 905 -46.83 15.45 -14.67
CA ASP A 905 -46.86 14.02 -14.35
C ASP A 905 -46.88 13.78 -12.82
N PRO A 906 -48.02 14.05 -12.16
CA PRO A 906 -48.13 13.93 -10.71
C PRO A 906 -48.56 12.55 -10.20
N TYR A 907 -48.98 11.65 -11.09
CA TYR A 907 -49.56 10.36 -10.72
C TYR A 907 -48.48 9.27 -10.70
N LEU A 908 -48.15 8.80 -9.49
CA LEU A 908 -47.26 7.65 -9.28
C LEU A 908 -47.85 6.78 -8.16
N VAL A 909 -48.31 5.58 -8.49
CA VAL A 909 -48.82 4.60 -7.52
C VAL A 909 -47.98 3.34 -7.60
N VAL A 910 -47.51 2.90 -6.43
CA VAL A 910 -46.71 1.69 -6.27
C VAL A 910 -47.50 0.62 -5.53
N ALA A 911 -47.05 -0.63 -5.60
CA ALA A 911 -47.60 -1.72 -4.81
C ALA A 911 -46.50 -2.67 -4.37
N ALA A 912 -46.80 -3.54 -3.41
CA ALA A 912 -45.87 -4.59 -3.01
C ALA A 912 -45.75 -5.70 -4.08
N ASP A 913 -44.58 -6.31 -4.19
CA ASP A 913 -44.29 -7.50 -4.97
C ASP A 913 -43.37 -8.45 -4.17
N LYS A 914 -42.78 -9.45 -4.82
CA LYS A 914 -41.76 -10.34 -4.25
C LYS A 914 -40.63 -9.51 -3.63
N GLY A 915 -40.32 -9.83 -2.37
CA GLY A 915 -39.28 -9.17 -1.59
C GLY A 915 -39.69 -7.86 -0.92
N THR A 916 -40.84 -7.28 -1.28
CA THR A 916 -41.35 -6.02 -0.73
C THR A 916 -42.75 -6.16 -0.12
N ALA A 917 -43.22 -7.38 0.12
CA ALA A 917 -44.58 -7.70 0.60
C ALA A 917 -45.03 -6.93 1.86
N THR A 918 -44.10 -6.49 2.71
CA THR A 918 -44.37 -5.74 3.95
C THR A 918 -43.97 -4.27 3.85
N PHE A 919 -43.61 -3.78 2.67
CA PHE A 919 -43.00 -2.45 2.50
C PHE A 919 -43.99 -1.36 2.08
N SER A 920 -45.27 -1.68 1.83
CA SER A 920 -46.29 -0.68 1.47
C SER A 920 -46.37 0.45 2.50
N ASP A 921 -46.31 0.13 3.80
CA ASP A 921 -46.33 1.15 4.86
C ASP A 921 -45.08 2.04 4.85
N ILE A 922 -43.92 1.49 4.45
CA ILE A 922 -42.68 2.26 4.30
C ILE A 922 -42.83 3.25 3.14
N ALA A 923 -43.39 2.82 2.00
CA ALA A 923 -43.63 3.71 0.87
C ALA A 923 -44.66 4.81 1.19
N ASN A 924 -45.74 4.47 1.89
CA ASN A 924 -46.74 5.44 2.35
C ASN A 924 -46.16 6.44 3.36
N ALA A 925 -45.30 5.99 4.28
CA ALA A 925 -44.60 6.89 5.21
C ALA A 925 -43.71 7.89 4.47
N ILE A 926 -42.98 7.46 3.42
CA ILE A 926 -42.17 8.36 2.59
C ILE A 926 -43.04 9.30 1.77
N SER A 927 -44.17 8.82 1.23
CA SER A 927 -45.14 9.68 0.52
C SER A 927 -45.65 10.82 1.41
N LEU A 928 -45.97 10.50 2.68
CA LEU A 928 -46.35 11.49 3.69
C LEU A 928 -45.21 12.44 4.07
N GLU A 929 -43.97 11.93 4.20
CA GLU A 929 -42.75 12.74 4.42
C GLU A 929 -42.56 13.78 3.31
N TYR A 930 -42.81 13.39 2.05
CA TYR A 930 -42.75 14.27 0.88
C TYR A 930 -43.96 15.19 0.70
N GLY A 931 -45.00 15.04 1.54
CA GLY A 931 -46.27 15.72 1.36
C GLY A 931 -46.95 15.40 0.01
N HIS A 932 -46.69 14.21 -0.55
CA HIS A 932 -47.26 13.81 -1.84
C HIS A 932 -48.77 13.62 -1.72
N TRP A 933 -49.51 14.09 -2.73
CA TRP A 933 -50.97 14.24 -2.68
C TRP A 933 -51.74 12.94 -2.46
N LEU A 934 -51.15 11.80 -2.82
CA LEU A 934 -51.72 10.46 -2.62
C LEU A 934 -51.59 9.95 -1.18
N GLY A 935 -50.73 10.53 -0.33
CA GLY A 935 -50.57 10.11 1.06
C GLY A 935 -50.45 8.59 1.23
N ASP A 936 -51.34 7.98 2.01
CA ASP A 936 -51.37 6.52 2.24
C ASP A 936 -52.13 5.71 1.16
N ALA A 937 -52.53 6.37 0.06
CA ALA A 937 -52.96 5.76 -1.20
C ALA A 937 -51.80 5.59 -2.20
N PHE A 938 -50.60 6.12 -1.91
CA PHE A 938 -49.41 5.99 -2.77
C PHE A 938 -49.01 4.53 -2.98
N ALA A 939 -49.07 3.72 -1.92
CA ALA A 939 -48.85 2.29 -1.95
C ALA A 939 -50.07 1.54 -1.39
N SER A 940 -50.62 0.62 -2.20
CA SER A 940 -51.77 -0.19 -1.78
C SER A 940 -51.38 -1.41 -0.94
N GLY A 941 -52.33 -1.90 -0.14
CA GLY A 941 -52.14 -3.10 0.70
C GLY A 941 -51.31 -2.86 1.96
N GLY A 942 -51.23 -1.62 2.44
CA GLY A 942 -50.65 -1.26 3.74
C GLY A 942 -51.56 -1.59 4.93
N GLU A 943 -51.17 -1.21 6.14
CA GLU A 943 -51.87 -1.47 7.41
C GLU A 943 -53.34 -0.99 7.39
N HIS A 944 -53.59 0.13 6.70
CA HIS A 944 -54.92 0.74 6.56
C HIS A 944 -55.55 0.41 5.19
N GLY A 945 -55.10 -0.62 4.49
CA GLY A 945 -55.64 -1.09 3.22
C GLY A 945 -56.42 -2.41 3.33
N TYR A 946 -56.75 -3.00 2.19
CA TYR A 946 -57.34 -4.34 2.14
C TYR A 946 -56.25 -5.41 2.19
N ASP A 947 -56.24 -6.24 3.24
CA ASP A 947 -55.29 -7.33 3.38
C ASP A 947 -55.67 -8.49 2.45
N HIS A 948 -54.99 -8.58 1.31
CA HIS A 948 -55.27 -9.58 0.27
C HIS A 948 -55.15 -11.02 0.78
N LYS A 949 -54.27 -11.29 1.75
CA LYS A 949 -54.08 -12.62 2.32
C LYS A 949 -55.20 -12.99 3.28
N LYS A 950 -55.61 -12.07 4.16
CA LYS A 950 -56.77 -12.27 5.04
C LYS A 950 -58.06 -12.40 4.25
N MET A 951 -58.23 -11.59 3.20
CA MET A 951 -59.38 -11.69 2.30
C MET A 951 -59.33 -12.95 1.43
N GLY A 952 -58.14 -13.43 1.11
CA GLY A 952 -57.89 -14.52 0.15
C GLY A 952 -58.34 -14.17 -1.27
N ILE A 953 -58.41 -12.87 -1.61
CA ILE A 953 -59.14 -12.38 -2.79
C ILE A 953 -58.51 -12.87 -4.10
N THR A 954 -57.18 -12.94 -4.17
CA THR A 954 -56.45 -13.44 -5.33
C THR A 954 -56.75 -14.93 -5.58
N ALA A 955 -56.68 -15.75 -4.54
CA ALA A 955 -56.97 -17.19 -4.64
C ALA A 955 -58.45 -17.44 -4.96
N LYS A 956 -59.36 -16.70 -4.33
CA LYS A 956 -60.81 -16.77 -4.62
C LYS A 956 -61.11 -16.41 -6.07
N GLY A 957 -60.48 -15.35 -6.60
CA GLY A 957 -60.59 -14.94 -8.00
C GLY A 957 -60.14 -16.04 -8.97
N ALA A 958 -58.96 -16.62 -8.75
CA ALA A 958 -58.44 -17.71 -9.59
C ALA A 958 -59.33 -18.97 -9.48
N TRP A 959 -59.90 -19.21 -8.31
CA TRP A 959 -60.81 -20.33 -8.09
C TRP A 959 -62.13 -20.19 -8.84
N GLU A 960 -62.57 -18.97 -9.20
CA GLU A 960 -63.72 -18.80 -10.10
C GLU A 960 -63.46 -19.41 -11.49
N SER A 961 -62.23 -19.29 -12.01
CA SER A 961 -61.82 -19.94 -13.26
C SER A 961 -61.77 -21.46 -13.12
N VAL A 962 -61.15 -21.96 -12.04
CA VAL A 962 -61.13 -23.41 -11.74
C VAL A 962 -62.56 -23.98 -11.66
N LYS A 963 -63.47 -23.30 -10.95
CA LYS A 963 -64.89 -23.71 -10.88
C LYS A 963 -65.55 -23.71 -12.25
N ARG A 964 -65.28 -22.72 -13.11
CA ARG A 964 -65.80 -22.65 -14.48
C ARG A 964 -65.36 -23.87 -15.29
N HIS A 965 -64.06 -24.16 -15.34
CA HIS A 965 -63.51 -25.28 -16.09
C HIS A 965 -64.09 -26.62 -15.63
N PHE A 966 -64.12 -26.89 -14.32
CA PHE A 966 -64.71 -28.14 -13.82
C PHE A 966 -66.22 -28.22 -14.07
N ARG A 967 -66.95 -27.10 -13.95
CA ARG A 967 -68.40 -27.04 -14.24
C ARG A 967 -68.70 -27.41 -15.69
N GLU A 968 -67.89 -26.95 -16.64
CA GLU A 968 -68.02 -27.30 -18.06
C GLU A 968 -67.72 -28.78 -18.34
N MET A 969 -66.96 -29.44 -17.46
CA MET A 969 -66.72 -30.88 -17.48
C MET A 969 -67.74 -31.69 -16.66
N GLY A 970 -68.77 -31.05 -16.10
CA GLY A 970 -69.80 -31.71 -15.28
C GLY A 970 -69.32 -32.14 -13.87
N LEU A 971 -68.24 -31.55 -13.34
CA LEU A 971 -67.75 -31.82 -11.99
C LEU A 971 -67.92 -30.59 -11.09
N ASN A 972 -68.48 -30.78 -9.90
CA ASN A 972 -68.58 -29.73 -8.89
C ASN A 972 -67.47 -29.89 -7.84
N THR A 973 -66.49 -28.98 -7.83
CA THR A 973 -65.34 -29.02 -6.91
C THR A 973 -65.71 -28.81 -5.45
N GLN A 974 -66.94 -28.38 -5.16
CA GLN A 974 -67.44 -28.19 -3.80
C GLN A 974 -68.14 -29.43 -3.24
N GLU A 975 -68.47 -30.41 -4.09
CA GLU A 975 -69.25 -31.59 -3.70
C GLU A 975 -68.50 -32.91 -3.97
N THR A 976 -67.65 -32.96 -5.00
CA THR A 976 -67.00 -34.19 -5.48
C THR A 976 -65.49 -34.18 -5.19
N PRO A 977 -64.90 -35.23 -4.58
CA PRO A 977 -63.45 -35.34 -4.39
C PRO A 977 -62.63 -35.37 -5.69
N PHE A 978 -61.55 -34.58 -5.75
CA PHE A 978 -60.68 -34.45 -6.92
C PHE A 978 -59.21 -34.35 -6.51
N SER A 979 -58.31 -34.84 -7.36
CA SER A 979 -56.87 -34.91 -7.11
C SER A 979 -56.16 -33.60 -7.51
N VAL A 980 -55.26 -33.12 -6.65
CA VAL A 980 -54.54 -31.86 -6.83
C VAL A 980 -53.04 -32.06 -6.72
N VAL A 981 -52.30 -31.53 -7.68
CA VAL A 981 -50.86 -31.29 -7.58
C VAL A 981 -50.66 -29.78 -7.38
N GLY A 982 -49.84 -29.43 -6.40
CA GLY A 982 -49.64 -28.05 -5.98
C GLY A 982 -48.22 -27.51 -6.19
N ILE A 983 -48.11 -26.25 -6.58
CA ILE A 983 -46.84 -25.51 -6.57
C ILE A 983 -46.96 -24.42 -5.51
N GLY A 984 -46.28 -24.58 -4.36
CA GLY A 984 -46.34 -23.66 -3.23
C GLY A 984 -46.32 -24.35 -1.86
N ASP A 985 -46.67 -23.57 -0.83
CA ASP A 985 -46.80 -24.03 0.56
C ASP A 985 -47.99 -23.39 1.29
N MET A 986 -48.39 -24.00 2.40
CA MET A 986 -49.54 -23.52 3.20
C MET A 986 -49.30 -22.17 3.88
N ALA A 987 -48.07 -21.65 3.96
CA ALA A 987 -47.82 -20.30 4.48
C ALA A 987 -48.06 -19.21 3.42
N GLY A 988 -47.98 -19.58 2.13
CA GLY A 988 -48.23 -18.70 1.00
C GLY A 988 -49.66 -18.19 0.94
N ASP A 989 -49.83 -16.92 0.52
CA ASP A 989 -51.13 -16.29 0.33
C ASP A 989 -52.00 -17.09 -0.65
N VAL A 990 -51.54 -17.22 -1.91
CA VAL A 990 -52.36 -17.82 -2.97
C VAL A 990 -52.50 -19.32 -2.81
N PHE A 991 -51.39 -20.02 -2.53
CA PHE A 991 -51.41 -21.47 -2.34
C PHE A 991 -52.25 -21.88 -1.13
N GLY A 992 -51.97 -21.26 0.03
CA GLY A 992 -52.64 -21.59 1.29
C GLY A 992 -54.14 -21.32 1.23
N ASN A 993 -54.54 -20.13 0.77
CA ASN A 993 -55.96 -19.82 0.57
C ASN A 993 -56.60 -20.78 -0.44
N GLY A 994 -55.97 -21.03 -1.60
CA GLY A 994 -56.49 -21.92 -2.64
C GLY A 994 -56.75 -23.35 -2.15
N MET A 995 -55.81 -23.91 -1.37
CA MET A 995 -55.95 -25.27 -0.80
C MET A 995 -56.98 -25.37 0.33
N LEU A 996 -57.62 -24.26 0.71
CA LEU A 996 -58.71 -24.18 1.68
C LEU A 996 -60.07 -23.80 1.06
N LEU A 997 -60.15 -23.56 -0.26
CA LEU A 997 -61.40 -23.22 -0.95
C LEU A 997 -62.30 -24.43 -1.25
N SER A 998 -61.85 -25.65 -0.93
CA SER A 998 -62.68 -26.85 -0.98
C SER A 998 -62.17 -27.92 0.01
N ASP A 999 -63.09 -28.49 0.78
CA ASP A 999 -62.82 -29.64 1.66
C ASP A 999 -62.82 -30.98 0.90
N LYS A 1000 -62.97 -30.94 -0.44
CA LYS A 1000 -62.94 -32.11 -1.35
C LYS A 1000 -61.59 -32.30 -2.04
N ILE A 1001 -60.60 -31.44 -1.76
CA ILE A 1001 -59.25 -31.52 -2.32
C ILE A 1001 -58.50 -32.74 -1.77
N ARG A 1002 -58.05 -33.62 -2.68
CA ARG A 1002 -57.03 -34.65 -2.44
C ARG A 1002 -55.67 -34.13 -2.92
N LEU A 1003 -54.94 -33.44 -2.06
CA LEU A 1003 -53.61 -32.90 -2.37
C LEU A 1003 -52.58 -34.04 -2.40
N VAL A 1004 -52.29 -34.57 -3.58
CA VAL A 1004 -51.44 -35.77 -3.73
C VAL A 1004 -49.95 -35.45 -3.74
N ALA A 1005 -49.61 -34.23 -4.17
CA ALA A 1005 -48.26 -33.69 -4.07
C ALA A 1005 -48.28 -32.17 -4.01
N ALA A 1006 -47.28 -31.59 -3.35
CA ALA A 1006 -46.97 -30.17 -3.45
C ALA A 1006 -45.46 -29.94 -3.35
N PHE A 1007 -44.94 -28.85 -3.90
CA PHE A 1007 -43.54 -28.50 -3.70
C PHE A 1007 -43.31 -26.99 -3.65
N ASN A 1008 -42.32 -26.56 -2.88
CA ASN A 1008 -41.85 -25.17 -2.82
C ASN A 1008 -40.33 -25.10 -3.06
N HIS A 1009 -39.66 -24.00 -2.71
CA HIS A 1009 -38.21 -23.84 -2.89
C HIS A 1009 -37.35 -24.73 -1.95
N ARG A 1010 -37.95 -25.37 -0.93
CA ARG A 1010 -37.24 -26.17 0.08
C ARG A 1010 -37.66 -27.64 0.12
N HIS A 1011 -38.94 -27.91 -0.11
CA HIS A 1011 -39.56 -29.19 0.21
C HIS A 1011 -40.43 -29.72 -0.93
N ILE A 1012 -40.56 -31.04 -0.98
CA ILE A 1012 -41.53 -31.79 -1.79
C ILE A 1012 -42.40 -32.58 -0.82
N PHE A 1013 -43.68 -32.23 -0.73
CA PHE A 1013 -44.72 -32.95 -0.01
C PHE A 1013 -45.39 -33.96 -0.92
N VAL A 1014 -45.59 -35.19 -0.44
CA VAL A 1014 -46.27 -36.27 -1.18
C VAL A 1014 -47.19 -37.03 -0.24
N ASP A 1015 -48.45 -37.16 -0.65
CA ASP A 1015 -49.45 -37.98 0.02
C ASP A 1015 -50.22 -38.81 -1.03
N PRO A 1016 -49.88 -40.09 -1.25
CA PRO A 1016 -50.43 -40.86 -2.37
C PRO A 1016 -51.95 -41.07 -2.39
N ASP A 1017 -52.60 -41.11 -1.22
CA ASP A 1017 -54.05 -41.32 -1.06
C ASP A 1017 -54.61 -40.54 0.16
N PRO A 1018 -54.69 -39.20 0.07
CA PRO A 1018 -55.04 -38.35 1.21
C PRO A 1018 -56.53 -38.45 1.57
N ASP A 1019 -56.85 -38.53 2.87
CA ASP A 1019 -58.21 -38.35 3.37
C ASP A 1019 -58.59 -36.86 3.28
N THR A 1020 -59.69 -36.55 2.58
CA THR A 1020 -60.04 -35.14 2.31
C THR A 1020 -60.42 -34.36 3.57
N SER A 1021 -61.05 -35.00 4.57
CA SER A 1021 -61.50 -34.32 5.78
C SER A 1021 -60.36 -34.07 6.76
N ALA A 1022 -59.54 -35.09 7.02
CA ALA A 1022 -58.38 -35.00 7.90
C ALA A 1022 -57.32 -34.07 7.32
N SER A 1023 -56.98 -34.24 6.03
CA SER A 1023 -55.98 -33.39 5.38
C SER A 1023 -56.43 -31.93 5.26
N PHE A 1024 -57.73 -31.64 5.10
CA PHE A 1024 -58.23 -30.26 5.10
C PHE A 1024 -58.05 -29.58 6.46
N LYS A 1025 -58.41 -30.26 7.56
CA LYS A 1025 -58.21 -29.73 8.91
C LYS A 1025 -56.74 -29.45 9.20
N GLU A 1026 -55.86 -30.34 8.74
CA GLU A 1026 -54.42 -30.18 8.92
C GLU A 1026 -53.85 -29.03 8.09
N ARG A 1027 -54.23 -28.92 6.81
CA ARG A 1027 -53.89 -27.77 5.97
C ARG A 1027 -54.35 -26.45 6.62
N LYS A 1028 -55.56 -26.42 7.18
CA LYS A 1028 -56.08 -25.24 7.87
C LYS A 1028 -55.26 -24.89 9.12
N ARG A 1029 -54.90 -25.88 9.95
CA ARG A 1029 -54.02 -25.69 11.11
C ARG A 1029 -52.69 -25.07 10.69
N MET A 1030 -52.07 -25.60 9.63
CA MET A 1030 -50.79 -25.09 9.12
C MET A 1030 -50.89 -23.65 8.59
N PHE A 1031 -51.98 -23.31 7.92
CA PHE A 1031 -52.22 -21.95 7.41
C PHE A 1031 -52.37 -20.92 8.54
N GLU A 1032 -52.94 -21.33 9.68
CA GLU A 1032 -53.17 -20.47 10.86
C GLU A 1032 -51.91 -20.29 11.75
N LEU A 1033 -50.83 -21.03 11.50
CA LEU A 1033 -49.56 -20.84 12.21
C LEU A 1033 -48.91 -19.51 11.80
N ALA A 1034 -48.27 -18.84 12.77
CA ALA A 1034 -47.53 -17.59 12.51
C ALA A 1034 -46.40 -17.77 11.48
N ARG A 1035 -45.79 -18.96 11.44
CA ARG A 1035 -44.86 -19.43 10.41
C ARG A 1035 -45.11 -20.93 10.22
N SER A 1036 -45.15 -21.39 8.99
CA SER A 1036 -45.27 -22.81 8.66
C SER A 1036 -44.45 -23.18 7.43
N SER A 1037 -44.16 -24.47 7.32
CA SER A 1037 -43.45 -25.14 6.23
C SER A 1037 -44.04 -26.54 6.07
N TRP A 1038 -43.70 -27.24 4.99
CA TRP A 1038 -44.16 -28.63 4.81
C TRP A 1038 -43.66 -29.58 5.93
N GLU A 1039 -42.56 -29.25 6.62
CA GLU A 1039 -42.08 -30.01 7.79
C GLU A 1039 -43.02 -29.93 9.00
N ASP A 1040 -43.88 -28.90 9.07
CA ASP A 1040 -44.86 -28.73 10.14
C ASP A 1040 -46.11 -29.59 9.95
N TYR A 1041 -46.26 -30.28 8.80
CA TYR A 1041 -47.39 -31.18 8.52
C TYR A 1041 -47.33 -32.42 9.43
N ASP A 1042 -48.44 -32.78 10.07
CA ASP A 1042 -48.51 -33.98 10.90
C ASP A 1042 -48.33 -35.24 10.03
N THR A 1043 -47.12 -35.80 10.06
CA THR A 1043 -46.74 -36.99 9.30
C THR A 1043 -47.60 -38.22 9.58
N ALA A 1044 -48.30 -38.28 10.72
CA ALA A 1044 -49.23 -39.38 11.03
C ALA A 1044 -50.50 -39.37 10.15
N LEU A 1045 -50.81 -38.23 9.52
CA LEU A 1045 -51.94 -38.06 8.61
C LEU A 1045 -51.59 -38.34 7.14
N ILE A 1046 -50.29 -38.45 6.81
CA ILE A 1046 -49.83 -38.78 5.46
C ILE A 1046 -50.07 -40.27 5.19
N SER A 1047 -50.68 -40.61 4.05
CA SER A 1047 -50.96 -42.00 3.68
C SER A 1047 -49.68 -42.82 3.45
N GLU A 1048 -49.84 -44.15 3.44
CA GLU A 1048 -48.72 -45.08 3.31
C GLU A 1048 -47.86 -44.78 2.06
N GLY A 1049 -46.55 -44.66 2.27
CA GLY A 1049 -45.58 -44.42 1.20
C GLY A 1049 -45.41 -42.96 0.79
N GLY A 1050 -46.12 -42.01 1.43
CA GLY A 1050 -45.90 -40.57 1.33
C GLY A 1050 -44.82 -40.02 2.28
N GLY A 1051 -44.61 -38.71 2.23
CA GLY A 1051 -43.68 -38.00 3.12
C GLY A 1051 -43.35 -36.58 2.67
N VAL A 1052 -42.52 -35.91 3.47
CA VAL A 1052 -41.93 -34.59 3.17
C VAL A 1052 -40.44 -34.77 2.91
N PHE A 1053 -39.98 -34.31 1.75
CA PHE A 1053 -38.61 -34.49 1.29
C PHE A 1053 -37.92 -33.15 1.07
N SER A 1054 -36.64 -33.05 1.45
CA SER A 1054 -35.82 -31.85 1.16
C SER A 1054 -35.42 -31.80 -0.32
N ARG A 1055 -35.45 -30.60 -0.92
CA ARG A 1055 -34.92 -30.34 -2.26
C ARG A 1055 -33.39 -30.38 -2.35
N ASP A 1056 -32.70 -30.26 -1.22
CA ASP A 1056 -31.24 -30.38 -1.14
C ASP A 1056 -30.78 -31.85 -1.02
N ALA A 1057 -31.73 -32.78 -0.89
CA ALA A 1057 -31.41 -34.19 -0.83
C ALA A 1057 -30.77 -34.66 -2.14
N LYS A 1058 -29.67 -35.42 -2.05
CA LYS A 1058 -29.03 -35.98 -3.25
C LYS A 1058 -29.97 -36.89 -4.05
N SER A 1059 -30.86 -37.61 -3.37
CA SER A 1059 -31.81 -38.52 -4.00
C SER A 1059 -32.88 -39.03 -3.02
N ILE A 1060 -34.09 -39.27 -3.52
CA ILE A 1060 -35.30 -39.69 -2.81
C ILE A 1060 -35.70 -41.11 -3.26
N ASN A 1061 -35.95 -42.01 -2.30
CA ASN A 1061 -36.46 -43.36 -2.58
C ASN A 1061 -37.94 -43.30 -3.00
N ILE A 1062 -38.29 -43.98 -4.08
CA ILE A 1062 -39.67 -43.97 -4.61
C ILE A 1062 -40.41 -45.22 -4.17
N THR A 1063 -41.41 -45.04 -3.31
CA THR A 1063 -42.24 -46.12 -2.75
C THR A 1063 -43.20 -46.71 -3.80
N PRO A 1064 -43.71 -47.95 -3.62
CA PRO A 1064 -44.72 -48.52 -4.52
C PRO A 1064 -45.96 -47.63 -4.69
N GLN A 1065 -46.37 -46.92 -3.63
CA GLN A 1065 -47.50 -46.00 -3.63
C GLN A 1065 -47.19 -44.75 -4.47
N MET A 1066 -45.99 -44.16 -4.33
CA MET A 1066 -45.54 -43.05 -5.20
C MET A 1066 -45.45 -43.46 -6.67
N LYS A 1067 -44.96 -44.67 -6.95
CA LYS A 1067 -44.92 -45.22 -8.32
C LYS A 1067 -46.30 -45.28 -8.94
N LYS A 1068 -47.31 -45.71 -8.16
CA LYS A 1068 -48.71 -45.77 -8.60
C LYS A 1068 -49.32 -44.38 -8.77
N ALA A 1069 -49.06 -43.46 -7.85
CA ALA A 1069 -49.63 -42.10 -7.88
C ALA A 1069 -49.11 -41.28 -9.08
N PHE A 1070 -47.81 -41.37 -9.39
CA PHE A 1070 -47.18 -40.52 -10.41
C PHE A 1070 -46.69 -41.27 -11.66
N ASP A 1071 -47.04 -42.56 -11.81
CA ASP A 1071 -46.63 -43.40 -12.96
C ASP A 1071 -45.10 -43.52 -13.10
N ILE A 1072 -44.39 -43.63 -11.98
CA ILE A 1072 -42.91 -43.70 -11.90
C ILE A 1072 -42.43 -45.15 -11.97
N LYS A 1073 -41.44 -45.43 -12.82
CA LYS A 1073 -40.80 -46.76 -12.90
C LYS A 1073 -39.58 -46.90 -11.99
N ALA A 1074 -38.77 -45.85 -11.89
CA ALA A 1074 -37.50 -45.82 -11.14
C ALA A 1074 -37.70 -46.09 -9.64
N GLY A 1075 -36.72 -46.74 -8.99
CA GLY A 1075 -36.74 -46.95 -7.52
C GLY A 1075 -36.21 -45.77 -6.71
N LYS A 1076 -35.51 -44.83 -7.36
CA LYS A 1076 -34.90 -43.66 -6.74
C LYS A 1076 -34.83 -42.54 -7.79
N LEU A 1077 -35.07 -41.29 -7.38
CA LEU A 1077 -34.96 -40.10 -8.23
C LEU A 1077 -34.22 -38.99 -7.48
N SER A 1078 -33.63 -38.03 -8.18
CA SER A 1078 -33.27 -36.74 -7.59
C SER A 1078 -34.54 -35.90 -7.30
N PRO A 1079 -34.47 -34.86 -6.46
CA PRO A 1079 -35.61 -33.98 -6.21
C PRO A 1079 -36.19 -33.34 -7.49
N ASN A 1080 -35.34 -32.87 -8.40
CA ASN A 1080 -35.79 -32.28 -9.67
C ASN A 1080 -36.48 -33.31 -10.58
N GLU A 1081 -35.96 -34.53 -10.67
CA GLU A 1081 -36.61 -35.61 -11.42
C GLU A 1081 -37.96 -36.01 -10.82
N LEU A 1082 -38.09 -36.00 -9.49
CA LEU A 1082 -39.37 -36.24 -8.81
C LEU A 1082 -40.38 -35.13 -9.09
N ILE A 1083 -39.97 -33.85 -9.05
CA ILE A 1083 -40.83 -32.73 -9.42
C ILE A 1083 -41.30 -32.86 -10.88
N ARG A 1084 -40.41 -33.23 -11.80
CA ARG A 1084 -40.76 -33.47 -13.21
C ARG A 1084 -41.82 -34.58 -13.35
N ALA A 1085 -41.68 -35.66 -12.60
CA ALA A 1085 -42.67 -36.75 -12.58
C ALA A 1085 -44.01 -36.32 -11.96
N ILE A 1086 -43.99 -35.46 -10.94
CA ILE A 1086 -45.18 -34.89 -10.31
C ILE A 1086 -45.92 -33.97 -11.30
N LEU A 1087 -45.21 -33.06 -11.98
CA LEU A 1087 -45.78 -32.13 -12.97
C LEU A 1087 -46.43 -32.87 -14.15
N THR A 1088 -45.80 -33.95 -14.61
CA THR A 1088 -46.31 -34.78 -15.72
C THR A 1088 -47.26 -35.89 -15.25
N SER A 1089 -47.67 -35.92 -13.97
CA SER A 1089 -48.57 -36.96 -13.45
C SER A 1089 -50.03 -36.74 -13.88
N ARG A 1090 -50.84 -37.82 -13.81
CA ARG A 1090 -52.28 -37.71 -14.02
C ARG A 1090 -52.94 -37.18 -12.74
N CYS A 1091 -53.55 -36.01 -12.82
CA CYS A 1091 -54.33 -35.41 -11.74
C CYS A 1091 -55.52 -34.61 -12.30
N ASP A 1092 -56.46 -34.22 -11.44
CA ASP A 1092 -57.60 -33.39 -11.87
C ASP A 1092 -57.18 -31.92 -11.99
N LEU A 1093 -56.46 -31.38 -11.00
CA LEU A 1093 -56.03 -29.98 -10.97
C LEU A 1093 -54.52 -29.86 -10.73
N LEU A 1094 -53.85 -29.09 -11.58
CA LEU A 1094 -52.53 -28.52 -11.28
C LEU A 1094 -52.73 -27.09 -10.80
N TRP A 1095 -52.51 -26.85 -9.51
CA TRP A 1095 -52.66 -25.53 -8.89
C TRP A 1095 -51.30 -24.84 -8.70
N ASN A 1096 -51.08 -23.77 -9.45
CA ASN A 1096 -49.92 -22.92 -9.26
C ASN A 1096 -50.23 -21.79 -8.28
N GLY A 1097 -49.70 -21.86 -7.06
CA GLY A 1097 -49.71 -20.77 -6.08
C GLY A 1097 -48.30 -20.28 -5.73
N GLY A 1098 -47.31 -20.66 -6.52
CA GLY A 1098 -45.88 -20.40 -6.31
C GLY A 1098 -45.30 -19.38 -7.29
N ILE A 1099 -43.98 -19.28 -7.31
CA ILE A 1099 -43.21 -18.40 -8.19
C ILE A 1099 -42.31 -19.26 -9.08
N GLY A 1100 -42.19 -18.90 -10.36
CA GLY A 1100 -41.30 -19.55 -11.33
C GLY A 1100 -42.06 -20.13 -12.52
N THR A 1101 -41.35 -20.35 -13.62
CA THR A 1101 -41.90 -20.89 -14.86
C THR A 1101 -41.57 -22.38 -14.98
N TYR A 1102 -42.58 -23.21 -14.73
CA TYR A 1102 -42.49 -24.67 -14.64
C TYR A 1102 -42.83 -25.39 -15.95
N VAL A 1103 -43.51 -24.70 -16.88
CA VAL A 1103 -43.93 -25.26 -18.16
C VAL A 1103 -43.63 -24.31 -19.30
N LYS A 1104 -43.09 -24.84 -20.39
CA LYS A 1104 -42.87 -24.13 -21.67
C LYS A 1104 -43.49 -24.90 -22.84
N ALA A 1105 -43.47 -24.36 -24.05
CA ALA A 1105 -43.73 -25.15 -25.25
C ALA A 1105 -42.49 -25.94 -25.68
N SER A 1106 -42.70 -27.00 -26.48
CA SER A 1106 -41.61 -27.84 -26.98
C SER A 1106 -40.64 -27.14 -27.94
N ASP A 1107 -41.09 -26.06 -28.60
CA ASP A 1107 -40.30 -25.21 -29.49
C ASP A 1107 -39.51 -24.12 -28.77
N GLU A 1108 -39.87 -23.79 -27.52
CA GLU A 1108 -39.09 -22.90 -26.66
C GLU A 1108 -37.89 -23.62 -26.04
N THR A 1109 -36.74 -22.97 -26.00
CA THR A 1109 -35.58 -23.42 -25.23
C THR A 1109 -35.69 -22.98 -23.78
N HIS A 1110 -35.05 -23.69 -22.85
CA HIS A 1110 -35.01 -23.26 -21.44
C HIS A 1110 -34.40 -21.86 -21.27
N ALA A 1111 -33.42 -21.50 -22.11
CA ALA A 1111 -32.76 -20.21 -22.08
C ALA A 1111 -33.70 -19.05 -22.47
N GLU A 1112 -34.59 -19.25 -23.44
CA GLU A 1112 -35.58 -18.24 -23.87
C GLU A 1112 -36.60 -17.93 -22.77
N VAL A 1113 -36.93 -18.90 -21.92
CA VAL A 1113 -37.86 -18.71 -20.79
C VAL A 1113 -37.30 -17.74 -19.73
N GLY A 1114 -35.98 -17.70 -19.56
CA GLY A 1114 -35.32 -16.72 -18.68
C GLY A 1114 -35.45 -16.99 -17.17
N ASP A 1115 -35.87 -18.19 -16.76
CA ASP A 1115 -35.95 -18.64 -15.35
C ASP A 1115 -35.00 -19.81 -15.06
N LYS A 1116 -33.71 -19.50 -14.90
CA LYS A 1116 -32.65 -20.51 -14.74
C LYS A 1116 -32.86 -21.45 -13.55
N ALA A 1117 -33.52 -21.00 -12.49
CA ALA A 1117 -33.72 -21.79 -11.27
C ALA A 1117 -34.57 -23.04 -11.51
N ASN A 1118 -35.44 -22.99 -12.54
CA ASN A 1118 -36.36 -24.07 -12.87
C ASN A 1118 -35.97 -24.84 -14.15
N ASP A 1119 -34.86 -24.50 -14.81
CA ASP A 1119 -34.43 -25.15 -16.06
C ASP A 1119 -34.37 -26.69 -15.94
N ALA A 1120 -33.82 -27.19 -14.82
CA ALA A 1120 -33.63 -28.63 -14.61
C ALA A 1120 -34.93 -29.42 -14.30
N LEU A 1121 -36.03 -28.72 -13.99
CA LEU A 1121 -37.31 -29.34 -13.61
C LEU A 1121 -38.48 -28.96 -14.53
N ARG A 1122 -38.28 -27.98 -15.44
CA ARG A 1122 -39.29 -27.48 -16.37
C ARG A 1122 -39.68 -28.56 -17.38
N VAL A 1123 -40.98 -28.63 -17.69
CA VAL A 1123 -41.57 -29.59 -18.62
C VAL A 1123 -42.20 -28.88 -19.81
N ASP A 1124 -42.56 -29.64 -20.83
CA ASP A 1124 -43.27 -29.11 -21.99
C ASP A 1124 -44.79 -29.22 -21.79
N GLY A 1125 -45.55 -28.28 -22.34
CA GLY A 1125 -47.02 -28.21 -22.22
C GLY A 1125 -47.71 -29.48 -22.71
N HIS A 1126 -47.20 -30.10 -23.77
CA HIS A 1126 -47.74 -31.35 -24.30
C HIS A 1126 -47.48 -32.57 -23.40
N GLU A 1127 -46.55 -32.48 -22.44
CA GLU A 1127 -46.28 -33.56 -21.48
C GLU A 1127 -47.28 -33.56 -20.31
N LEU A 1128 -48.09 -32.51 -20.16
CA LEU A 1128 -49.04 -32.37 -19.06
C LEU A 1128 -50.22 -33.33 -19.22
N ARG A 1129 -50.55 -34.03 -18.13
CA ARG A 1129 -51.66 -34.99 -18.07
C ARG A 1129 -52.73 -34.60 -17.04
N CYS A 1130 -52.70 -33.36 -16.55
CA CYS A 1130 -53.75 -32.80 -15.70
C CYS A 1130 -54.99 -32.42 -16.52
N ARG A 1131 -56.16 -32.34 -15.89
CA ARG A 1131 -57.40 -31.93 -16.60
C ARG A 1131 -57.57 -30.42 -16.64
N VAL A 1132 -57.27 -29.76 -15.52
CA VAL A 1132 -57.42 -28.32 -15.32
C VAL A 1132 -56.12 -27.76 -14.75
N ILE A 1133 -55.72 -26.59 -15.21
CA ILE A 1133 -54.68 -25.75 -14.60
C ILE A 1133 -55.38 -24.55 -13.96
N GLY A 1134 -54.97 -24.22 -12.73
CA GLY A 1134 -55.33 -22.95 -12.10
C GLY A 1134 -54.07 -22.15 -11.77
N GLU A 1135 -53.90 -20.98 -12.40
CA GLU A 1135 -52.74 -20.12 -12.21
C GLU A 1135 -53.03 -18.98 -11.24
N GLY A 1136 -53.04 -19.31 -9.94
CA GLY A 1136 -53.10 -18.31 -8.89
C GLY A 1136 -51.81 -17.47 -8.77
N GLY A 1137 -50.65 -18.09 -8.98
CA GLY A 1137 -49.35 -17.42 -9.06
C GLY A 1137 -49.09 -16.80 -10.44
N ASN A 1138 -48.12 -15.90 -10.55
CA ASN A 1138 -47.73 -15.30 -11.84
C ASN A 1138 -46.69 -16.18 -12.55
N LEU A 1139 -46.78 -16.22 -13.88
CA LEU A 1139 -45.79 -16.80 -14.80
C LEU A 1139 -45.45 -18.27 -14.51
N GLY A 1140 -46.43 -19.09 -14.12
CA GLY A 1140 -46.23 -20.54 -13.96
C GLY A 1140 -45.86 -21.24 -15.26
N PHE A 1141 -46.36 -20.69 -16.37
CA PHE A 1141 -46.34 -21.26 -17.70
C PHE A 1141 -45.97 -20.15 -18.70
N THR A 1142 -45.21 -20.47 -19.74
CA THR A 1142 -45.08 -19.57 -20.89
C THR A 1142 -46.40 -19.51 -21.65
N GLN A 1143 -46.60 -18.46 -22.45
CA GLN A 1143 -47.81 -18.33 -23.25
C GLN A 1143 -47.95 -19.47 -24.27
N LEU A 1144 -46.86 -19.82 -24.96
CA LEU A 1144 -46.84 -20.95 -25.88
C LEU A 1144 -47.04 -22.28 -25.15
N GLY A 1145 -46.48 -22.46 -23.95
CA GLY A 1145 -46.69 -23.66 -23.14
C GLY A 1145 -48.15 -23.86 -22.72
N ARG A 1146 -48.88 -22.77 -22.44
CA ARG A 1146 -50.34 -22.83 -22.22
C ARG A 1146 -51.08 -23.27 -23.47
N MET A 1147 -50.72 -22.72 -24.62
CA MET A 1147 -51.33 -23.08 -25.90
C MET A 1147 -51.09 -24.56 -26.23
N GLU A 1148 -49.86 -25.05 -26.04
CA GLU A 1148 -49.51 -26.46 -26.26
C GLU A 1148 -50.27 -27.39 -25.29
N ALA A 1149 -50.43 -27.01 -24.02
CA ALA A 1149 -51.24 -27.75 -23.06
C ALA A 1149 -52.74 -27.75 -23.44
N ALA A 1150 -53.28 -26.60 -23.87
CA ALA A 1150 -54.65 -26.46 -24.31
C ALA A 1150 -54.95 -27.29 -25.56
N GLU A 1151 -54.00 -27.39 -26.51
CA GLU A 1151 -54.07 -28.26 -27.69
C GLU A 1151 -54.16 -29.75 -27.32
N GLN A 1152 -53.62 -30.17 -26.16
CA GLN A 1152 -53.80 -31.52 -25.60
C GLN A 1152 -55.13 -31.71 -24.81
N GLY A 1153 -55.99 -30.69 -24.77
CA GLY A 1153 -57.28 -30.73 -24.09
C GLY A 1153 -57.23 -30.38 -22.59
N VAL A 1154 -56.10 -29.84 -22.10
CA VAL A 1154 -56.01 -29.29 -20.74
C VAL A 1154 -56.77 -27.96 -20.69
N ARG A 1155 -57.66 -27.80 -19.71
CA ARG A 1155 -58.38 -26.52 -19.51
C ARG A 1155 -57.49 -25.54 -18.75
N VAL A 1156 -57.14 -24.43 -19.40
CA VAL A 1156 -56.25 -23.41 -18.84
C VAL A 1156 -56.67 -22.02 -19.33
N THR A 1157 -56.58 -21.06 -18.43
CA THR A 1157 -56.64 -19.63 -18.68
C THR A 1157 -55.29 -19.02 -18.32
N THR A 1158 -54.99 -17.86 -18.88
CA THR A 1158 -53.76 -17.14 -18.52
C THR A 1158 -53.83 -16.63 -17.08
N ASP A 1159 -52.69 -16.58 -16.42
CA ASP A 1159 -52.54 -16.10 -15.04
C ASP A 1159 -53.17 -14.72 -14.79
N PHE A 1160 -53.02 -13.78 -15.72
CA PHE A 1160 -53.60 -12.43 -15.61
C PHE A 1160 -55.13 -12.40 -15.64
N ILE A 1161 -55.80 -13.49 -16.03
CA ILE A 1161 -57.26 -13.68 -15.87
C ILE A 1161 -57.55 -14.33 -14.52
N ASP A 1162 -56.85 -15.41 -14.20
CA ASP A 1162 -57.07 -16.18 -12.98
C ASP A 1162 -56.82 -15.32 -11.73
N ASN A 1163 -55.64 -14.72 -11.63
CA ASN A 1163 -55.21 -14.01 -10.43
C ASN A 1163 -55.51 -12.50 -10.46
N ALA A 1164 -56.44 -12.06 -11.33
CA ALA A 1164 -56.85 -10.67 -11.49
C ALA A 1164 -57.48 -10.07 -10.22
N GLY A 1165 -58.03 -10.92 -9.34
CA GLY A 1165 -58.76 -10.47 -8.13
C GLY A 1165 -57.94 -9.57 -7.21
N GLY A 1166 -56.63 -9.84 -7.07
CA GLY A 1166 -55.74 -8.99 -6.29
C GLY A 1166 -55.60 -7.58 -6.87
N VAL A 1167 -55.46 -7.44 -8.19
CA VAL A 1167 -55.31 -6.12 -8.83
C VAL A 1167 -56.61 -5.33 -8.81
N ASN A 1168 -57.75 -6.00 -9.04
CA ASN A 1168 -59.07 -5.36 -8.98
C ASN A 1168 -59.40 -4.86 -7.56
N CYS A 1169 -59.13 -5.66 -6.52
CA CYS A 1169 -59.30 -5.24 -5.12
C CYS A 1169 -58.46 -4.00 -4.78
N SER A 1170 -57.21 -4.00 -5.27
CA SER A 1170 -56.30 -2.88 -5.10
C SER A 1170 -56.79 -1.60 -5.79
N ASP A 1171 -57.45 -1.69 -6.95
CA ASP A 1171 -58.02 -0.54 -7.67
C ASP A 1171 -59.18 0.08 -6.90
N HIS A 1172 -60.07 -0.75 -6.35
CA HIS A 1172 -61.09 -0.28 -5.42
C HIS A 1172 -60.48 0.41 -4.19
N GLU A 1173 -59.43 -0.14 -3.59
CA GLU A 1173 -58.76 0.49 -2.42
C GLU A 1173 -58.29 1.91 -2.73
N VAL A 1174 -57.51 2.09 -3.79
CA VAL A 1174 -56.90 3.38 -4.13
C VAL A 1174 -57.97 4.41 -4.49
N ASN A 1175 -58.96 4.04 -5.32
CA ASN A 1175 -60.03 4.97 -5.69
C ASN A 1175 -60.89 5.39 -4.49
N ILE A 1176 -61.17 4.47 -3.56
CA ILE A 1176 -61.89 4.80 -2.34
C ILE A 1176 -61.05 5.72 -1.44
N LYS A 1177 -59.76 5.43 -1.25
CA LYS A 1177 -58.87 6.27 -0.44
C LYS A 1177 -58.76 7.68 -1.00
N ILE A 1178 -58.50 7.84 -2.29
CA ILE A 1178 -58.44 9.16 -2.95
C ILE A 1178 -59.71 9.96 -2.67
N LEU A 1179 -60.89 9.34 -2.84
CA LEU A 1179 -62.17 9.99 -2.58
C LEU A 1179 -62.36 10.39 -1.11
N LEU A 1180 -61.99 9.52 -0.17
CA LEU A 1180 -62.15 9.78 1.26
C LEU A 1180 -61.12 10.80 1.78
N ASP A 1181 -59.90 10.80 1.24
CA ASP A 1181 -58.84 11.72 1.64
C ASP A 1181 -59.19 13.16 1.29
N ASP A 1182 -59.93 13.42 0.21
CA ASP A 1182 -60.47 14.74 -0.10
C ASP A 1182 -61.44 15.24 0.99
N ILE A 1183 -62.24 14.35 1.57
CA ILE A 1183 -63.16 14.66 2.68
C ILE A 1183 -62.38 14.92 3.98
N VAL A 1184 -61.30 14.16 4.21
CA VAL A 1184 -60.39 14.37 5.35
C VAL A 1184 -59.68 15.72 5.23
N LYS A 1185 -59.15 16.05 4.04
CA LYS A 1185 -58.52 17.35 3.75
C LYS A 1185 -59.50 18.52 3.91
N ALA A 1186 -60.78 18.33 3.58
CA ALA A 1186 -61.84 19.32 3.82
C ALA A 1186 -62.19 19.51 5.31
N GLY A 1187 -61.77 18.61 6.20
CA GLY A 1187 -62.04 18.64 7.63
C GLY A 1187 -63.39 18.03 8.05
N ASP A 1188 -64.12 17.43 7.11
CA ASP A 1188 -65.44 16.81 7.35
C ASP A 1188 -65.35 15.37 7.89
N MET A 1189 -64.16 14.77 7.86
CA MET A 1189 -63.88 13.42 8.37
C MET A 1189 -62.47 13.36 9.01
N THR A 1190 -62.30 12.56 10.06
CA THR A 1190 -60.98 12.26 10.63
C THR A 1190 -60.37 10.99 10.00
N ASP A 1191 -59.04 10.84 9.99
CA ASP A 1191 -58.37 9.62 9.51
C ASP A 1191 -58.90 8.34 10.16
N LYS A 1192 -59.22 8.40 11.45
CA LYS A 1192 -59.79 7.25 12.17
C LYS A 1192 -61.15 6.84 11.61
N GLN A 1193 -62.03 7.80 11.34
CA GLN A 1193 -63.34 7.53 10.75
C GLN A 1193 -63.21 7.00 9.32
N ARG A 1194 -62.26 7.55 8.54
CA ARG A 1194 -61.93 7.08 7.19
C ARG A 1194 -61.52 5.60 7.19
N ASN A 1195 -60.61 5.22 8.09
CA ASN A 1195 -60.11 3.84 8.20
C ASN A 1195 -61.19 2.86 8.69
N GLU A 1196 -62.04 3.26 9.64
CA GLU A 1196 -63.17 2.44 10.09
C GLU A 1196 -64.19 2.19 8.95
N LEU A 1197 -64.48 3.21 8.13
CA LEU A 1197 -65.35 3.08 6.96
C LEU A 1197 -64.73 2.15 5.91
N LEU A 1198 -63.45 2.32 5.58
CA LEU A 1198 -62.75 1.46 4.63
C LEU A 1198 -62.78 -0.02 5.05
N ALA A 1199 -62.49 -0.31 6.32
CA ALA A 1199 -62.55 -1.67 6.85
C ALA A 1199 -63.97 -2.28 6.79
N SER A 1200 -65.02 -1.48 6.93
CA SER A 1200 -66.40 -1.96 6.84
C SER A 1200 -66.84 -2.40 5.44
N MET A 1201 -66.16 -1.90 4.38
CA MET A 1201 -66.47 -2.19 2.98
C MET A 1201 -65.80 -3.47 2.43
N THR A 1202 -65.01 -4.19 3.23
CA THR A 1202 -64.20 -5.34 2.78
C THR A 1202 -65.02 -6.42 2.05
N GLU A 1203 -66.18 -6.82 2.58
CA GLU A 1203 -66.98 -7.89 1.95
C GLU A 1203 -67.64 -7.39 0.65
N GLU A 1204 -68.15 -6.16 0.63
CA GLU A 1204 -68.77 -5.55 -0.55
C GLU A 1204 -67.75 -5.43 -1.69
N VAL A 1205 -66.53 -5.01 -1.39
CA VAL A 1205 -65.42 -4.96 -2.37
C VAL A 1205 -65.07 -6.37 -2.86
N SER A 1206 -65.00 -7.35 -1.96
CA SER A 1206 -64.76 -8.76 -2.35
C SER A 1206 -65.82 -9.27 -3.34
N GLU A 1207 -67.10 -8.98 -3.10
CA GLU A 1207 -68.19 -9.37 -4.01
C GLU A 1207 -68.07 -8.70 -5.39
N LEU A 1208 -67.73 -7.41 -5.44
CA LEU A 1208 -67.54 -6.67 -6.69
C LEU A 1208 -66.41 -7.30 -7.52
N VAL A 1209 -65.28 -7.57 -6.88
CA VAL A 1209 -64.10 -8.18 -7.52
C VAL A 1209 -64.42 -9.58 -8.07
N LEU A 1210 -65.02 -10.45 -7.26
CA LEU A 1210 -65.32 -11.83 -7.68
C LEU A 1210 -66.37 -11.88 -8.79
N ARG A 1211 -67.31 -10.94 -8.81
CA ARG A 1211 -68.28 -10.81 -9.90
C ARG A 1211 -67.58 -10.53 -11.24
N ASP A 1212 -66.53 -9.73 -11.24
CA ASP A 1212 -65.75 -9.45 -12.44
C ASP A 1212 -64.94 -10.68 -12.88
N ASN A 1213 -64.26 -11.37 -11.97
CA ASN A 1213 -63.57 -12.63 -12.26
C ASN A 1213 -64.51 -13.69 -12.88
N TYR A 1214 -65.72 -13.82 -12.32
CA TYR A 1214 -66.73 -14.74 -12.84
C TYR A 1214 -67.18 -14.37 -14.28
N ARG A 1215 -67.35 -13.07 -14.56
CA ARG A 1215 -67.75 -12.56 -15.87
C ARG A 1215 -66.64 -12.65 -16.91
N GLN A 1216 -65.38 -12.43 -16.54
CA GLN A 1216 -64.23 -12.55 -17.44
C GLN A 1216 -64.09 -13.98 -17.96
N THR A 1217 -64.08 -14.96 -17.05
CA THR A 1217 -64.05 -16.38 -17.44
C THR A 1217 -65.30 -16.77 -18.23
N GLN A 1218 -66.46 -16.16 -17.95
CA GLN A 1218 -67.66 -16.32 -18.78
C GLN A 1218 -67.44 -15.85 -20.22
N ALA A 1219 -66.87 -14.66 -20.38
CA ALA A 1219 -66.64 -14.06 -21.68
C ALA A 1219 -65.69 -14.94 -22.50
N LEU A 1220 -64.62 -15.45 -21.90
CA LEU A 1220 -63.68 -16.37 -22.56
C LEU A 1220 -64.34 -17.68 -22.99
N SER A 1221 -65.11 -18.34 -22.11
CA SER A 1221 -65.84 -19.57 -22.48
C SER A 1221 -66.83 -19.31 -23.62
N LEU A 1222 -67.53 -18.17 -23.61
CA LEU A 1222 -68.42 -17.79 -24.70
C LEU A 1222 -67.65 -17.51 -25.99
N SER A 1223 -66.49 -16.85 -25.89
CA SER A 1223 -65.62 -16.58 -27.03
C SER A 1223 -65.06 -17.85 -27.66
N GLU A 1224 -64.66 -18.85 -26.86
CA GLU A 1224 -64.24 -20.19 -27.32
C GLU A 1224 -65.36 -20.91 -28.08
N ILE A 1225 -66.59 -20.89 -27.54
CA ILE A 1225 -67.75 -21.48 -28.23
C ILE A 1225 -68.04 -20.77 -29.55
N LEU A 1226 -67.92 -19.44 -29.58
CA LEU A 1226 -68.17 -18.63 -30.78
C LEU A 1226 -67.04 -18.76 -31.81
N SER A 1227 -65.79 -18.96 -31.40
CA SER A 1227 -64.66 -19.13 -32.32
C SER A 1227 -64.80 -20.39 -33.16
N GLN A 1228 -65.37 -21.46 -32.59
CA GLN A 1228 -65.72 -22.69 -33.31
C GLN A 1228 -66.79 -22.47 -34.40
N GLN A 1229 -67.60 -21.41 -34.28
CA GLN A 1229 -68.60 -21.05 -35.31
C GLN A 1229 -67.98 -20.19 -36.43
N GLY A 1230 -66.81 -19.58 -36.20
CA GLY A 1230 -66.04 -18.87 -37.22
C GLY A 1230 -65.03 -17.86 -36.67
N MET A 1231 -63.81 -17.89 -37.20
CA MET A 1231 -62.69 -17.03 -36.77
C MET A 1231 -62.64 -15.63 -37.41
N GLY A 1232 -63.51 -15.34 -38.39
CA GLY A 1232 -63.48 -14.09 -39.17
C GLY A 1232 -63.55 -12.80 -38.33
N PRO A 1233 -64.46 -12.67 -37.35
CA PRO A 1233 -64.51 -11.51 -36.47
C PRO A 1233 -63.23 -11.30 -35.64
N TYR A 1234 -62.68 -12.37 -35.06
CA TYR A 1234 -61.44 -12.29 -34.27
C TYR A 1234 -60.25 -11.88 -35.11
N ARG A 1235 -60.10 -12.44 -36.33
CA ARG A 1235 -59.02 -12.06 -37.24
C ARG A 1235 -59.09 -10.59 -37.65
N ARG A 1236 -60.30 -10.04 -37.89
CA ARG A 1236 -60.46 -8.60 -38.16
C ARG A 1236 -60.10 -7.76 -36.95
N PHE A 1237 -60.53 -8.17 -35.76
CA PHE A 1237 -60.22 -7.45 -34.53
C PHE A 1237 -58.72 -7.39 -34.24
N ILE A 1238 -58.00 -8.50 -34.41
CA ILE A 1238 -56.53 -8.53 -34.26
C ILE A 1238 -55.86 -7.58 -35.27
N ASN A 1239 -56.25 -7.65 -36.56
CA ASN A 1239 -55.73 -6.76 -37.60
C ASN A 1239 -56.02 -5.28 -37.33
N GLU A 1240 -57.21 -4.95 -36.82
CA GLU A 1240 -57.58 -3.57 -36.44
C GLU A 1240 -56.74 -3.05 -35.27
N LEU A 1241 -56.48 -3.88 -34.26
CA LEU A 1241 -55.61 -3.52 -33.13
C LEU A 1241 -54.16 -3.32 -33.57
N GLU A 1242 -53.63 -4.17 -34.45
CA GLU A 1242 -52.27 -4.00 -35.01
C GLU A 1242 -52.16 -2.71 -35.83
N ALA A 1243 -53.13 -2.44 -36.71
CA ALA A 1243 -53.14 -1.23 -37.54
C ALA A 1243 -53.23 0.05 -36.69
N ALA A 1244 -53.89 -0.01 -35.53
CA ALA A 1244 -53.96 1.07 -34.57
C ALA A 1244 -52.72 1.17 -33.65
N GLY A 1245 -51.74 0.26 -33.79
CA GLY A 1245 -50.57 0.17 -32.89
C GLY A 1245 -50.89 -0.30 -31.48
N GLY A 1246 -52.11 -0.79 -31.24
CA GLY A 1246 -52.57 -1.30 -29.93
C GLY A 1246 -52.21 -2.76 -29.67
N LEU A 1247 -51.62 -3.45 -30.65
CA LEU A 1247 -51.21 -4.85 -30.57
C LEU A 1247 -49.98 -5.09 -31.45
N ASP A 1248 -49.03 -5.89 -30.97
CA ASP A 1248 -47.91 -6.44 -31.74
C ASP A 1248 -47.99 -7.97 -31.60
N ARG A 1249 -48.41 -8.67 -32.66
CA ARG A 1249 -48.69 -10.11 -32.59
C ARG A 1249 -47.48 -10.94 -32.19
N GLU A 1250 -46.31 -10.58 -32.70
CA GLU A 1250 -45.07 -11.30 -32.43
C GLU A 1250 -44.72 -11.17 -30.95
N LEU A 1251 -44.85 -9.97 -30.38
CA LEU A 1251 -44.68 -9.77 -28.94
C LEU A 1251 -45.71 -10.56 -28.12
N GLU A 1252 -46.98 -10.57 -28.50
CA GLU A 1252 -48.05 -11.24 -27.74
C GLU A 1252 -48.18 -12.76 -28.03
N PHE A 1253 -47.27 -13.35 -28.80
CA PHE A 1253 -47.32 -14.76 -29.21
C PHE A 1253 -48.65 -15.13 -29.90
N LEU A 1254 -49.25 -14.18 -30.62
CA LEU A 1254 -50.49 -14.39 -31.34
C LEU A 1254 -50.23 -14.99 -32.73
N PRO A 1255 -51.05 -15.93 -33.21
CA PRO A 1255 -50.84 -16.55 -34.52
C PRO A 1255 -50.91 -15.55 -35.69
N SER A 1256 -50.11 -15.81 -36.72
CA SER A 1256 -50.22 -15.11 -38.00
C SER A 1256 -51.59 -15.35 -38.65
N ASP A 1257 -52.00 -14.47 -39.57
CA ASP A 1257 -53.26 -14.65 -40.30
C ASP A 1257 -53.29 -16.00 -41.06
N GLU A 1258 -52.15 -16.46 -41.56
CA GLU A 1258 -52.01 -17.77 -42.21
C GLU A 1258 -52.25 -18.91 -41.21
N MET A 1259 -51.63 -18.84 -40.03
CA MET A 1259 -51.79 -19.86 -38.99
C MET A 1259 -53.21 -19.89 -38.41
N LEU A 1260 -53.88 -18.73 -38.27
CA LEU A 1260 -55.30 -18.68 -37.88
C LEU A 1260 -56.21 -19.34 -38.92
N VAL A 1261 -55.92 -19.16 -40.22
CA VAL A 1261 -56.68 -19.81 -41.30
C VAL A 1261 -56.44 -21.31 -41.32
N GLU A 1262 -55.18 -21.74 -41.18
CA GLU A 1262 -54.82 -23.15 -41.12
C GLU A 1262 -55.53 -23.86 -39.96
N ARG A 1263 -55.45 -23.31 -38.74
CA ARG A 1263 -56.14 -23.83 -37.55
C ARG A 1263 -57.66 -23.88 -37.75
N SER A 1264 -58.26 -22.84 -38.35
CA SER A 1264 -59.71 -22.81 -38.64
C SER A 1264 -60.14 -23.85 -39.68
N ASN A 1265 -59.24 -24.31 -40.55
CA ASN A 1265 -59.53 -25.32 -41.55
C ASN A 1265 -59.25 -26.74 -41.05
N ALA A 1266 -58.34 -26.91 -40.07
CA ALA A 1266 -58.00 -28.19 -39.46
C ALA A 1266 -59.10 -28.75 -38.54
N GLU A 1267 -60.00 -27.89 -38.03
CA GLU A 1267 -61.14 -28.28 -37.21
C GLU A 1267 -62.41 -28.66 -38.01
N ASN A 1268 -62.36 -28.64 -39.36
CA ASN A 1268 -63.47 -29.07 -40.24
C ASN A 1268 -63.34 -30.52 -40.74
#